data_AF-A0A6P6PE90-F1
#
_entry.id   AF-A0A6P6PE90-F1
#
_cell.length_a   1.000
_cell.length_b   1.000
_cell.length_c   1.000
_cell.angle_alpha   90.00
_cell.angle_beta   90.00
_cell.angle_gamma   90.00
#
_symmetry.space_group_name_H-M   'P 1'
#
loop_
_entity.id
_entity.type
_entity.pdbx_description
1 polymer ?
#
loop_
_entity_poly.entity_id
_entity_poly.type
_entity_poly.pdbx_seq_one_letter_code
_entity_poly.pdbx_strand_id
1 'polypeptide(L)'
;MTVFENCTVVLDVKNVPFKEKNKLRLALLENGGNISYVINKECSFVVTSSVNDLSSNRQRSIQKLQIPVVGTQYVWSSLDQGHLLPLMEHNLTPQLPYPASEFLPPSEIKVSTHIPRKETFKGHPELPKTEAEILEKGGPRPGRFRVYKEGDHDLPEFPSYFQVAKYSVFERVKPKTLSVLELQSAKGRAGQQYRVLCSVLREAETEVVQDKLVFCVTSEDAVEAYLQLIKEMETEGSTKTRTLPPEIERLASYSLKQLLLEEKLNCSTLSQEVGVFVELVWTEALGSLNNILKVPVSRISLNDVSRVEGLLLQAQKTKKEDEVKALLEEVNTLLPLRMTDPPSKHKLVSQKLDLCQLIRDIVNVSEATLGSPLPSSLGKYRALRCSIEVVPPQNPEFHVVSQLLQDRPVQIQQILRVSRGVELQLFMEDLGNIKPLLHSSSPSSFVGILSRGLLLPRVGVEQHGIERTDIGNLGGGIYFSDSLKTSLKYSKPSVTDGSRLLLVCEVALGRCKDLLKKDTTLTRAPDGYHSVHGVQRTPNRLSEFEDDEFVVYNTEQIRLKYVVQYSLEGDESKEFQPQINTQLTDTIPDILSSDDSEGLESTKNPLEEMNAGLLDSRGQKLPLKAVNVRCKLVDLLCQVIIFQTYTNQNDFPIEAKYVFPLEETAVVCGFEAFINGKHVIGKVKEKEQARKEYKQAIEMGHGAYLMDQDAPDVFTISVGNLPPGATVLIKVTFITELVVRSGSIIFSLSGSVAPWQQSAALNQTTQATVEKIGVMELQSVGEFSLSMSIEMHHEIINLSSSHRIRTKRTDCKAVIHTLPGQTLGSEGLQVSFSLSNIHMPRMWVENHPDKNSQACMLVFYPDFKSSGVSTSGGLSSVNDVVILLDSSKSMQGDAMLNARRIALQVLKSLDRSLKINIISFSTDYQEAFPAPVSLDEASEAARKFIMSCGSSGGGTDLWRPLRSLSLLPPSRGMRNILLLSDGHVQNQPLTLQLVRENSCHMRLFTCGLSSTANRHMLRALAQAGGGTYEFFDTKMKHTWAEKVRAQVQRMESPGCRSVTVKWQQFNPTAPLPVQAPSQLNALFSDCHSLVYGFVQHCTQATLFGDLNGQEIKTMVSTTELQKSKGTFLHKLTARAIIRDYEDGILANSEAEHEGKKAELKSYIIELSKEFSILSQFTSFVAIEERQQNELDTGFTDIPKIISQEDVDILPYMGWTEEKLEALDISSAEYDDVWVTTKVSIKAVMSCNDKCLQLLVFTTMIFILFSDGIRGMVQ
;
A
#
# COMPACT_ATOMS: atom_id res chain seq x y z
N MET A 1 -7.09 -50.09 34.49
CA MET A 1 -7.63 -50.09 33.11
C MET A 1 -7.68 -48.64 32.66
N THR A 2 -7.32 -48.37 31.41
CA THR A 2 -7.27 -47.03 30.80
C THR A 2 -8.68 -46.62 30.36
N VAL A 3 -9.42 -45.97 31.27
CA VAL A 3 -10.86 -45.66 31.10
C VAL A 3 -11.16 -44.77 29.88
N PHE A 4 -10.22 -43.93 29.45
CA PHE A 4 -10.39 -42.96 28.36
C PHE A 4 -9.50 -43.26 27.15
N GLU A 5 -9.05 -44.50 26.96
CA GLU A 5 -8.22 -44.88 25.83
C GLU A 5 -8.87 -44.51 24.48
N ASN A 6 -8.08 -43.92 23.57
CA ASN A 6 -8.53 -43.37 22.28
C ASN A 6 -9.58 -42.25 22.35
N CYS A 7 -9.88 -41.69 23.53
CA CYS A 7 -10.79 -40.55 23.65
C CYS A 7 -10.02 -39.21 23.51
N THR A 8 -10.40 -38.38 22.55
CA THR A 8 -9.92 -36.99 22.45
C THR A 8 -10.97 -36.06 23.06
N VAL A 9 -10.62 -35.43 24.19
CA VAL A 9 -11.56 -34.67 25.03
C VAL A 9 -11.22 -33.19 24.99
N VAL A 10 -12.24 -32.33 24.82
CA VAL A 10 -12.09 -30.88 24.96
C VAL A 10 -12.59 -30.45 26.34
N LEU A 11 -11.72 -29.85 27.16
CA LEU A 11 -12.04 -29.45 28.53
C LEU A 11 -12.33 -27.93 28.62
N ASP A 12 -13.61 -27.54 28.60
CA ASP A 12 -14.08 -26.15 28.66
C ASP A 12 -14.88 -25.87 29.93
N VAL A 13 -14.18 -25.91 31.07
CA VAL A 13 -14.68 -25.49 32.38
C VAL A 13 -14.17 -24.09 32.72
N LYS A 14 -15.09 -23.13 32.84
CA LYS A 14 -14.82 -21.72 33.18
C LYS A 14 -14.99 -21.43 34.67
N ASN A 15 -16.03 -21.98 35.28
CA ASN A 15 -16.46 -21.67 36.65
C ASN A 15 -15.87 -22.63 37.71
N VAL A 16 -14.70 -23.22 37.45
CA VAL A 16 -14.06 -24.25 38.29
C VAL A 16 -12.67 -23.77 38.75
N PRO A 17 -12.33 -23.84 40.05
CA PRO A 17 -11.02 -23.44 40.56
C PRO A 17 -9.85 -24.14 39.85
N PHE A 18 -8.73 -23.42 39.67
CA PHE A 18 -7.55 -23.93 38.96
C PHE A 18 -7.04 -25.29 39.50
N LYS A 19 -7.08 -25.50 40.81
CA LYS A 19 -6.70 -26.78 41.45
C LYS A 19 -7.60 -27.95 41.00
N GLU A 20 -8.90 -27.72 40.83
CA GLU A 20 -9.85 -28.74 40.37
C GLU A 20 -9.79 -28.95 38.85
N LYS A 21 -9.57 -27.88 38.09
CA LYS A 21 -9.31 -27.98 36.64
C LYS A 21 -8.07 -28.81 36.34
N ASN A 22 -7.00 -28.67 37.13
CA ASN A 22 -5.82 -29.53 37.02
C ASN A 22 -6.07 -30.97 37.46
N LYS A 23 -6.88 -31.22 38.50
CA LYS A 23 -7.30 -32.58 38.87
C LYS A 23 -8.06 -33.27 37.75
N LEU A 24 -9.05 -32.61 37.13
CA LEU A 24 -9.78 -33.13 35.97
C LEU A 24 -8.85 -33.39 34.77
N ARG A 25 -7.90 -32.48 34.50
CA ARG A 25 -6.91 -32.63 33.43
C ARG A 25 -6.00 -33.86 33.65
N LEU A 26 -5.46 -34.02 34.85
CA LEU A 26 -4.62 -35.16 35.21
C LEU A 26 -5.41 -36.47 35.17
N ALA A 27 -6.62 -36.49 35.73
CA ALA A 27 -7.49 -37.67 35.74
C ALA A 27 -7.81 -38.21 34.32
N LEU A 28 -7.96 -37.33 33.33
CA LEU A 28 -8.13 -37.73 31.92
C LEU A 28 -6.82 -38.28 31.31
N LEU A 29 -5.69 -37.57 31.50
CA LEU A 29 -4.40 -37.94 30.92
C LEU A 29 -3.82 -39.24 31.52
N GLU A 30 -3.86 -39.39 32.84
CA GLU A 30 -3.35 -40.56 33.57
C GLU A 30 -4.17 -41.84 33.29
N ASN A 31 -5.39 -41.70 32.77
CA ASN A 31 -6.28 -42.82 32.39
C ASN A 31 -6.43 -42.99 30.87
N GLY A 32 -5.50 -42.45 30.08
CA GLY A 32 -5.33 -42.76 28.65
C GLY A 32 -6.05 -41.84 27.66
N GLY A 33 -6.68 -40.75 28.12
CA GLY A 33 -7.35 -39.78 27.27
C GLY A 33 -6.41 -38.69 26.75
N ASN A 34 -6.63 -38.22 25.53
CA ASN A 34 -5.94 -37.08 24.93
C ASN A 34 -6.76 -35.79 25.13
N ILE A 35 -6.10 -34.64 25.30
CA ILE A 35 -6.78 -33.34 25.53
C ILE A 35 -6.55 -32.41 24.33
N SER A 36 -7.64 -32.13 23.60
CA SER A 36 -7.64 -31.13 22.52
C SER A 36 -8.08 -29.75 23.02
N TYR A 37 -7.49 -28.71 22.45
CA TYR A 37 -7.90 -27.32 22.65
C TYR A 37 -8.87 -26.81 21.56
N VAL A 38 -9.09 -27.59 20.50
CA VAL A 38 -9.90 -27.25 19.32
C VAL A 38 -10.99 -28.29 19.11
N ILE A 39 -12.20 -27.86 18.77
CA ILE A 39 -13.32 -28.75 18.47
C ILE A 39 -13.25 -29.14 16.98
N ASN A 40 -12.78 -30.36 16.71
CA ASN A 40 -12.66 -30.95 15.36
C ASN A 40 -13.43 -32.29 15.29
N LYS A 41 -13.41 -32.97 14.14
CA LYS A 41 -14.09 -34.28 13.95
C LYS A 41 -13.51 -35.43 14.77
N GLU A 42 -12.31 -35.27 15.34
CA GLU A 42 -11.62 -36.30 16.12
C GLU A 42 -11.99 -36.22 17.62
N CYS A 43 -12.67 -35.14 18.04
CA CYS A 43 -13.12 -34.94 19.41
C CYS A 43 -14.27 -35.89 19.77
N SER A 44 -14.04 -36.76 20.75
CA SER A 44 -14.99 -37.77 21.22
C SER A 44 -16.11 -37.16 22.07
N PHE A 45 -15.80 -36.20 22.93
CA PHE A 45 -16.77 -35.44 23.73
C PHE A 45 -16.16 -34.14 24.30
N VAL A 46 -17.03 -33.21 24.71
CA VAL A 46 -16.65 -31.95 25.38
C VAL A 46 -17.07 -32.00 26.85
N VAL A 47 -16.15 -31.74 27.77
CA VAL A 47 -16.44 -31.64 29.22
C VAL A 47 -16.60 -30.18 29.59
N THR A 48 -17.75 -29.81 30.17
CA THR A 48 -18.04 -28.45 30.63
C THR A 48 -18.82 -28.42 31.96
N SER A 49 -18.88 -27.25 32.59
CA SER A 49 -19.69 -27.01 33.80
C SER A 49 -21.17 -26.78 33.44
N SER A 50 -21.43 -26.15 32.29
CA SER A 50 -22.76 -25.82 31.80
C SER A 50 -22.70 -25.58 30.29
N VAL A 51 -23.73 -25.98 29.53
CA VAL A 51 -23.79 -25.71 28.07
C VAL A 51 -23.76 -24.20 27.77
N ASN A 52 -24.25 -23.38 28.70
CA ASN A 52 -24.24 -21.92 28.61
C ASN A 52 -22.84 -21.30 28.80
N ASP A 53 -21.87 -22.04 29.36
CA ASP A 53 -20.49 -21.55 29.52
C ASP A 53 -19.72 -21.64 28.19
N LEU A 54 -20.17 -22.44 27.22
CA LEU A 54 -19.55 -22.57 25.90
C LEU A 54 -19.77 -21.30 25.06
N SER A 55 -18.75 -20.89 24.29
CA SER A 55 -18.92 -19.75 23.37
C SER A 55 -19.88 -20.09 22.22
N SER A 56 -20.56 -19.08 21.68
CA SER A 56 -21.49 -19.24 20.54
C SER A 56 -20.86 -19.96 19.33
N ASN A 57 -19.58 -19.70 19.04
CA ASN A 57 -18.84 -20.41 18.00
C ASN A 57 -18.58 -21.89 18.37
N ARG A 58 -18.24 -22.20 19.63
CA ARG A 58 -18.08 -23.59 20.09
C ARG A 58 -19.40 -24.35 20.06
N GLN A 59 -20.50 -23.73 20.49
CA GLN A 59 -21.85 -24.31 20.37
C GLN A 59 -22.22 -24.62 18.92
N ARG A 60 -21.96 -23.70 17.97
CA ARG A 60 -22.17 -23.96 16.53
C ARG A 60 -21.30 -25.11 16.01
N SER A 61 -20.03 -25.20 16.40
CA SER A 61 -19.15 -26.32 15.99
C SER A 61 -19.63 -27.66 16.56
N ILE A 62 -20.04 -27.68 17.83
CA ILE A 62 -20.62 -28.85 18.52
C ILE A 62 -21.89 -29.31 17.79
N GLN A 63 -22.80 -28.40 17.44
CA GLN A 63 -24.01 -28.71 16.69
C GLN A 63 -23.70 -29.20 15.26
N LYS A 64 -22.77 -28.54 14.55
CA LYS A 64 -22.36 -28.90 13.18
C LYS A 64 -21.66 -30.26 13.09
N LEU A 65 -20.92 -30.64 14.13
CA LEU A 65 -20.15 -31.89 14.19
C LEU A 65 -20.82 -33.00 15.02
N GLN A 66 -21.96 -32.71 15.65
CA GLN A 66 -22.72 -33.60 16.54
C GLN A 66 -21.90 -34.25 17.68
N ILE A 67 -20.97 -33.48 18.27
CA ILE A 67 -20.12 -33.95 19.36
C ILE A 67 -20.88 -33.89 20.69
N PRO A 68 -20.94 -34.97 21.49
CA PRO A 68 -21.65 -34.95 22.78
C PRO A 68 -20.97 -34.06 23.82
N VAL A 69 -21.77 -33.39 24.65
CA VAL A 69 -21.31 -32.47 25.70
C VAL A 69 -21.71 -33.03 27.06
N VAL A 70 -20.75 -33.30 27.93
CA VAL A 70 -20.96 -33.94 29.23
C VAL A 70 -20.53 -33.04 30.40
N GLY A 71 -21.13 -33.26 31.57
CA GLY A 71 -20.76 -32.57 32.80
C GLY A 71 -19.44 -33.08 33.39
N THR A 72 -18.81 -32.30 34.27
CA THR A 72 -17.58 -32.69 34.98
C THR A 72 -17.72 -33.99 35.77
N GLN A 73 -18.92 -34.30 36.26
CA GLN A 73 -19.20 -35.53 37.00
C GLN A 73 -19.07 -36.81 36.16
N TYR A 74 -19.28 -36.74 34.84
CA TYR A 74 -19.14 -37.88 33.94
C TYR A 74 -17.73 -38.49 33.98
N VAL A 75 -16.71 -37.64 34.09
CA VAL A 75 -15.30 -38.07 34.17
C VAL A 75 -15.06 -38.88 35.44
N TRP A 76 -15.53 -38.38 36.59
CA TRP A 76 -15.38 -39.07 37.88
C TRP A 76 -16.22 -40.36 37.94
N SER A 77 -17.47 -40.33 37.47
CA SER A 77 -18.34 -41.51 37.45
C SER A 77 -17.80 -42.64 36.56
N SER A 78 -17.16 -42.30 35.42
CA SER A 78 -16.51 -43.30 34.56
C SER A 78 -15.26 -43.92 35.22
N LEU A 79 -14.52 -43.12 36.01
CA LEU A 79 -13.36 -43.60 36.77
C LEU A 79 -13.78 -44.50 37.93
N ASP A 80 -14.81 -44.12 38.69
CA ASP A 80 -15.34 -44.90 39.82
C ASP A 80 -15.92 -46.26 39.36
N GLN A 81 -16.53 -46.32 38.18
CA GLN A 81 -17.01 -47.58 37.58
C GLN A 81 -15.94 -48.34 36.77
N GLY A 82 -14.74 -47.78 36.62
CA GLY A 82 -13.62 -48.42 35.92
C GLY A 82 -13.79 -48.60 34.41
N HIS A 83 -14.81 -48.00 33.79
CA HIS A 83 -15.11 -48.09 32.36
C HIS A 83 -15.86 -46.84 31.86
N LEU A 84 -15.80 -46.57 30.55
CA LEU A 84 -16.44 -45.41 29.94
C LEU A 84 -17.97 -45.57 29.94
N LEU A 85 -18.68 -44.61 30.54
CA LEU A 85 -20.15 -44.61 30.61
C LEU A 85 -20.82 -44.22 29.27
N PRO A 86 -22.09 -44.58 29.02
CA PRO A 86 -22.80 -44.18 27.82
C PRO A 86 -22.96 -42.65 27.69
N LEU A 87 -22.26 -42.04 26.73
CA LEU A 87 -22.27 -40.58 26.50
C LEU A 87 -23.66 -39.98 26.30
N MET A 88 -24.62 -40.75 25.78
CA MET A 88 -25.99 -40.27 25.52
C MET A 88 -26.82 -40.09 26.80
N GLU A 89 -26.53 -40.84 27.86
CA GLU A 89 -27.25 -40.75 29.14
C GLU A 89 -26.75 -39.59 30.02
N HIS A 90 -25.55 -39.08 29.72
CA HIS A 90 -24.89 -37.98 30.44
C HIS A 90 -24.73 -36.69 29.62
N ASN A 91 -25.38 -36.61 28.45
CA ASN A 91 -25.33 -35.44 27.58
C ASN A 91 -26.13 -34.28 28.17
N LEU A 92 -25.47 -33.15 28.40
CA LEU A 92 -26.10 -31.92 28.92
C LEU A 92 -26.94 -31.18 27.87
N THR A 93 -26.88 -31.61 26.61
CA THR A 93 -27.63 -31.00 25.50
C THR A 93 -28.93 -31.79 25.27
N PRO A 94 -30.12 -31.21 25.47
CA PRO A 94 -31.37 -31.93 25.21
C PRO A 94 -31.50 -32.23 23.71
N GLN A 95 -31.63 -33.51 23.35
CA GLN A 95 -31.98 -33.89 21.99
C GLN A 95 -33.43 -33.46 21.70
N LEU A 96 -33.62 -32.62 20.69
CA LEU A 96 -34.94 -32.28 20.17
C LEU A 96 -35.55 -33.53 19.50
N PRO A 97 -36.75 -33.97 19.89
CA PRO A 97 -37.43 -35.04 19.17
C PRO A 97 -37.87 -34.52 17.80
N TYR A 98 -37.67 -35.33 16.76
CA TYR A 98 -38.20 -35.07 15.42
C TYR A 98 -39.74 -34.95 15.44
N PRO A 99 -40.32 -33.84 14.96
CA PRO A 99 -41.72 -33.80 14.56
C PRO A 99 -41.82 -34.14 13.07
N ALA A 100 -42.75 -35.02 12.73
CA ALA A 100 -43.17 -35.21 11.34
C ALA A 100 -43.83 -33.93 10.78
N SER A 101 -43.85 -33.81 9.46
CA SER A 101 -44.40 -32.65 8.75
C SER A 101 -45.91 -32.50 8.93
N GLU A 102 -46.34 -31.60 9.81
CA GLU A 102 -47.65 -30.94 9.75
C GLU A 102 -47.49 -29.41 9.88
N PHE A 103 -47.41 -28.71 8.74
CA PHE A 103 -47.68 -27.26 8.70
C PHE A 103 -49.11 -27.02 8.22
N LEU A 104 -50.02 -26.88 9.19
CA LEU A 104 -51.26 -26.11 8.96
C LEU A 104 -50.91 -24.61 8.90
N PRO A 105 -51.67 -23.81 8.12
CA PRO A 105 -51.21 -22.51 7.63
C PRO A 105 -51.50 -21.35 8.60
N PRO A 106 -50.81 -20.20 8.44
CA PRO A 106 -51.21 -18.95 9.05
C PRO A 106 -52.43 -18.35 8.30
N SER A 107 -53.62 -18.69 8.77
CA SER A 107 -54.87 -17.97 8.48
C SER A 107 -55.23 -17.06 9.67
N GLU A 108 -55.85 -15.88 9.54
CA GLU A 108 -56.03 -14.96 8.41
C GLU A 108 -56.81 -13.73 8.93
N ILE A 109 -56.40 -12.49 8.63
CA ILE A 109 -57.31 -11.32 8.49
C ILE A 109 -56.72 -10.49 7.33
N LYS A 110 -57.09 -10.75 6.06
CA LYS A 110 -58.30 -10.30 5.31
C LYS A 110 -58.18 -8.83 4.87
N VAL A 111 -58.45 -8.41 3.62
CA VAL A 111 -59.10 -8.99 2.41
C VAL A 111 -58.45 -8.35 1.14
N SER A 112 -58.61 -8.77 -0.13
CA SER A 112 -59.51 -9.74 -0.78
C SER A 112 -58.98 -10.32 -2.12
N THR A 113 -59.43 -11.52 -2.49
CA THR A 113 -59.84 -12.05 -3.83
C THR A 113 -59.29 -11.42 -5.13
N HIS A 114 -58.69 -12.16 -6.08
CA HIS A 114 -59.27 -13.34 -6.76
C HIS A 114 -58.22 -14.32 -7.35
N ILE A 115 -58.58 -15.61 -7.45
CA ILE A 115 -57.80 -16.71 -8.07
C ILE A 115 -58.67 -17.40 -9.13
N PRO A 116 -58.11 -17.80 -10.29
CA PRO A 116 -58.09 -19.23 -10.70
C PRO A 116 -56.73 -19.61 -11.37
N ARG A 117 -56.27 -20.86 -11.47
CA ARG A 117 -56.60 -22.19 -10.87
C ARG A 117 -55.35 -23.09 -11.06
N LYS A 118 -55.20 -24.15 -10.25
CA LYS A 118 -54.10 -25.15 -10.39
C LYS A 118 -54.38 -26.17 -11.50
N GLU A 119 -53.32 -26.68 -12.13
CA GLU A 119 -53.16 -28.11 -12.43
C GLU A 119 -51.77 -28.61 -11.99
N THR A 120 -51.61 -29.92 -11.88
CA THR A 120 -50.60 -30.59 -11.04
C THR A 120 -49.63 -31.47 -11.83
N PHE A 121 -48.36 -31.55 -11.41
CA PHE A 121 -47.53 -32.76 -11.62
C PHE A 121 -46.64 -33.06 -10.41
N LYS A 122 -46.32 -34.36 -10.22
CA LYS A 122 -45.53 -34.92 -9.11
C LYS A 122 -44.06 -35.12 -9.51
N GLY A 123 -43.14 -34.97 -8.57
CA GLY A 123 -41.75 -35.45 -8.69
C GLY A 123 -40.84 -34.88 -7.60
N HIS A 124 -40.12 -35.73 -6.88
CA HIS A 124 -39.08 -35.31 -5.92
C HIS A 124 -37.74 -35.06 -6.64
N PRO A 125 -36.94 -34.06 -6.25
CA PRO A 125 -35.55 -33.93 -6.69
C PRO A 125 -34.60 -34.69 -5.74
N GLU A 126 -33.77 -35.58 -6.30
CA GLU A 126 -32.64 -36.20 -5.59
C GLU A 126 -31.39 -35.29 -5.60
N LEU A 127 -30.46 -35.52 -4.67
CA LEU A 127 -29.17 -34.82 -4.59
C LEU A 127 -28.23 -35.24 -5.73
N PRO A 128 -27.36 -34.34 -6.24
CA PRO A 128 -26.52 -34.62 -7.40
C PRO A 128 -25.38 -35.59 -7.08
N LYS A 129 -25.12 -36.52 -8.00
CA LYS A 129 -24.03 -37.49 -7.96
C LYS A 129 -22.71 -36.91 -8.52
N THR A 130 -21.61 -37.55 -8.15
CA THR A 130 -20.22 -37.23 -8.52
C THR A 130 -19.95 -37.36 -10.04
N GLU A 131 -18.92 -36.65 -10.53
CA GLU A 131 -18.53 -36.44 -11.95
C GLU A 131 -18.21 -37.70 -12.80
N ALA A 132 -18.39 -38.92 -12.27
CA ALA A 132 -18.03 -40.17 -12.97
C ALA A 132 -19.18 -40.82 -13.78
N GLU A 133 -20.44 -40.42 -13.58
CA GLU A 133 -21.61 -41.06 -14.24
C GLU A 133 -22.27 -40.23 -15.36
N ILE A 134 -21.72 -39.06 -15.76
CA ILE A 134 -22.21 -38.29 -16.92
C ILE A 134 -21.39 -38.65 -18.18
N LEU A 135 -21.33 -39.95 -18.48
CA LEU A 135 -21.02 -40.47 -19.81
C LEU A 135 -22.33 -40.84 -20.51
N GLU A 136 -22.35 -40.70 -21.84
CA GLU A 136 -23.52 -40.94 -22.71
C GLU A 136 -24.70 -39.94 -22.63
N LYS A 137 -24.52 -38.77 -23.27
CA LYS A 137 -25.47 -38.25 -24.28
C LYS A 137 -24.80 -37.19 -25.16
N GLY A 138 -25.11 -37.23 -26.46
CA GLY A 138 -24.32 -36.58 -27.50
C GLY A 138 -24.77 -35.15 -27.85
N GLY A 139 -24.17 -34.16 -27.18
CA GLY A 139 -24.05 -32.81 -27.72
C GLY A 139 -22.70 -32.62 -28.44
N PRO A 140 -22.56 -31.66 -29.36
CA PRO A 140 -21.27 -31.31 -29.95
C PRO A 140 -20.30 -30.81 -28.87
N ARG A 141 -19.07 -31.34 -28.88
CA ARG A 141 -18.01 -30.99 -27.92
C ARG A 141 -16.80 -30.40 -28.65
N PRO A 142 -16.50 -29.11 -28.47
CA PRO A 142 -15.13 -28.63 -28.57
C PRO A 142 -14.39 -29.14 -27.33
N GLY A 143 -13.57 -30.18 -27.50
CA GLY A 143 -12.68 -30.69 -26.46
C GLY A 143 -13.40 -31.22 -25.21
N ARG A 144 -13.07 -30.65 -24.04
CA ARG A 144 -13.52 -31.13 -22.73
C ARG A 144 -14.91 -30.61 -22.33
N PHE A 145 -15.38 -29.53 -22.94
CA PHE A 145 -16.57 -28.80 -22.51
C PHE A 145 -17.83 -29.16 -23.31
N ARG A 146 -19.00 -29.06 -22.67
CA ARG A 146 -20.30 -29.16 -23.35
C ARG A 146 -20.73 -27.79 -23.83
N VAL A 147 -21.02 -27.68 -25.13
CA VAL A 147 -21.67 -26.50 -25.72
C VAL A 147 -23.19 -26.72 -25.70
N TYR A 148 -23.90 -25.68 -25.29
CA TYR A 148 -25.35 -25.56 -25.30
C TYR A 148 -25.81 -24.54 -26.34
N LYS A 149 -27.07 -24.59 -26.72
CA LYS A 149 -27.80 -23.58 -27.49
C LYS A 149 -28.92 -22.96 -26.66
N GLU A 150 -29.37 -21.77 -27.06
CA GLU A 150 -30.41 -21.00 -26.34
C GLU A 150 -31.74 -21.76 -26.14
N GLY A 151 -32.06 -22.70 -27.03
CA GLY A 151 -33.25 -23.55 -26.95
C GLY A 151 -33.10 -24.87 -26.19
N ASP A 152 -31.94 -25.17 -25.59
CA ASP A 152 -31.72 -26.45 -24.90
C ASP A 152 -32.51 -26.53 -23.58
N HIS A 153 -33.28 -27.60 -23.41
CA HIS A 153 -34.17 -27.78 -22.25
C HIS A 153 -33.46 -27.97 -20.89
N ASP A 154 -32.15 -28.20 -20.90
CA ASP A 154 -31.31 -28.40 -19.70
C ASP A 154 -30.22 -27.32 -19.56
N LEU A 155 -30.47 -26.10 -20.06
CA LEU A 155 -29.59 -24.95 -19.92
C LEU A 155 -29.36 -24.60 -18.43
N PRO A 156 -28.11 -24.50 -17.95
CA PRO A 156 -27.81 -24.08 -16.58
C PRO A 156 -28.28 -22.66 -16.25
N GLU A 157 -28.81 -22.45 -15.03
CA GLU A 157 -29.14 -21.13 -14.52
C GLU A 157 -27.88 -20.24 -14.37
N PHE A 158 -27.97 -18.98 -14.81
CA PHE A 158 -26.91 -17.99 -14.67
C PHE A 158 -27.48 -16.65 -14.19
N PRO A 159 -26.80 -15.90 -13.29
CA PRO A 159 -27.32 -14.65 -12.76
C PRO A 159 -27.60 -13.60 -13.85
N SER A 160 -28.67 -12.83 -13.68
CA SER A 160 -29.02 -11.71 -14.57
C SER A 160 -27.99 -10.57 -14.52
N TYR A 161 -27.37 -10.34 -13.36
CA TYR A 161 -26.28 -9.38 -13.20
C TYR A 161 -24.91 -10.07 -13.35
N PHE A 162 -24.19 -9.73 -14.41
CA PHE A 162 -22.87 -10.26 -14.74
C PHE A 162 -21.96 -9.17 -15.33
N GLN A 163 -20.65 -9.38 -15.25
CA GLN A 163 -19.65 -8.55 -15.93
C GLN A 163 -18.92 -9.37 -16.99
N VAL A 164 -18.42 -8.70 -18.03
CA VAL A 164 -17.59 -9.33 -19.07
C VAL A 164 -16.13 -9.20 -18.66
N ALA A 165 -15.41 -10.33 -18.58
CA ALA A 165 -14.00 -10.38 -18.19
C ALA A 165 -13.06 -10.31 -19.41
N LYS A 166 -13.42 -11.01 -20.49
CA LYS A 166 -12.70 -11.01 -21.78
C LYS A 166 -13.71 -11.10 -22.92
N TYR A 167 -13.40 -10.52 -24.08
CA TYR A 167 -14.23 -10.67 -25.27
C TYR A 167 -13.39 -10.65 -26.56
N SER A 168 -13.96 -11.16 -27.65
CA SER A 168 -13.37 -11.12 -29.01
C SER A 168 -14.44 -10.91 -30.07
N VAL A 169 -14.15 -10.08 -31.06
CA VAL A 169 -15.01 -9.84 -32.23
C VAL A 169 -14.40 -10.54 -33.45
N PHE A 170 -15.24 -11.24 -34.21
CA PHE A 170 -14.87 -11.94 -35.43
C PHE A 170 -15.74 -11.48 -36.58
N GLU A 171 -15.11 -11.25 -37.73
CA GLU A 171 -15.79 -11.01 -38.99
C GLU A 171 -15.44 -12.14 -39.97
N ARG A 172 -16.46 -12.66 -40.64
CA ARG A 172 -16.33 -13.61 -41.75
C ARG A 172 -16.89 -12.94 -43.00
N VAL A 173 -16.12 -12.92 -44.08
CA VAL A 173 -16.47 -12.19 -45.31
C VAL A 173 -17.51 -12.93 -46.17
N LYS A 174 -17.53 -14.28 -46.13
CA LYS A 174 -18.46 -15.12 -46.92
C LYS A 174 -18.95 -16.35 -46.14
N PRO A 175 -20.27 -16.49 -45.90
CA PRO A 175 -21.27 -15.41 -45.91
C PRO A 175 -20.86 -14.31 -44.93
N LYS A 176 -21.33 -13.06 -45.14
CA LYS A 176 -20.99 -11.96 -44.22
C LYS A 176 -21.63 -12.22 -42.86
N THR A 177 -20.80 -12.45 -41.85
CA THR A 177 -21.23 -12.85 -40.51
C THR A 177 -20.35 -12.14 -39.50
N LEU A 178 -20.99 -11.50 -38.52
CA LEU A 178 -20.35 -10.80 -37.42
C LEU A 178 -20.64 -11.57 -36.14
N SER A 179 -19.60 -11.98 -35.43
CA SER A 179 -19.72 -12.79 -34.21
C SER A 179 -18.98 -12.13 -33.05
N VAL A 180 -19.61 -12.15 -31.86
CA VAL A 180 -19.07 -11.61 -30.62
C VAL A 180 -19.00 -12.73 -29.59
N LEU A 181 -17.79 -13.01 -29.11
CA LEU A 181 -17.53 -14.01 -28.08
C LEU A 181 -17.25 -13.30 -26.76
N GLU A 182 -18.07 -13.53 -25.73
CA GLU A 182 -17.97 -12.94 -24.39
C GLU A 182 -17.65 -14.01 -23.33
N LEU A 183 -16.63 -13.78 -22.51
CA LEU A 183 -16.40 -14.50 -21.25
C LEU A 183 -17.03 -13.69 -20.12
N GLN A 184 -18.17 -14.13 -19.62
CA GLN A 184 -18.96 -13.50 -18.57
C GLN A 184 -18.67 -14.12 -17.20
N SER A 185 -18.64 -13.29 -16.16
CA SER A 185 -18.33 -13.63 -14.78
C SER A 185 -19.39 -13.02 -13.85
N ALA A 186 -19.98 -13.84 -12.98
CA ALA A 186 -21.06 -13.44 -12.08
C ALA A 186 -20.85 -13.96 -10.65
N LYS A 187 -21.15 -13.15 -9.63
CA LYS A 187 -21.11 -13.57 -8.22
C LYS A 187 -22.42 -14.26 -7.84
N GLY A 188 -22.42 -15.60 -7.78
CA GLY A 188 -23.58 -16.42 -7.42
C GLY A 188 -23.60 -16.85 -5.95
N ARG A 189 -24.71 -17.47 -5.50
CA ARG A 189 -24.87 -17.95 -4.10
C ARG A 189 -23.88 -19.06 -3.71
N ALA A 190 -23.35 -19.80 -4.69
CA ALA A 190 -22.41 -20.90 -4.50
C ALA A 190 -20.94 -20.52 -4.76
N GLY A 191 -20.65 -19.24 -5.03
CA GLY A 191 -19.35 -18.76 -5.50
C GLY A 191 -19.45 -18.04 -6.85
N GLN A 192 -18.31 -17.77 -7.47
CA GLN A 192 -18.25 -17.12 -8.77
C GLN A 192 -18.56 -18.13 -9.88
N GLN A 193 -19.42 -17.73 -10.82
CA GLN A 193 -19.87 -18.56 -11.94
C GLN A 193 -19.47 -17.91 -13.25
N TYR A 194 -19.16 -18.72 -14.26
CA TYR A 194 -18.66 -18.26 -15.55
C TYR A 194 -19.51 -18.79 -16.70
N ARG A 195 -19.67 -17.96 -17.73
CA ARG A 195 -20.34 -18.33 -18.98
C ARG A 195 -19.56 -17.78 -20.17
N VAL A 196 -19.22 -18.62 -21.14
CA VAL A 196 -18.75 -18.19 -22.45
C VAL A 196 -19.94 -18.18 -23.41
N LEU A 197 -20.20 -17.04 -24.04
CA LEU A 197 -21.32 -16.81 -24.94
C LEU A 197 -20.83 -16.37 -26.31
N CYS A 198 -21.26 -17.04 -27.38
CA CYS A 198 -21.06 -16.59 -28.77
C CYS A 198 -22.39 -16.09 -29.35
N SER A 199 -22.48 -14.77 -29.58
CA SER A 199 -23.60 -14.11 -30.26
C SER A 199 -23.26 -13.88 -31.73
N VAL A 200 -24.18 -14.17 -32.65
CA VAL A 200 -23.95 -14.10 -34.10
C VAL A 200 -25.03 -13.28 -34.80
N LEU A 201 -24.63 -12.41 -35.74
CA LEU A 201 -25.50 -11.70 -36.68
C LEU A 201 -25.09 -12.03 -38.12
N ARG A 202 -26.06 -12.42 -38.94
CA ARG A 202 -25.88 -12.69 -40.37
C ARG A 202 -26.55 -11.60 -41.20
N GLU A 203 -25.95 -11.22 -42.33
CA GLU A 203 -26.42 -10.09 -43.15
C GLU A 203 -27.86 -10.25 -43.71
N ALA A 204 -28.43 -11.47 -43.67
CA ALA A 204 -29.80 -11.78 -44.10
C ALA A 204 -30.83 -11.88 -42.96
N GLU A 205 -30.42 -11.73 -41.69
CA GLU A 205 -31.25 -11.98 -40.49
C GLU A 205 -31.34 -10.70 -39.64
N THR A 206 -32.53 -10.38 -39.13
CA THR A 206 -32.76 -9.21 -38.25
C THR A 206 -32.56 -9.51 -36.76
N GLU A 207 -32.52 -10.78 -36.40
CA GLU A 207 -32.43 -11.26 -35.01
C GLU A 207 -31.00 -11.74 -34.71
N VAL A 208 -30.55 -11.50 -33.47
CA VAL A 208 -29.25 -12.00 -32.97
C VAL A 208 -29.46 -13.39 -32.40
N VAL A 209 -28.60 -14.34 -32.78
CA VAL A 209 -28.68 -15.73 -32.31
C VAL A 209 -27.53 -16.02 -31.33
N GLN A 210 -27.85 -16.58 -30.16
CA GLN A 210 -26.85 -17.13 -29.25
C GLN A 210 -26.48 -18.55 -29.71
N ASP A 211 -25.45 -18.69 -30.55
CA ASP A 211 -25.14 -19.95 -31.24
C ASP A 211 -24.41 -20.99 -30.38
N LYS A 212 -23.53 -20.53 -29.47
CA LYS A 212 -22.73 -21.41 -28.59
C LYS A 212 -22.68 -20.82 -27.17
N LEU A 213 -23.12 -21.59 -26.17
CA LEU A 213 -22.98 -21.26 -24.74
C LEU A 213 -22.16 -22.35 -24.01
N VAL A 214 -21.23 -21.97 -23.14
CA VAL A 214 -20.48 -22.87 -22.26
C VAL A 214 -20.52 -22.34 -20.83
N PHE A 215 -20.74 -23.20 -19.84
CA PHE A 215 -20.83 -22.81 -18.43
C PHE A 215 -19.70 -23.46 -17.63
N CYS A 216 -18.98 -22.68 -16.84
CA CYS A 216 -17.81 -23.12 -16.07
C CYS A 216 -17.90 -22.67 -14.60
N VAL A 217 -17.27 -23.43 -13.71
CA VAL A 217 -17.23 -23.16 -12.25
C VAL A 217 -15.89 -22.55 -11.82
N THR A 218 -14.80 -22.81 -12.57
CA THR A 218 -13.48 -22.19 -12.33
C THR A 218 -13.16 -21.15 -13.40
N SER A 219 -12.25 -20.22 -13.09
CA SER A 219 -11.82 -19.20 -14.07
C SER A 219 -10.88 -19.82 -15.11
N GLU A 220 -10.09 -20.83 -14.73
CA GLU A 220 -9.19 -21.56 -15.62
C GLU A 220 -9.98 -22.34 -16.69
N ASP A 221 -11.02 -23.08 -16.30
CA ASP A 221 -11.91 -23.78 -17.24
C ASP A 221 -12.64 -22.78 -18.16
N ALA A 222 -13.04 -21.61 -17.63
CA ALA A 222 -13.70 -20.57 -18.41
C ALA A 222 -12.79 -19.95 -19.48
N VAL A 223 -11.52 -19.70 -19.12
CA VAL A 223 -10.52 -19.16 -20.05
C VAL A 223 -10.08 -20.22 -21.06
N GLU A 224 -9.96 -21.50 -20.67
CA GLU A 224 -9.68 -22.61 -21.60
C GLU A 224 -10.79 -22.75 -22.64
N ALA A 225 -12.06 -22.81 -22.21
CA ALA A 225 -13.22 -22.87 -23.11
C ALA A 225 -13.29 -21.67 -24.06
N TYR A 226 -13.01 -20.46 -23.56
CA TYR A 226 -12.96 -19.25 -24.36
C TYR A 226 -11.86 -19.29 -25.44
N LEU A 227 -10.64 -19.70 -25.06
CA LEU A 227 -9.52 -19.85 -26.01
C LEU A 227 -9.76 -20.97 -27.04
N GLN A 228 -10.46 -22.03 -26.65
CA GLN A 228 -10.84 -23.10 -27.56
C GLN A 228 -11.85 -22.62 -28.61
N LEU A 229 -12.89 -21.87 -28.20
CA LEU A 229 -13.86 -21.30 -29.13
C LEU A 229 -13.25 -20.26 -30.07
N ILE A 230 -12.25 -19.48 -29.62
CA ILE A 230 -11.44 -18.61 -30.51
C ILE A 230 -10.78 -19.43 -31.62
N LYS A 231 -10.07 -20.50 -31.26
CA LYS A 231 -9.41 -21.39 -32.23
C LYS A 231 -10.39 -22.00 -33.22
N GLU A 232 -11.56 -22.43 -32.74
CA GLU A 232 -12.62 -22.99 -33.58
C GLU A 232 -13.08 -21.95 -34.62
N MET A 233 -13.42 -20.73 -34.19
CA MET A 233 -13.83 -19.63 -35.07
C MET A 233 -12.77 -19.24 -36.12
N GLU A 234 -11.48 -19.27 -35.74
CA GLU A 234 -10.35 -19.06 -36.65
C GLU A 234 -10.26 -20.19 -37.70
N THR A 235 -10.40 -21.46 -37.27
CA THR A 235 -10.42 -22.61 -38.21
C THR A 235 -11.66 -22.65 -39.12
N GLU A 236 -12.79 -22.09 -38.68
CA GLU A 236 -13.99 -21.91 -39.50
C GLU A 236 -13.85 -20.80 -40.57
N GLY A 237 -12.73 -20.06 -40.58
CA GLY A 237 -12.42 -19.01 -41.56
C GLY A 237 -12.93 -17.62 -41.17
N SER A 238 -13.17 -17.38 -39.88
CA SER A 238 -13.50 -16.05 -39.36
C SER A 238 -12.22 -15.34 -38.89
N THR A 239 -12.04 -14.09 -39.27
CA THR A 239 -10.88 -13.29 -38.84
C THR A 239 -11.21 -12.47 -37.62
N LYS A 240 -10.34 -12.48 -36.60
CA LYS A 240 -10.49 -11.60 -35.42
C LYS A 240 -10.25 -10.14 -35.83
N THR A 241 -11.24 -9.29 -35.59
CA THR A 241 -11.24 -7.89 -36.02
C THR A 241 -11.08 -6.96 -34.81
N ARG A 242 -10.23 -5.93 -34.94
CA ARG A 242 -10.03 -4.89 -33.90
C ARG A 242 -10.88 -3.64 -34.10
N THR A 243 -11.35 -3.40 -35.32
CA THR A 243 -12.32 -2.33 -35.61
C THR A 243 -13.72 -2.77 -35.20
N LEU A 244 -14.46 -1.89 -34.53
CA LEU A 244 -15.81 -2.17 -34.04
C LEU A 244 -16.87 -1.62 -35.00
N PRO A 245 -17.45 -2.42 -35.92
CA PRO A 245 -18.62 -2.02 -36.70
C PRO A 245 -19.81 -1.59 -35.80
N PRO A 246 -20.61 -0.59 -36.21
CA PRO A 246 -21.73 -0.08 -35.41
C PRO A 246 -22.80 -1.14 -35.12
N GLU A 247 -22.90 -2.18 -35.94
CA GLU A 247 -23.78 -3.33 -35.74
C GLU A 247 -23.47 -4.12 -34.46
N ILE A 248 -22.27 -3.98 -33.87
CA ILE A 248 -21.91 -4.61 -32.60
C ILE A 248 -22.80 -4.12 -31.44
N GLU A 249 -23.31 -2.88 -31.48
CA GLU A 249 -24.23 -2.38 -30.46
C GLU A 249 -25.54 -3.19 -30.39
N ARG A 250 -25.85 -4.02 -31.39
CA ARG A 250 -26.96 -4.98 -31.37
C ARG A 250 -26.57 -6.35 -30.82
N LEU A 251 -25.32 -6.78 -31.02
CA LEU A 251 -24.79 -8.09 -30.63
C LEU A 251 -24.29 -8.15 -29.18
N ALA A 252 -23.68 -7.07 -28.72
CA ALA A 252 -23.04 -6.98 -27.42
C ALA A 252 -24.07 -7.04 -26.28
N SER A 253 -23.74 -7.77 -25.21
CA SER A 253 -24.48 -7.65 -23.94
C SER A 253 -24.38 -6.22 -23.37
N TYR A 254 -25.31 -5.84 -22.48
CA TYR A 254 -25.27 -4.53 -21.81
C TYR A 254 -23.88 -4.25 -21.19
N SER A 255 -23.34 -5.24 -20.47
CA SER A 255 -22.03 -5.17 -19.83
C SER A 255 -20.87 -5.07 -20.84
N LEU A 256 -20.99 -5.68 -22.03
CA LEU A 256 -20.01 -5.46 -23.10
C LEU A 256 -20.16 -4.06 -23.72
N LYS A 257 -21.37 -3.54 -23.96
CA LYS A 257 -21.57 -2.18 -24.51
C LYS A 257 -20.89 -1.11 -23.65
N GLN A 258 -20.89 -1.28 -22.32
CA GLN A 258 -20.14 -0.41 -21.40
C GLN A 258 -18.62 -0.43 -21.71
N LEU A 259 -18.02 -1.61 -21.82
CA LEU A 259 -16.59 -1.78 -22.14
C LEU A 259 -16.25 -1.23 -23.54
N LEU A 260 -17.11 -1.46 -24.53
CA LEU A 260 -16.90 -0.96 -25.89
C LEU A 260 -16.96 0.57 -25.97
N LEU A 261 -17.80 1.23 -25.15
CA LEU A 261 -17.76 2.69 -25.01
C LEU A 261 -16.43 3.16 -24.39
N GLU A 262 -15.95 2.45 -23.37
CA GLU A 262 -14.67 2.72 -22.69
C GLU A 262 -13.45 2.51 -23.61
N GLU A 263 -13.57 1.69 -24.67
CA GLU A 263 -12.57 1.56 -25.74
C GLU A 263 -12.76 2.58 -26.87
N LYS A 264 -14.01 2.93 -27.22
CA LYS A 264 -14.32 3.95 -28.25
C LYS A 264 -13.80 5.34 -27.85
N LEU A 265 -13.71 5.61 -26.56
CA LEU A 265 -12.97 6.75 -25.99
C LEU A 265 -11.49 6.79 -26.37
N ASN A 266 -10.87 5.62 -26.56
CA ASN A 266 -9.45 5.45 -26.85
C ASN A 266 -9.15 5.37 -28.36
N CYS A 267 -10.14 5.60 -29.25
CA CYS A 267 -9.93 5.60 -30.71
C CYS A 267 -8.80 6.54 -31.16
N SER A 268 -8.18 6.21 -32.29
CA SER A 268 -7.05 6.94 -32.89
C SER A 268 -7.46 8.13 -33.78
N THR A 269 -8.77 8.37 -33.94
CA THR A 269 -9.33 9.38 -34.83
C THR A 269 -10.42 10.19 -34.13
N LEU A 270 -10.56 11.46 -34.52
CA LEU A 270 -11.56 12.40 -34.02
C LEU A 270 -12.23 13.10 -35.21
N SER A 271 -13.56 13.23 -35.19
CA SER A 271 -14.28 14.03 -36.20
C SER A 271 -14.01 15.53 -36.01
N GLN A 272 -13.97 16.29 -37.11
CA GLN A 272 -13.58 17.70 -37.09
C GLN A 272 -14.53 18.57 -36.22
N GLU A 273 -15.84 18.30 -36.27
CA GLU A 273 -16.87 19.03 -35.51
C GLU A 273 -16.70 18.85 -33.99
N VAL A 274 -16.53 17.60 -33.54
CA VAL A 274 -16.21 17.29 -32.14
C VAL A 274 -14.86 17.89 -31.74
N GLY A 275 -13.88 17.91 -32.65
CA GLY A 275 -12.60 18.61 -32.45
C GLY A 275 -12.79 20.10 -32.14
N VAL A 276 -13.60 20.81 -32.90
CA VAL A 276 -13.90 22.24 -32.67
C VAL A 276 -14.60 22.44 -31.32
N PHE A 277 -15.59 21.62 -30.98
CA PHE A 277 -16.26 21.68 -29.68
C PHE A 277 -15.31 21.43 -28.49
N VAL A 278 -14.40 20.46 -28.62
CA VAL A 278 -13.37 20.17 -27.61
C VAL A 278 -12.43 21.36 -27.44
N GLU A 279 -11.95 21.95 -28.54
CA GLU A 279 -11.12 23.16 -28.49
C GLU A 279 -11.83 24.35 -27.84
N LEU A 280 -13.14 24.52 -28.06
CA LEU A 280 -13.96 25.56 -27.46
C LEU A 280 -14.01 25.44 -25.93
N VAL A 281 -14.42 24.28 -25.39
CA VAL A 281 -14.54 24.10 -23.93
C VAL A 281 -13.20 24.22 -23.22
N TRP A 282 -12.10 23.76 -23.86
CA TRP A 282 -10.75 23.92 -23.34
C TRP A 282 -10.28 25.38 -23.34
N THR A 283 -10.60 26.14 -24.38
CA THR A 283 -10.24 27.57 -24.49
C THR A 283 -10.96 28.40 -23.43
N GLU A 284 -12.25 28.15 -23.20
CA GLU A 284 -13.03 28.77 -22.12
C GLU A 284 -12.45 28.46 -20.73
N ALA A 285 -12.14 27.18 -20.48
CA ALA A 285 -11.61 26.71 -19.20
C ALA A 285 -10.23 27.32 -18.87
N LEU A 286 -9.29 27.27 -19.83
CA LEU A 286 -7.95 27.85 -19.67
C LEU A 286 -7.97 29.38 -19.65
N GLY A 287 -8.80 30.01 -20.48
CA GLY A 287 -8.98 31.46 -20.48
C GLY A 287 -9.51 31.99 -19.14
N SER A 288 -10.48 31.28 -18.55
CA SER A 288 -10.99 31.58 -17.21
C SER A 288 -9.89 31.51 -16.14
N LEU A 289 -9.07 30.46 -16.13
CA LEU A 289 -7.96 30.34 -15.18
C LEU A 289 -6.83 31.35 -15.41
N ASN A 290 -6.47 31.65 -16.65
CA ASN A 290 -5.41 32.63 -16.98
C ASN A 290 -5.76 34.07 -16.55
N ASN A 291 -7.04 34.38 -16.39
CA ASN A 291 -7.50 35.65 -15.83
C ASN A 291 -7.39 35.69 -14.30
N ILE A 292 -7.50 34.53 -13.63
CA ILE A 292 -7.55 34.40 -12.17
C ILE A 292 -6.15 34.16 -11.56
N LEU A 293 -5.29 33.38 -12.22
CA LEU A 293 -3.96 33.00 -11.73
C LEU A 293 -2.87 33.99 -12.16
N LYS A 294 -1.86 34.19 -11.31
CA LYS A 294 -0.63 34.94 -11.66
C LYS A 294 0.36 34.11 -12.47
N VAL A 295 0.36 32.78 -12.28
CA VAL A 295 1.22 31.81 -12.97
C VAL A 295 0.38 30.93 -13.89
N PRO A 296 0.93 30.38 -14.99
CA PRO A 296 0.21 29.43 -15.84
C PRO A 296 -0.11 28.14 -15.06
N VAL A 297 -1.28 27.56 -15.35
CA VAL A 297 -1.80 26.33 -14.71
C VAL A 297 -0.79 25.17 -14.75
N SER A 298 -0.02 25.06 -15.83
CA SER A 298 1.00 24.04 -16.04
C SER A 298 2.20 24.07 -15.07
N ARG A 299 2.29 25.08 -14.19
CA ARG A 299 3.27 25.14 -13.09
C ARG A 299 2.71 24.72 -11.73
N ILE A 300 1.43 24.34 -11.66
CA ILE A 300 0.73 23.97 -10.43
C ILE A 300 0.54 22.45 -10.44
N SER A 301 1.11 21.74 -9.48
CA SER A 301 0.94 20.28 -9.37
C SER A 301 -0.34 19.91 -8.62
N LEU A 302 -0.83 18.67 -8.79
CA LEU A 302 -1.94 18.17 -7.97
C LEU A 302 -1.61 18.18 -6.47
N ASN A 303 -0.35 17.95 -6.09
CA ASN A 303 0.10 18.05 -4.70
C ASN A 303 -0.06 19.48 -4.15
N ASP A 304 0.26 20.51 -4.94
CA ASP A 304 0.05 21.91 -4.54
C ASP A 304 -1.44 22.19 -4.33
N VAL A 305 -2.31 21.68 -5.21
CA VAL A 305 -3.77 21.82 -5.07
C VAL A 305 -4.31 21.07 -3.84
N SER A 306 -3.88 19.82 -3.62
CA SER A 306 -4.24 19.01 -2.45
C SER A 306 -3.78 19.68 -1.14
N ARG A 307 -2.57 20.25 -1.10
CA ARG A 307 -2.05 21.00 0.06
C ARG A 307 -2.81 22.30 0.29
N VAL A 308 -3.11 23.07 -0.77
CA VAL A 308 -3.93 24.29 -0.67
C VAL A 308 -5.35 23.98 -0.18
N GLU A 309 -5.98 22.90 -0.65
CA GLU A 309 -7.27 22.44 -0.12
C GLU A 309 -7.17 22.07 1.38
N GLY A 310 -6.11 21.36 1.79
CA GLY A 310 -5.84 21.05 3.20
C GLY A 310 -5.73 22.31 4.07
N LEU A 311 -4.96 23.31 3.64
CA LEU A 311 -4.82 24.60 4.33
C LEU A 311 -6.15 25.40 4.38
N LEU A 312 -6.95 25.38 3.31
CA LEU A 312 -8.26 26.01 3.27
C LEU A 312 -9.26 25.35 4.24
N LEU A 313 -9.25 24.01 4.31
CA LEU A 313 -10.05 23.24 5.29
C LEU A 313 -9.58 23.50 6.73
N GLN A 314 -8.27 23.67 6.96
CA GLN A 314 -7.75 24.07 8.27
C GLN A 314 -8.19 25.49 8.64
N ALA A 315 -8.06 26.45 7.73
CA ALA A 315 -8.51 27.83 7.92
C ALA A 315 -10.04 27.93 8.17
N GLN A 316 -10.82 27.00 7.61
CA GLN A 316 -12.25 26.85 7.89
C GLN A 316 -12.51 26.40 9.34
N LYS A 317 -11.75 25.41 9.86
CA LYS A 317 -11.86 24.92 11.24
C LYS A 317 -11.38 25.94 12.29
N THR A 318 -10.34 26.72 11.98
CA THR A 318 -9.67 27.61 12.93
C THR A 318 -10.52 28.84 13.28
N LYS A 319 -10.70 29.11 14.58
CA LYS A 319 -11.49 30.25 15.11
C LYS A 319 -10.70 31.55 15.31
N LYS A 320 -9.37 31.49 15.40
CA LYS A 320 -8.49 32.67 15.59
C LYS A 320 -8.19 33.34 14.25
N GLU A 321 -8.30 34.66 14.17
CA GLU A 321 -8.09 35.39 12.91
C GLU A 321 -6.62 35.42 12.48
N ASP A 322 -5.66 35.55 13.41
CA ASP A 322 -4.23 35.60 13.08
C ASP A 322 -3.72 34.30 12.45
N GLU A 323 -4.11 33.15 13.01
CA GLU A 323 -3.79 31.82 12.45
C GLU A 323 -4.44 31.61 11.07
N VAL A 324 -5.69 32.07 10.89
CA VAL A 324 -6.37 32.04 9.59
C VAL A 324 -5.65 32.90 8.56
N LYS A 325 -5.15 34.07 8.97
CA LYS A 325 -4.40 34.96 8.09
C LYS A 325 -3.07 34.34 7.65
N ALA A 326 -2.33 33.72 8.57
CA ALA A 326 -1.10 32.99 8.25
C ALA A 326 -1.35 31.82 7.28
N LEU A 327 -2.40 31.03 7.50
CA LEU A 327 -2.81 29.94 6.59
C LEU A 327 -3.22 30.48 5.21
N LEU A 328 -3.89 31.63 5.13
CA LEU A 328 -4.26 32.26 3.85
C LEU A 328 -3.06 32.89 3.13
N GLU A 329 -2.05 33.37 3.87
CA GLU A 329 -0.77 33.80 3.30
C GLU A 329 -0.02 32.61 2.69
N GLU A 330 0.02 31.44 3.35
CA GLU A 330 0.59 30.21 2.80
C GLU A 330 -0.21 29.69 1.58
N VAL A 331 -1.55 29.76 1.61
CA VAL A 331 -2.37 29.48 0.41
C VAL A 331 -2.02 30.41 -0.75
N ASN A 332 -1.75 31.69 -0.48
CA ASN A 332 -1.43 32.68 -1.51
C ASN A 332 0.02 32.56 -2.04
N THR A 333 0.96 31.93 -1.31
CA THR A 333 2.31 31.62 -1.83
C THR A 333 2.28 30.37 -2.71
N LEU A 334 1.53 29.34 -2.34
CA LEU A 334 1.34 28.13 -3.14
C LEU A 334 0.46 28.37 -4.38
N LEU A 335 -0.61 29.16 -4.23
CA LEU A 335 -1.56 29.50 -5.29
C LEU A 335 -1.62 31.03 -5.49
N PRO A 336 -0.71 31.61 -6.29
CA PRO A 336 -0.64 33.06 -6.46
C PRO A 336 -1.77 33.58 -7.36
N LEU A 337 -2.75 34.25 -6.75
CA LEU A 337 -3.99 34.70 -7.38
C LEU A 337 -4.01 36.21 -7.73
N ARG A 338 -4.81 36.58 -8.73
CA ARG A 338 -5.12 37.97 -9.15
C ARG A 338 -6.45 38.49 -8.60
N MET A 339 -7.11 37.77 -7.69
CA MET A 339 -8.39 38.14 -7.12
C MET A 339 -8.24 39.20 -6.01
N THR A 340 -9.21 40.10 -5.90
CA THR A 340 -9.45 40.91 -4.69
C THR A 340 -10.23 40.08 -3.67
N ASP A 341 -9.74 40.02 -2.43
CA ASP A 341 -10.37 39.21 -1.39
C ASP A 341 -11.74 39.80 -0.97
N PRO A 342 -12.86 39.05 -1.03
CA PRO A 342 -14.15 39.51 -0.54
C PRO A 342 -14.17 39.69 0.98
N PRO A 343 -15.03 40.58 1.52
CA PRO A 343 -15.04 40.98 2.94
C PRO A 343 -15.52 39.90 3.94
N SER A 344 -15.75 38.66 3.50
CA SER A 344 -16.24 37.57 4.35
C SER A 344 -15.35 36.34 4.24
N LYS A 345 -14.78 35.90 5.38
CA LYS A 345 -13.95 34.69 5.51
C LYS A 345 -14.58 33.47 4.81
N HIS A 346 -15.85 33.19 5.08
CA HIS A 346 -16.54 32.01 4.53
C HIS A 346 -16.73 32.10 3.01
N LYS A 347 -17.01 33.30 2.47
CA LYS A 347 -17.12 33.50 1.01
C LYS A 347 -15.76 33.38 0.32
N LEU A 348 -14.71 33.92 0.93
CA LEU A 348 -13.33 33.80 0.45
C LEU A 348 -12.89 32.32 0.37
N VAL A 349 -13.11 31.54 1.44
CA VAL A 349 -12.74 30.12 1.48
C VAL A 349 -13.56 29.30 0.47
N SER A 350 -14.88 29.52 0.37
CA SER A 350 -15.70 28.80 -0.63
C SER A 350 -15.25 29.10 -2.06
N GLN A 351 -15.00 30.37 -2.41
CA GLN A 351 -14.53 30.74 -3.74
C GLN A 351 -13.16 30.14 -4.07
N LYS A 352 -12.24 30.08 -3.10
CA LYS A 352 -10.94 29.41 -3.29
C LYS A 352 -11.08 27.89 -3.42
N LEU A 353 -12.01 27.24 -2.70
CA LEU A 353 -12.28 25.81 -2.84
C LEU A 353 -12.95 25.45 -4.19
N ASP A 354 -13.92 26.25 -4.65
CA ASP A 354 -14.55 26.06 -5.96
C ASP A 354 -13.52 26.29 -7.09
N LEU A 355 -12.58 27.24 -6.90
CA LEU A 355 -11.43 27.43 -7.80
C LEU A 355 -10.44 26.26 -7.73
N CYS A 356 -10.12 25.72 -6.56
CA CYS A 356 -9.31 24.51 -6.41
C CYS A 356 -9.92 23.34 -7.17
N GLN A 357 -11.26 23.17 -7.17
CA GLN A 357 -11.93 22.17 -7.99
C GLN A 357 -11.73 22.43 -9.49
N LEU A 358 -11.88 23.67 -9.98
CA LEU A 358 -11.65 23.99 -11.39
C LEU A 358 -10.19 23.75 -11.82
N ILE A 359 -9.23 24.13 -10.97
CA ILE A 359 -7.80 23.86 -11.20
C ILE A 359 -7.53 22.37 -11.16
N ARG A 360 -8.07 21.63 -10.18
CA ARG A 360 -7.95 20.16 -10.08
C ARG A 360 -8.53 19.48 -11.33
N ASP A 361 -9.70 19.90 -11.80
CA ASP A 361 -10.31 19.39 -13.02
C ASP A 361 -9.38 19.61 -14.23
N ILE A 362 -8.89 20.84 -14.43
CA ILE A 362 -8.02 21.17 -15.56
C ILE A 362 -6.64 20.53 -15.44
N VAL A 363 -6.06 20.39 -14.25
CA VAL A 363 -4.76 19.73 -14.04
C VAL A 363 -4.90 18.21 -14.24
N ASN A 364 -5.89 17.54 -13.65
CA ASN A 364 -6.19 16.11 -13.90
C ASN A 364 -6.34 15.80 -15.39
N VAL A 365 -7.07 16.67 -16.10
CA VAL A 365 -7.30 16.54 -17.54
C VAL A 365 -6.01 16.90 -18.32
N SER A 366 -5.22 17.89 -17.87
CA SER A 366 -3.93 18.25 -18.49
C SER A 366 -2.84 17.19 -18.31
N GLU A 367 -2.82 16.48 -17.18
CA GLU A 367 -2.00 15.29 -16.95
C GLU A 367 -2.41 14.14 -17.88
N ALA A 368 -3.70 13.95 -18.13
CA ALA A 368 -4.18 13.02 -19.16
C ALA A 368 -3.81 13.47 -20.60
N THR A 369 -3.60 14.77 -20.84
CA THR A 369 -2.93 15.29 -22.05
C THR A 369 -1.40 15.36 -21.95
N LEU A 370 -0.85 14.78 -20.88
CA LEU A 370 0.57 14.46 -20.72
C LEU A 370 1.49 15.68 -20.59
N GLY A 371 0.98 16.75 -19.97
CA GLY A 371 1.73 17.98 -19.65
C GLY A 371 2.22 18.77 -20.87
N SER A 372 1.75 18.44 -22.08
CA SER A 372 2.13 19.19 -23.29
C SER A 372 1.66 20.64 -23.17
N PRO A 373 2.52 21.65 -23.45
CA PRO A 373 2.08 23.05 -23.49
C PRO A 373 1.09 23.32 -24.63
N LEU A 374 1.06 22.47 -25.66
CA LEU A 374 0.02 22.40 -26.68
C LEU A 374 -0.37 20.93 -26.90
N PRO A 375 -1.42 20.42 -26.23
CA PRO A 375 -1.92 19.08 -26.51
C PRO A 375 -2.78 19.07 -27.77
N SER A 376 -2.73 17.98 -28.55
CA SER A 376 -3.58 17.81 -29.73
C SER A 376 -5.06 17.73 -29.36
N SER A 377 -5.94 18.09 -30.29
CA SER A 377 -7.40 18.04 -30.08
C SER A 377 -7.88 16.62 -29.75
N LEU A 378 -7.26 15.58 -30.32
CA LEU A 378 -7.47 14.18 -29.92
C LEU A 378 -7.02 13.88 -28.48
N GLY A 379 -5.87 14.40 -28.05
CA GLY A 379 -5.43 14.27 -26.65
C GLY A 379 -6.39 14.96 -25.68
N LYS A 380 -6.80 16.19 -26.00
CA LYS A 380 -7.81 16.96 -25.28
C LYS A 380 -9.15 16.23 -25.17
N TYR A 381 -9.61 15.58 -26.24
CA TYR A 381 -10.83 14.77 -26.25
C TYR A 381 -10.72 13.56 -25.31
N ARG A 382 -9.66 12.76 -25.43
CA ARG A 382 -9.43 11.58 -24.56
C ARG A 382 -9.42 11.95 -23.08
N ALA A 383 -8.80 13.08 -22.75
CA ALA A 383 -8.74 13.59 -21.39
C ALA A 383 -10.11 13.97 -20.80
N LEU A 384 -11.12 14.26 -21.64
CA LEU A 384 -12.51 14.49 -21.19
C LEU A 384 -13.25 13.20 -20.81
N ARG A 385 -12.73 11.99 -21.08
CA ARG A 385 -13.32 10.68 -20.68
C ARG A 385 -14.83 10.53 -20.94
N CYS A 386 -15.34 11.27 -21.91
CA CYS A 386 -16.73 11.35 -22.31
C CYS A 386 -16.77 11.13 -23.81
N SER A 387 -17.54 10.13 -24.26
CA SER A 387 -17.76 9.93 -25.68
C SER A 387 -18.64 11.07 -26.16
N ILE A 388 -18.27 11.70 -27.27
CA ILE A 388 -18.97 12.86 -27.84
C ILE A 388 -19.19 12.59 -29.32
N GLU A 389 -20.44 12.65 -29.77
CA GLU A 389 -20.82 12.44 -31.17
C GLU A 389 -21.83 13.50 -31.61
N VAL A 390 -21.67 14.07 -32.80
CA VAL A 390 -22.66 14.99 -33.37
C VAL A 390 -23.91 14.19 -33.74
N VAL A 391 -25.09 14.66 -33.30
CA VAL A 391 -26.39 14.13 -33.73
C VAL A 391 -26.78 14.84 -35.03
N PRO A 392 -26.86 14.14 -36.18
CA PRO A 392 -27.24 14.78 -37.43
C PRO A 392 -28.67 15.35 -37.38
N PRO A 393 -28.98 16.50 -38.01
CA PRO A 393 -30.32 17.08 -38.00
C PRO A 393 -31.43 16.18 -38.55
N GLN A 394 -31.08 15.16 -39.34
CA GLN A 394 -32.01 14.17 -39.90
C GLN A 394 -32.29 12.99 -38.96
N ASN A 395 -31.56 12.87 -37.84
CA ASN A 395 -31.77 11.81 -36.85
C ASN A 395 -32.99 12.18 -35.97
N PRO A 396 -33.95 11.26 -35.73
CA PRO A 396 -35.11 11.52 -34.86
C PRO A 396 -34.74 12.00 -33.44
N GLU A 397 -33.58 11.63 -32.90
CA GLU A 397 -33.05 12.14 -31.63
C GLU A 397 -32.96 13.68 -31.62
N PHE A 398 -32.56 14.30 -32.73
CA PHE A 398 -32.41 15.75 -32.85
C PHE A 398 -33.74 16.47 -32.62
N HIS A 399 -34.83 15.94 -33.18
CA HIS A 399 -36.17 16.52 -33.01
C HIS A 399 -36.70 16.35 -31.58
N VAL A 400 -36.44 15.20 -30.94
CA VAL A 400 -36.84 14.96 -29.53
C VAL A 400 -36.13 15.94 -28.59
N VAL A 401 -34.83 16.15 -28.75
CA VAL A 401 -34.08 17.11 -27.93
C VAL A 401 -34.51 18.55 -28.23
N SER A 402 -34.79 18.89 -29.49
CA SER A 402 -35.31 20.20 -29.88
C SER A 402 -36.69 20.50 -29.27
N GLN A 403 -37.53 19.48 -29.04
CA GLN A 403 -38.83 19.63 -28.39
C GLN A 403 -38.71 20.06 -26.91
N LEU A 404 -37.65 19.63 -26.21
CA LEU A 404 -37.40 20.02 -24.81
C LEU A 404 -37.03 21.50 -24.63
N LEU A 405 -36.82 22.24 -25.72
CA LEU A 405 -36.35 23.63 -25.71
C LEU A 405 -37.39 24.64 -26.24
N GLN A 406 -38.62 24.20 -26.49
CA GLN A 406 -39.65 24.99 -27.20
C GLN A 406 -40.23 26.18 -26.40
N ASP A 407 -39.98 26.25 -25.09
CA ASP A 407 -40.48 27.33 -24.21
C ASP A 407 -40.01 28.74 -24.61
N ARG A 408 -38.95 28.85 -25.44
CA ARG A 408 -38.45 30.11 -26.00
C ARG A 408 -37.90 29.93 -27.42
N PRO A 409 -37.90 30.98 -28.25
CA PRO A 409 -37.15 30.98 -29.50
C PRO A 409 -35.65 30.89 -29.19
N VAL A 410 -35.03 29.78 -29.58
CA VAL A 410 -33.57 29.56 -29.49
C VAL A 410 -33.04 29.06 -30.82
N GLN A 411 -31.86 29.51 -31.21
CA GLN A 411 -31.17 29.01 -32.39
C GLN A 411 -30.23 27.88 -31.96
N ILE A 412 -30.64 26.64 -32.15
CA ILE A 412 -29.79 25.46 -31.92
C ILE A 412 -28.73 25.41 -33.02
N GLN A 413 -27.46 25.40 -32.63
CA GLN A 413 -26.31 25.33 -33.52
C GLN A 413 -25.91 23.87 -33.78
N GLN A 414 -25.76 23.09 -32.70
CA GLN A 414 -25.55 21.64 -32.78
C GLN A 414 -26.03 20.92 -31.51
N ILE A 415 -26.31 19.63 -31.66
CA ILE A 415 -26.64 18.71 -30.56
C ILE A 415 -25.59 17.61 -30.55
N LEU A 416 -24.91 17.48 -29.41
CA LEU A 416 -23.84 16.52 -29.20
C LEU A 416 -24.34 15.45 -28.23
N ARG A 417 -24.43 14.20 -28.69
CA ARG A 417 -24.67 13.05 -27.84
C ARG A 417 -23.44 12.83 -26.98
N VAL A 418 -23.64 12.73 -25.66
CA VAL A 418 -22.58 12.52 -24.69
C VAL A 418 -22.83 11.27 -23.87
N SER A 419 -21.78 10.51 -23.56
CA SER A 419 -21.89 9.33 -22.71
C SER A 419 -20.60 9.07 -21.93
N ARG A 420 -20.75 8.71 -20.64
CA ARG A 420 -19.65 8.48 -19.70
C ARG A 420 -19.73 7.07 -19.15
N GLY A 421 -18.65 6.29 -19.26
CA GLY A 421 -18.63 4.87 -18.85
C GLY A 421 -18.98 4.66 -17.37
N VAL A 422 -18.52 5.56 -16.49
CA VAL A 422 -18.84 5.54 -15.04
C VAL A 422 -20.33 5.73 -14.78
N GLU A 423 -21.00 6.61 -15.53
CA GLU A 423 -22.44 6.84 -15.37
C GLU A 423 -23.25 5.63 -15.86
N LEU A 424 -22.87 5.03 -17.00
CA LEU A 424 -23.50 3.77 -17.44
C LEU A 424 -23.39 2.64 -16.43
N GLN A 425 -22.31 2.58 -15.65
CA GLN A 425 -22.12 1.53 -14.65
C GLN A 425 -22.91 1.75 -13.36
N LEU A 426 -23.02 3.01 -12.90
CA LEU A 426 -23.57 3.35 -11.58
C LEU A 426 -25.00 3.89 -11.63
N PHE A 427 -25.54 4.22 -12.81
CA PHE A 427 -26.86 4.83 -12.94
C PHE A 427 -27.96 3.92 -12.36
N MET A 428 -28.68 4.43 -11.37
CA MET A 428 -29.70 3.70 -10.61
C MET A 428 -31.03 3.55 -11.39
N GLU A 429 -30.99 2.87 -12.54
CA GLU A 429 -32.13 2.68 -13.45
C GLU A 429 -33.33 2.01 -12.75
N ASP A 430 -33.07 1.08 -11.82
CA ASP A 430 -34.05 0.35 -11.01
C ASP A 430 -34.94 1.25 -10.11
N LEU A 431 -34.57 2.51 -9.86
CA LEU A 431 -35.42 3.44 -9.09
C LEU A 431 -36.70 3.83 -9.86
N GLY A 432 -36.67 3.74 -11.18
CA GLY A 432 -37.76 4.20 -12.05
C GLY A 432 -37.98 5.72 -12.00
N ASN A 433 -39.08 6.18 -12.63
CA ASN A 433 -39.39 7.61 -12.80
C ASN A 433 -38.20 8.41 -13.35
N ILE A 434 -37.62 7.90 -14.44
CA ILE A 434 -36.49 8.52 -15.13
C ILE A 434 -37.05 9.58 -16.07
N LYS A 435 -36.57 10.82 -15.94
CA LYS A 435 -36.96 11.94 -16.81
C LYS A 435 -35.76 12.57 -17.51
N PRO A 436 -35.89 13.00 -18.78
CA PRO A 436 -34.95 13.94 -19.38
C PRO A 436 -35.17 15.33 -18.77
N LEU A 437 -34.16 15.88 -18.11
CA LEU A 437 -34.20 17.21 -17.49
C LEU A 437 -32.98 18.05 -17.90
N LEU A 438 -33.14 19.37 -17.79
CA LEU A 438 -32.19 20.38 -18.22
C LEU A 438 -31.30 20.86 -17.08
N HIS A 439 -30.01 21.04 -17.35
CA HIS A 439 -29.04 21.66 -16.44
C HIS A 439 -28.11 22.62 -17.19
N SER A 440 -27.90 23.83 -16.65
CA SER A 440 -27.01 24.85 -17.24
C SER A 440 -25.83 25.12 -16.32
N SER A 441 -24.68 25.41 -16.92
CA SER A 441 -23.50 25.92 -16.22
C SER A 441 -22.72 26.90 -17.09
N SER A 442 -21.65 27.47 -16.54
CA SER A 442 -20.69 28.29 -17.29
C SER A 442 -19.97 27.43 -18.33
N PRO A 443 -19.72 27.90 -19.57
CA PRO A 443 -18.94 27.16 -20.57
C PRO A 443 -17.57 26.67 -20.04
N SER A 444 -16.89 27.50 -19.23
CA SER A 444 -15.63 27.15 -18.56
C SER A 444 -15.70 25.95 -17.60
N SER A 445 -16.90 25.54 -17.17
CA SER A 445 -17.11 24.39 -16.30
C SER A 445 -17.27 23.06 -17.06
N PHE A 446 -17.49 23.08 -18.39
CA PHE A 446 -17.80 21.87 -19.16
C PHE A 446 -16.63 20.89 -19.26
N VAL A 447 -15.36 21.35 -19.20
CA VAL A 447 -14.19 20.45 -19.09
C VAL A 447 -14.28 19.57 -17.84
N GLY A 448 -14.67 20.16 -16.70
CA GLY A 448 -14.93 19.41 -15.48
C GLY A 448 -16.15 18.51 -15.59
N ILE A 449 -17.29 19.03 -16.07
CA ILE A 449 -18.54 18.24 -16.14
C ILE A 449 -18.42 17.03 -17.08
N LEU A 450 -17.76 17.16 -18.23
CA LEU A 450 -17.55 16.03 -19.15
C LEU A 450 -16.57 15.00 -18.56
N SER A 451 -15.47 15.44 -17.93
CA SER A 451 -14.46 14.54 -17.35
C SER A 451 -14.96 13.77 -16.12
N ARG A 452 -15.49 14.46 -15.10
CA ARG A 452 -15.89 13.85 -13.81
C ARG A 452 -17.40 13.73 -13.59
N GLY A 453 -18.23 14.38 -14.40
CA GLY A 453 -19.69 14.42 -14.21
C GLY A 453 -20.13 15.60 -13.34
N LEU A 454 -21.44 15.72 -13.12
CA LEU A 454 -21.98 16.65 -12.12
C LEU A 454 -21.61 16.17 -10.72
N LEU A 455 -21.02 17.05 -9.91
CA LEU A 455 -20.72 16.78 -8.50
C LEU A 455 -21.85 17.33 -7.63
N LEU A 456 -22.08 16.68 -6.50
CA LEU A 456 -22.79 17.31 -5.39
C LEU A 456 -22.02 18.56 -4.96
N PRO A 457 -22.70 19.63 -4.51
CA PRO A 457 -22.06 20.73 -3.81
C PRO A 457 -21.17 20.16 -2.69
N ARG A 458 -19.92 20.63 -2.58
CA ARG A 458 -19.03 20.19 -1.50
C ARG A 458 -19.62 20.60 -0.15
N VAL A 459 -20.40 19.71 0.46
CA VAL A 459 -20.74 19.75 1.87
C VAL A 459 -19.42 19.65 2.61
N GLY A 460 -18.97 20.75 3.21
CA GLY A 460 -17.85 20.70 4.16
C GLY A 460 -18.19 19.64 5.21
N VAL A 461 -17.27 18.69 5.39
CA VAL A 461 -17.40 17.45 6.17
C VAL A 461 -18.41 17.58 7.31
N GLU A 462 -19.31 16.60 7.41
CA GLU A 462 -20.40 16.58 8.41
C GLU A 462 -19.92 17.07 9.80
N GLN A 463 -20.79 17.88 10.43
CA GLN A 463 -20.60 18.65 11.68
C GLN A 463 -20.10 20.11 11.52
N HIS A 464 -20.85 21.03 12.14
CA HIS A 464 -20.51 22.45 12.43
C HIS A 464 -20.87 23.54 11.40
N GLY A 465 -22.04 23.44 10.77
CA GLY A 465 -22.95 24.57 10.51
C GLY A 465 -22.38 25.85 9.89
N ILE A 466 -22.28 25.87 8.55
CA ILE A 466 -21.99 27.08 7.75
C ILE A 466 -23.04 27.18 6.64
N GLU A 467 -23.66 28.36 6.49
CA GLU A 467 -24.48 28.68 5.31
C GLU A 467 -23.59 29.00 4.10
N ARG A 468 -23.75 28.27 2.99
CA ARG A 468 -23.24 28.64 1.67
C ARG A 468 -24.14 29.72 1.04
N THR A 469 -23.58 30.58 0.18
CA THR A 469 -24.34 31.62 -0.54
C THR A 469 -25.16 31.11 -1.73
N ASP A 470 -24.99 29.84 -2.07
CA ASP A 470 -25.61 29.12 -3.20
C ASP A 470 -26.26 27.82 -2.72
N ILE A 471 -26.66 27.74 -1.44
CA ILE A 471 -27.66 26.75 -1.05
C ILE A 471 -28.91 27.08 -1.86
N GLY A 472 -29.22 26.24 -2.85
CA GLY A 472 -30.41 26.40 -3.66
C GLY A 472 -31.68 26.26 -2.81
N ASN A 473 -32.83 26.49 -3.41
CA ASN A 473 -34.12 26.54 -2.72
C ASN A 473 -34.49 25.25 -1.95
N LEU A 474 -33.75 24.16 -2.16
CA LEU A 474 -33.96 22.82 -1.64
C LEU A 474 -32.65 22.21 -1.09
N GLY A 475 -31.72 23.02 -0.59
CA GLY A 475 -30.52 22.51 0.07
C GLY A 475 -29.39 22.07 -0.87
N GLY A 476 -28.53 21.18 -0.37
CA GLY A 476 -27.23 20.81 -0.96
C GLY A 476 -27.25 19.71 -2.02
N GLY A 477 -28.28 19.65 -2.87
CA GLY A 477 -28.38 18.68 -3.96
C GLY A 477 -27.93 19.20 -5.33
N ILE A 478 -28.11 18.38 -6.38
CA ILE A 478 -27.89 18.75 -7.78
C ILE A 478 -29.23 19.13 -8.41
N TYR A 479 -29.29 20.33 -9.01
CA TYR A 479 -30.52 20.96 -9.49
C TYR A 479 -30.74 20.75 -10.98
N PHE A 480 -31.99 20.47 -11.33
CA PHE A 480 -32.50 20.26 -12.69
C PHE A 480 -33.85 20.96 -12.88
N SER A 481 -34.21 21.28 -14.12
CA SER A 481 -35.53 21.82 -14.47
C SER A 481 -36.05 21.16 -15.75
N ASP A 482 -37.35 21.13 -15.96
CA ASP A 482 -37.95 20.77 -17.25
C ASP A 482 -38.11 21.98 -18.18
N SER A 483 -38.03 23.22 -17.67
CA SER A 483 -38.09 24.45 -18.46
C SER A 483 -36.74 25.11 -18.71
N LEU A 484 -36.51 25.50 -19.97
CA LEU A 484 -35.33 26.27 -20.38
C LEU A 484 -35.23 27.63 -19.67
N LYS A 485 -36.37 28.25 -19.32
CA LYS A 485 -36.41 29.57 -18.63
C LYS A 485 -35.64 29.54 -17.31
N THR A 486 -35.77 28.45 -16.55
CA THR A 486 -35.10 28.25 -15.26
C THR A 486 -33.61 28.02 -15.47
N SER A 487 -33.26 27.14 -16.41
CA SER A 487 -31.88 26.81 -16.78
C SER A 487 -31.12 28.03 -17.33
N LEU A 488 -31.79 28.99 -17.98
CA LEU A 488 -31.16 30.24 -18.43
C LEU A 488 -30.60 31.10 -17.29
N LYS A 489 -31.11 30.99 -16.06
CA LYS A 489 -30.60 31.72 -14.88
C LYS A 489 -29.11 31.41 -14.60
N TYR A 490 -28.61 30.26 -15.05
CA TYR A 490 -27.23 29.77 -14.84
C TYR A 490 -26.41 29.67 -16.14
N SER A 491 -26.99 30.01 -17.29
CA SER A 491 -26.30 29.98 -18.59
C SER A 491 -25.63 31.31 -18.91
N LYS A 492 -24.36 31.26 -19.34
CA LYS A 492 -23.60 32.41 -19.84
C LYS A 492 -23.15 32.15 -21.28
N PRO A 493 -23.12 33.16 -22.16
CA PRO A 493 -22.53 33.02 -23.48
C PRO A 493 -21.01 32.83 -23.35
N SER A 494 -20.44 32.03 -24.23
CA SER A 494 -19.00 31.83 -24.40
C SER A 494 -18.33 33.16 -24.73
N VAL A 495 -17.19 33.42 -24.12
CA VAL A 495 -16.34 34.57 -24.46
C VAL A 495 -15.71 34.36 -25.84
N THR A 496 -15.44 33.11 -26.21
CA THR A 496 -14.77 32.64 -27.41
C THR A 496 -15.63 32.75 -28.67
N ASP A 497 -16.80 32.08 -28.73
CA ASP A 497 -17.65 32.02 -29.93
C ASP A 497 -19.04 32.68 -29.78
N GLY A 498 -19.41 33.09 -28.56
CA GLY A 498 -20.71 33.69 -28.24
C GLY A 498 -21.83 32.68 -27.96
N SER A 499 -21.61 31.38 -28.17
CA SER A 499 -22.61 30.33 -27.97
C SER A 499 -22.86 30.02 -26.48
N ARG A 500 -24.01 29.43 -26.19
CA ARG A 500 -24.40 28.93 -24.87
C ARG A 500 -24.43 27.41 -24.87
N LEU A 501 -24.03 26.82 -23.75
CA LEU A 501 -24.07 25.38 -23.53
C LEU A 501 -25.16 25.01 -22.51
N LEU A 502 -25.86 23.91 -22.78
CA LEU A 502 -26.90 23.32 -21.94
C LEU A 502 -26.71 21.80 -21.91
N LEU A 503 -26.97 21.17 -20.76
CA LEU A 503 -26.99 19.72 -20.62
C LEU A 503 -28.43 19.22 -20.58
N VAL A 504 -28.67 18.11 -21.27
CA VAL A 504 -29.85 17.26 -21.11
C VAL A 504 -29.39 15.97 -20.44
N CYS A 505 -29.93 15.71 -19.26
CA CYS A 505 -29.57 14.58 -18.41
C CYS A 505 -30.78 13.68 -18.20
N GLU A 506 -30.58 12.37 -18.19
CA GLU A 506 -31.57 11.43 -17.65
C GLU A 506 -31.38 11.37 -16.14
N VAL A 507 -32.45 11.67 -15.40
CA VAL A 507 -32.43 11.76 -13.94
C VAL A 507 -33.42 10.74 -13.36
N ALA A 508 -32.91 9.76 -12.62
CA ALA A 508 -33.69 8.73 -11.93
C ALA A 508 -34.29 9.32 -10.63
N LEU A 509 -35.45 9.97 -10.76
CA LEU A 509 -36.12 10.62 -9.63
C LEU A 509 -36.69 9.62 -8.62
N GLY A 510 -37.06 8.41 -9.06
CA GLY A 510 -37.73 7.41 -8.24
C GLY A 510 -38.96 7.96 -7.52
N ARG A 511 -39.07 7.71 -6.22
CA ARG A 511 -40.08 8.35 -5.35
C ARG A 511 -39.67 9.79 -5.07
N CYS A 512 -40.30 10.72 -5.77
CA CYS A 512 -40.03 12.15 -5.63
C CYS A 512 -40.94 12.80 -4.57
N LYS A 513 -40.39 13.72 -3.76
CA LYS A 513 -41.14 14.47 -2.75
C LYS A 513 -41.48 15.88 -3.25
N ASP A 514 -42.76 16.11 -3.52
CA ASP A 514 -43.28 17.45 -3.79
C ASP A 514 -43.18 18.35 -2.53
N LEU A 515 -42.60 19.54 -2.71
CA LEU A 515 -42.54 20.62 -1.73
C LEU A 515 -43.07 21.93 -2.33
N LEU A 516 -43.86 22.66 -1.54
CA LEU A 516 -44.44 23.97 -1.89
C LEU A 516 -43.72 25.15 -1.22
N LYS A 517 -42.77 24.85 -0.33
CA LYS A 517 -41.95 25.81 0.40
C LYS A 517 -40.48 25.44 0.23
N LYS A 518 -39.62 26.46 0.29
CA LYS A 518 -38.18 26.30 0.22
C LYS A 518 -37.65 25.69 1.52
N ASP A 519 -36.69 24.80 1.39
CA ASP A 519 -35.98 24.19 2.52
C ASP A 519 -34.49 24.09 2.20
N THR A 520 -33.74 25.09 2.65
CA THR A 520 -32.29 25.17 2.50
C THR A 520 -31.53 24.21 3.41
N THR A 521 -32.20 23.52 4.35
CA THR A 521 -31.53 22.65 5.33
C THR A 521 -31.28 21.22 4.81
N LEU A 522 -31.88 20.85 3.68
CA LEU A 522 -31.78 19.51 3.12
C LEU A 522 -30.36 19.16 2.65
N THR A 523 -29.80 18.07 3.19
CA THR A 523 -28.54 17.46 2.74
C THR A 523 -28.76 16.09 2.08
N ARG A 524 -29.98 15.57 2.14
CA ARG A 524 -30.42 14.29 1.56
C ARG A 524 -31.93 14.35 1.27
N ALA A 525 -32.43 13.43 0.45
CA ALA A 525 -33.87 13.26 0.26
C ALA A 525 -34.56 12.86 1.59
N PRO A 526 -35.80 13.33 1.86
CA PRO A 526 -36.56 12.93 3.05
C PRO A 526 -36.83 11.42 3.11
N ASP A 527 -36.99 10.88 4.32
CA ASP A 527 -37.18 9.45 4.55
C ASP A 527 -38.31 8.84 3.69
N GLY A 528 -37.99 7.75 2.99
CA GLY A 528 -38.90 7.07 2.07
C GLY A 528 -38.92 7.64 0.64
N TYR A 529 -38.23 8.74 0.37
CA TYR A 529 -38.10 9.36 -0.95
C TYR A 529 -36.64 9.27 -1.46
N HIS A 530 -36.48 9.48 -2.77
CA HIS A 530 -35.19 9.39 -3.47
C HIS A 530 -34.78 10.73 -4.11
N SER A 531 -35.72 11.66 -4.28
CA SER A 531 -35.50 12.99 -4.83
C SER A 531 -36.55 13.98 -4.29
N VAL A 532 -36.35 15.26 -4.55
CA VAL A 532 -37.26 16.35 -4.14
C VAL A 532 -37.65 17.18 -5.35
N HIS A 533 -38.88 17.70 -5.35
CA HIS A 533 -39.47 18.51 -6.42
C HIS A 533 -40.10 19.76 -5.81
N GLY A 534 -39.48 20.91 -6.06
CA GLY A 534 -40.02 22.23 -5.75
C GLY A 534 -41.06 22.59 -6.79
N VAL A 535 -42.34 22.48 -6.42
CA VAL A 535 -43.45 22.52 -7.39
C VAL A 535 -43.78 23.97 -7.74
N GLN A 536 -43.91 24.29 -9.04
CA GLN A 536 -44.20 25.64 -9.52
C GLN A 536 -45.50 26.22 -8.95
N ARG A 537 -45.50 27.54 -8.76
CA ARG A 537 -46.68 28.32 -8.40
C ARG A 537 -47.59 28.48 -9.61
N THR A 538 -48.85 28.04 -9.48
CA THR A 538 -49.90 28.28 -10.48
C THR A 538 -51.04 29.10 -9.87
N PRO A 539 -51.98 29.65 -10.66
CA PRO A 539 -53.13 30.39 -10.12
C PRO A 539 -53.94 29.62 -9.07
N ASN A 540 -53.92 28.28 -9.13
CA ASN A 540 -54.64 27.38 -8.24
C ASN A 540 -53.74 26.68 -7.20
N ARG A 541 -52.42 26.93 -7.19
CA ARG A 541 -51.45 26.30 -6.28
C ARG A 541 -50.48 27.36 -5.73
N LEU A 542 -50.65 27.70 -4.46
CA LEU A 542 -49.69 28.52 -3.72
C LEU A 542 -48.39 27.74 -3.52
N SER A 543 -47.29 28.30 -4.02
CA SER A 543 -45.93 27.78 -3.87
C SER A 543 -44.92 28.92 -3.83
N GLU A 544 -43.77 28.68 -3.22
CA GLU A 544 -42.62 29.60 -3.17
C GLU A 544 -41.68 29.45 -4.38
N PHE A 545 -41.93 28.48 -5.27
CA PHE A 545 -41.17 28.23 -6.50
C PHE A 545 -41.83 28.91 -7.71
N GLU A 546 -41.02 29.59 -8.54
CA GLU A 546 -41.51 30.26 -9.76
C GLU A 546 -41.74 29.31 -10.92
N ASP A 547 -40.90 28.27 -11.00
CA ASP A 547 -40.80 27.25 -12.03
C ASP A 547 -40.56 25.90 -11.31
N ASP A 548 -40.76 24.75 -11.97
CA ASP A 548 -40.51 23.44 -11.34
C ASP A 548 -38.99 23.17 -11.21
N GLU A 549 -38.55 22.85 -9.99
CA GLU A 549 -37.15 22.58 -9.63
C GLU A 549 -37.00 21.14 -9.09
N PHE A 550 -36.28 20.27 -9.81
CA PHE A 550 -36.01 18.89 -9.41
C PHE A 550 -34.61 18.76 -8.80
N VAL A 551 -34.49 18.08 -7.66
CA VAL A 551 -33.24 17.94 -6.91
C VAL A 551 -32.98 16.51 -6.49
N VAL A 552 -31.77 16.03 -6.80
CA VAL A 552 -31.24 14.72 -6.37
C VAL A 552 -30.02 14.90 -5.47
N TYR A 553 -29.79 13.93 -4.58
CA TYR A 553 -28.73 13.99 -3.56
C TYR A 553 -27.73 12.83 -3.68
N ASN A 554 -27.84 12.02 -4.73
CA ASN A 554 -26.84 11.04 -5.14
C ASN A 554 -26.47 11.28 -6.61
N THR A 555 -25.17 11.31 -6.92
CA THR A 555 -24.65 11.42 -8.29
C THR A 555 -25.02 10.22 -9.16
N GLU A 556 -25.25 9.05 -8.56
CA GLU A 556 -25.65 7.81 -9.24
C GLU A 556 -27.10 7.86 -9.78
N GLN A 557 -27.86 8.91 -9.47
CA GLN A 557 -29.20 9.14 -10.05
C GLN A 557 -29.15 9.91 -11.39
N ILE A 558 -27.95 10.22 -11.92
CA ILE A 558 -27.76 11.11 -13.07
C ILE A 558 -26.98 10.40 -14.18
N ARG A 559 -27.46 10.52 -15.42
CA ARG A 559 -26.75 10.14 -16.65
C ARG A 559 -26.78 11.31 -17.63
N LEU A 560 -25.62 11.84 -18.01
CA LEU A 560 -25.51 12.82 -19.10
C LEU A 560 -25.91 12.15 -20.42
N LYS A 561 -26.67 12.86 -21.27
CA LYS A 561 -27.14 12.31 -22.55
C LYS A 561 -26.87 13.22 -23.75
N TYR A 562 -27.12 14.52 -23.61
CA TYR A 562 -26.82 15.49 -24.66
C TYR A 562 -26.20 16.78 -24.10
N VAL A 563 -25.27 17.37 -24.86
CA VAL A 563 -24.90 18.78 -24.77
C VAL A 563 -25.56 19.49 -25.95
N VAL A 564 -26.28 20.57 -25.69
CA VAL A 564 -26.86 21.43 -26.73
C VAL A 564 -26.08 22.75 -26.77
N GLN A 565 -25.58 23.09 -27.96
CA GLN A 565 -24.98 24.39 -28.24
C GLN A 565 -26.02 25.26 -28.96
N TYR A 566 -26.31 26.44 -28.42
CA TYR A 566 -27.37 27.33 -28.91
C TYR A 566 -27.04 28.80 -28.70
N SER A 567 -27.78 29.70 -29.34
CA SER A 567 -27.71 31.15 -29.12
C SER A 567 -29.09 31.76 -28.93
N LEU A 568 -29.15 32.87 -28.18
CA LEU A 568 -30.34 33.70 -28.01
C LEU A 568 -30.30 34.93 -28.92
N GLU A 569 -31.47 35.51 -29.16
CA GLU A 569 -31.59 36.81 -29.83
C GLU A 569 -30.86 37.89 -29.00
N GLY A 570 -29.77 38.42 -29.56
CA GLY A 570 -28.89 39.41 -28.92
C GLY A 570 -27.53 38.89 -28.42
N ASP A 571 -27.25 37.58 -28.51
CA ASP A 571 -25.89 37.07 -28.29
C ASP A 571 -25.00 37.39 -29.52
N GLU A 572 -23.80 37.97 -29.31
CA GLU A 572 -22.85 38.27 -30.39
C GLU A 572 -22.09 37.02 -30.85
N SER A 573 -22.43 36.49 -32.02
CA SER A 573 -21.70 35.38 -32.64
C SER A 573 -20.28 35.82 -33.04
N LYS A 574 -19.26 35.04 -32.65
CA LYS A 574 -17.85 35.28 -33.03
C LYS A 574 -17.33 34.09 -33.82
N GLU A 575 -16.46 34.35 -34.79
CA GLU A 575 -15.87 33.29 -35.60
C GLU A 575 -14.72 32.60 -34.86
N PHE A 576 -14.87 31.29 -34.64
CA PHE A 576 -13.86 30.45 -33.98
C PHE A 576 -13.51 29.26 -34.87
N GLN A 577 -12.33 29.31 -35.51
CA GLN A 577 -11.79 28.25 -36.36
C GLN A 577 -10.44 27.74 -35.80
N PRO A 578 -10.43 26.84 -34.81
CA PRO A 578 -9.21 26.26 -34.26
C PRO A 578 -8.55 25.26 -35.22
N GLN A 579 -7.22 25.11 -35.13
CA GLN A 579 -6.50 24.05 -35.83
C GLN A 579 -6.74 22.70 -35.13
N ILE A 580 -7.49 21.80 -35.78
CA ILE A 580 -7.78 20.48 -35.24
C ILE A 580 -6.69 19.49 -35.64
N ASN A 581 -5.99 18.95 -34.63
CA ASN A 581 -5.08 17.82 -34.84
C ASN A 581 -5.79 16.51 -34.46
N THR A 582 -6.14 15.73 -35.47
CA THR A 582 -6.90 14.47 -35.37
C THR A 582 -6.03 13.22 -35.21
N GLN A 583 -4.70 13.36 -35.23
CA GLN A 583 -3.76 12.26 -35.08
C GLN A 583 -2.87 12.44 -33.84
N LEU A 584 -2.39 11.33 -33.29
CA LEU A 584 -1.28 11.37 -32.35
C LEU A 584 0.01 11.59 -33.15
N THR A 585 0.82 12.56 -32.75
CA THR A 585 2.22 12.61 -33.20
C THR A 585 2.95 11.44 -32.57
N ASP A 586 3.30 10.42 -33.36
CA ASP A 586 4.13 9.32 -32.91
C ASP A 586 5.46 9.88 -32.39
N THR A 587 5.65 9.85 -31.06
CA THR A 587 6.98 9.97 -30.48
C THR A 587 7.82 8.83 -31.01
N ILE A 588 8.92 9.18 -31.68
CA ILE A 588 9.90 8.25 -32.23
C ILE A 588 10.20 7.16 -31.19
N PRO A 589 10.12 5.87 -31.53
CA PRO A 589 10.56 4.82 -30.63
C PRO A 589 12.03 5.05 -30.30
N ASP A 590 12.39 5.15 -29.02
CA ASP A 590 13.80 5.13 -28.62
C ASP A 590 14.41 3.78 -29.01
N ILE A 591 15.04 3.75 -30.19
CA ILE A 591 15.83 2.61 -30.67
C ILE A 591 17.12 2.59 -29.85
N LEU A 592 17.04 1.96 -28.68
CA LEU A 592 18.23 1.55 -27.94
C LEU A 592 18.78 0.25 -28.53
N SER A 593 20.10 0.20 -28.65
CA SER A 593 20.86 -0.91 -29.22
C SER A 593 20.72 -2.19 -28.40
N SER A 594 20.92 -3.33 -29.07
CA SER A 594 20.82 -4.69 -28.51
C SER A 594 21.81 -5.02 -27.37
N ASP A 595 22.75 -4.12 -27.08
CA ASP A 595 23.88 -4.37 -26.17
C ASP A 595 23.58 -4.04 -24.70
N ASP A 596 22.42 -3.43 -24.40
CA ASP A 596 21.96 -3.12 -23.03
C ASP A 596 21.52 -4.39 -22.24
N SER A 597 22.06 -5.57 -22.62
CA SER A 597 21.83 -6.87 -21.99
C SER A 597 22.77 -7.18 -20.82
N GLU A 598 23.79 -6.34 -20.59
CA GLU A 598 24.51 -6.34 -19.33
C GLU A 598 23.53 -6.06 -18.19
N GLY A 599 23.36 -7.07 -17.32
CA GLY A 599 22.42 -7.00 -16.21
C GLY A 599 22.89 -6.01 -15.14
N LEU A 600 22.05 -5.86 -14.10
CA LEU A 600 22.39 -5.16 -12.85
C LEU A 600 23.64 -5.71 -12.12
N GLU A 601 24.26 -6.76 -12.65
CA GLU A 601 25.45 -7.42 -12.14
C GLU A 601 26.75 -6.69 -12.51
N SER A 602 26.77 -5.80 -13.52
CA SER A 602 27.97 -5.00 -13.88
C SER A 602 28.01 -3.59 -13.28
N THR A 603 26.95 -3.14 -12.58
CA THR A 603 27.06 -1.95 -11.72
C THR A 603 27.90 -2.29 -10.49
N LYS A 604 29.23 -2.13 -10.61
CA LYS A 604 30.19 -2.11 -9.50
C LYS A 604 29.53 -1.41 -8.31
N ASN A 605 29.55 -2.05 -7.15
CA ASN A 605 29.07 -1.40 -5.93
C ASN A 605 29.92 -0.15 -5.74
N PRO A 606 29.35 1.06 -5.79
CA PRO A 606 30.20 2.25 -5.83
C PRO A 606 31.08 2.35 -4.60
N LEU A 607 30.60 1.87 -3.44
CA LEU A 607 31.35 1.77 -2.19
C LEU A 607 32.74 1.12 -2.33
N GLU A 608 32.98 0.29 -3.36
CA GLU A 608 34.25 -0.39 -3.65
C GLU A 608 35.31 0.52 -4.33
N GLU A 609 34.93 1.69 -4.87
CA GLU A 609 35.83 2.67 -5.50
C GLU A 609 35.72 4.07 -4.85
N MET A 610 35.88 4.18 -3.52
CA MET A 610 35.78 5.47 -2.83
C MET A 610 36.65 5.65 -1.61
N ASN A 611 36.80 6.92 -1.24
CA ASN A 611 37.78 7.41 -0.29
C ASN A 611 37.19 8.43 0.71
N ALA A 612 37.47 8.25 2.01
CA ALA A 612 37.03 9.15 3.07
C ALA A 612 38.01 10.33 3.35
N GLY A 613 37.60 11.29 4.17
CA GLY A 613 38.49 12.33 4.74
C GLY A 613 37.90 13.74 4.78
N LEU A 614 38.69 14.68 5.32
CA LEU A 614 38.52 16.12 5.13
C LEU A 614 39.69 16.60 4.22
N LEU A 615 39.51 17.63 3.37
CA LEU A 615 40.59 18.27 2.60
C LEU A 615 40.67 19.79 2.91
N ASP A 616 41.56 20.52 2.23
CA ASP A 616 41.67 21.98 2.17
C ASP A 616 41.18 22.58 0.81
N SER A 617 41.28 23.91 0.62
CA SER A 617 40.83 24.59 -0.61
C SER A 617 41.71 24.33 -1.84
N ARG A 618 42.82 23.61 -1.68
CA ARG A 618 43.79 23.23 -2.73
C ARG A 618 43.73 21.75 -3.07
N GLY A 619 42.86 20.97 -2.43
CA GLY A 619 42.77 19.52 -2.59
C GLY A 619 43.79 18.73 -1.75
N GLN A 620 44.33 19.33 -0.69
CA GLN A 620 45.30 18.72 0.23
C GLN A 620 44.59 18.10 1.44
N LYS A 621 45.03 16.91 1.88
CA LYS A 621 44.31 16.08 2.88
C LYS A 621 44.50 16.60 4.31
N LEU A 622 43.40 16.80 5.03
CA LEU A 622 43.39 16.86 6.50
C LEU A 622 43.36 15.43 7.02
N PRO A 623 44.45 14.91 7.60
CA PRO A 623 44.55 13.50 7.94
C PRO A 623 43.60 13.13 9.08
N LEU A 624 42.74 12.14 8.83
CA LEU A 624 42.00 11.43 9.85
C LEU A 624 42.99 10.59 10.68
N LYS A 625 43.24 11.00 11.93
CA LYS A 625 44.29 10.39 12.76
C LYS A 625 43.87 9.08 13.42
N ALA A 626 42.63 9.01 13.88
CA ALA A 626 42.09 7.85 14.60
C ALA A 626 40.57 7.78 14.44
N VAL A 627 40.08 6.54 14.43
CA VAL A 627 38.65 6.20 14.46
C VAL A 627 38.41 5.22 15.60
N ASN A 628 37.70 5.67 16.63
CA ASN A 628 37.31 4.84 17.76
C ASN A 628 35.78 4.67 17.74
N VAL A 629 35.32 3.43 17.82
CA VAL A 629 33.90 3.08 17.70
C VAL A 629 33.46 2.32 18.94
N ARG A 630 32.41 2.80 19.60
CA ARG A 630 31.72 2.12 20.69
C ARG A 630 30.34 1.71 20.21
N CYS A 631 30.02 0.43 20.29
CA CYS A 631 28.72 -0.11 19.90
C CYS A 631 28.01 -0.74 21.10
N LYS A 632 26.69 -0.53 21.17
CA LYS A 632 25.79 -1.25 22.08
C LYS A 632 24.65 -1.83 21.25
N LEU A 633 24.72 -3.14 21.04
CA LEU A 633 23.78 -3.91 20.24
C LEU A 633 22.78 -4.61 21.16
N VAL A 634 21.49 -4.33 20.96
CA VAL A 634 20.35 -4.92 21.66
C VAL A 634 19.40 -5.50 20.63
N ASP A 635 19.29 -6.83 20.55
CA ASP A 635 18.44 -7.53 19.57
C ASP A 635 18.78 -7.16 18.11
N LEU A 636 17.82 -6.66 17.31
CA LEU A 636 18.06 -6.19 15.94
C LEU A 636 18.47 -4.71 15.87
N LEU A 637 18.93 -4.09 16.96
CA LEU A 637 19.32 -2.67 16.97
C LEU A 637 20.75 -2.46 17.49
N CYS A 638 21.50 -1.52 16.92
CA CYS A 638 22.82 -1.12 17.41
C CYS A 638 22.92 0.39 17.57
N GLN A 639 23.17 0.85 18.80
CA GLN A 639 23.69 2.19 19.04
C GLN A 639 25.17 2.22 18.68
N VAL A 640 25.57 3.16 17.83
CA VAL A 640 26.95 3.37 17.42
C VAL A 640 27.38 4.79 17.83
N ILE A 641 28.45 4.88 18.60
CA ILE A 641 29.14 6.12 18.94
C ILE A 641 30.48 6.09 18.20
N ILE A 642 30.64 7.00 17.24
CA ILE A 642 31.88 7.15 16.46
C ILE A 642 32.61 8.40 16.93
N PHE A 643 33.90 8.22 17.21
CA PHE A 643 34.87 9.25 17.51
C PHE A 643 35.83 9.37 16.32
N GLN A 644 35.90 10.56 15.72
CA GLN A 644 36.82 10.87 14.61
C GLN A 644 37.72 12.05 15.00
N THR A 645 39.03 11.85 14.91
CA THR A 645 40.03 12.90 15.25
C THR A 645 40.62 13.51 13.99
N TYR A 646 40.47 14.83 13.84
CA TYR A 646 41.01 15.62 12.74
C TYR A 646 41.90 16.76 13.25
N THR A 647 42.92 17.16 12.50
CA THR A 647 43.80 18.29 12.84
C THR A 647 43.93 19.22 11.64
N ASN A 648 43.67 20.52 11.82
CA ASN A 648 43.98 21.52 10.80
C ASN A 648 45.50 21.69 10.67
N GLN A 649 46.04 21.39 9.50
CA GLN A 649 47.47 21.54 9.19
C GLN A 649 47.80 22.86 8.45
N ASN A 650 46.78 23.68 8.16
CA ASN A 650 46.96 24.97 7.49
C ASN A 650 47.27 26.09 8.48
N ASP A 651 47.94 27.14 7.99
CA ASP A 651 48.26 28.36 8.73
C ASP A 651 47.07 29.36 8.82
N PHE A 652 45.91 29.00 8.27
CA PHE A 652 44.69 29.82 8.22
C PHE A 652 43.43 29.02 8.65
N PRO A 653 42.37 29.68 9.16
CA PRO A 653 41.14 29.01 9.56
C PRO A 653 40.31 28.53 8.36
N ILE A 654 39.58 27.43 8.53
CA ILE A 654 38.85 26.75 7.44
C ILE A 654 37.38 26.42 7.78
N GLU A 655 36.52 26.32 6.76
CA GLU A 655 35.21 25.63 6.84
C GLU A 655 35.37 24.21 6.27
N ALA A 656 35.22 23.19 7.11
CA ALA A 656 35.31 21.79 6.72
C ALA A 656 33.90 21.18 6.62
N LYS A 657 33.56 20.59 5.46
CA LYS A 657 32.31 19.85 5.28
C LYS A 657 32.58 18.35 5.14
N TYR A 658 31.76 17.55 5.80
CA TYR A 658 31.81 16.10 5.80
C TYR A 658 30.42 15.54 5.53
N VAL A 659 30.33 14.52 4.67
CA VAL A 659 29.11 13.74 4.47
C VAL A 659 29.27 12.41 5.19
N PHE A 660 28.33 12.10 6.07
CA PHE A 660 28.27 10.86 6.80
C PHE A 660 27.16 9.99 6.20
N PRO A 661 27.49 8.93 5.45
CA PRO A 661 26.51 8.04 4.87
C PRO A 661 25.95 7.15 5.97
N LEU A 662 24.63 7.05 6.04
CA LEU A 662 23.96 6.19 6.99
C LEU A 662 22.86 5.40 6.27
N GLU A 663 22.55 4.22 6.80
CA GLU A 663 21.43 3.41 6.30
C GLU A 663 20.11 4.18 6.45
N GLU A 664 19.14 3.94 5.56
CA GLU A 664 17.84 4.64 5.54
C GLU A 664 17.06 4.52 6.87
N THR A 665 17.32 3.45 7.63
CA THR A 665 16.75 3.15 8.94
C THR A 665 17.48 3.85 10.11
N ALA A 666 18.64 4.45 9.86
CA ALA A 666 19.49 4.99 10.91
C ALA A 666 18.97 6.32 11.51
N VAL A 667 19.36 6.55 12.76
CA VAL A 667 18.82 7.59 13.62
C VAL A 667 19.95 8.36 14.28
N VAL A 668 20.32 9.52 13.74
CA VAL A 668 21.27 10.42 14.42
C VAL A 668 20.60 11.03 15.64
N CYS A 669 21.17 10.78 16.82
CA CYS A 669 20.58 11.15 18.10
C CYS A 669 21.55 11.84 19.09
N GLY A 670 22.73 12.23 18.61
CA GLY A 670 23.72 13.00 19.35
C GLY A 670 24.86 13.47 18.44
N PHE A 671 25.27 14.73 18.62
CA PHE A 671 26.38 15.35 17.91
C PHE A 671 27.13 16.26 18.89
N GLU A 672 28.41 15.98 19.09
CA GLU A 672 29.29 16.73 20.00
C GLU A 672 30.64 16.98 19.31
N ALA A 673 31.23 18.14 19.56
CA ALA A 673 32.57 18.50 19.10
C ALA A 673 33.45 18.91 20.29
N PHE A 674 34.71 18.46 20.30
CA PHE A 674 35.70 18.89 21.28
C PHE A 674 36.87 19.55 20.54
N ILE A 675 37.16 20.80 20.86
CA ILE A 675 38.16 21.63 20.19
C ILE A 675 38.90 22.46 21.25
N ASN A 676 40.23 22.50 21.20
CA ASN A 676 41.06 23.32 22.09
C ASN A 676 40.63 23.26 23.58
N GLY A 677 40.34 22.06 24.10
CA GLY A 677 39.84 21.84 25.47
C GLY A 677 38.38 22.25 25.75
N LYS A 678 37.69 22.93 24.83
CA LYS A 678 36.26 23.26 24.91
C LYS A 678 35.40 22.08 24.40
N HIS A 679 34.28 21.83 25.07
CA HIS A 679 33.27 20.83 24.68
C HIS A 679 32.00 21.54 24.21
N VAL A 680 31.60 21.28 22.97
CA VAL A 680 30.45 21.91 22.31
C VAL A 680 29.42 20.84 22.01
N ILE A 681 28.25 20.94 22.64
CA ILE A 681 27.14 19.99 22.47
C ILE A 681 26.14 20.56 21.47
N GLY A 682 25.87 19.83 20.39
CA GLY A 682 24.86 20.20 19.42
C GLY A 682 23.46 20.17 20.04
N LYS A 683 22.67 21.22 19.82
CA LYS A 683 21.26 21.31 20.21
C LYS A 683 20.39 21.18 18.97
N VAL A 684 19.37 20.32 19.04
CA VAL A 684 18.36 20.21 17.97
C VAL A 684 17.48 21.46 17.99
N LYS A 685 17.36 22.12 16.82
CA LYS A 685 16.49 23.26 16.57
C LYS A 685 15.76 23.07 15.24
N GLU A 686 14.74 23.88 14.97
CA GLU A 686 14.12 23.94 13.65
C GLU A 686 15.16 24.33 12.58
N LYS A 687 15.11 23.67 11.42
CA LYS A 687 16.15 23.71 10.38
C LYS A 687 16.52 25.12 9.91
N GLU A 688 15.54 26.00 9.75
CA GLU A 688 15.76 27.40 9.37
C GLU A 688 16.47 28.20 10.46
N GLN A 689 16.04 28.02 11.73
CA GLN A 689 16.64 28.68 12.88
C GLN A 689 18.09 28.20 13.11
N ALA A 690 18.35 26.89 13.01
CA ALA A 690 19.68 26.31 13.11
C ALA A 690 20.64 26.88 12.04
N ARG A 691 20.19 26.94 10.79
CA ARG A 691 20.96 27.52 9.66
C ARG A 691 21.19 29.03 9.82
N LYS A 692 20.24 29.77 10.39
CA LYS A 692 20.39 31.20 10.70
C LYS A 692 21.43 31.46 11.79
N GLU A 693 21.35 30.73 12.89
CA GLU A 693 22.30 30.84 14.01
C GLU A 693 23.73 30.46 13.59
N TYR A 694 23.89 29.39 12.79
CA TYR A 694 25.19 29.00 12.22
C TYR A 694 25.83 30.13 11.40
N LYS A 695 25.06 30.80 10.53
CA LYS A 695 25.55 31.93 9.72
C LYS A 695 25.95 33.11 10.60
N GLN A 696 25.09 33.50 11.56
CA GLN A 696 25.36 34.61 12.48
C GLN A 696 26.61 34.38 13.33
N ALA A 697 26.81 33.16 13.85
CA ALA A 697 28.00 32.82 14.62
C ALA A 697 29.30 32.99 13.79
N ILE A 698 29.28 32.58 12.51
CA ILE A 698 30.45 32.69 11.64
C ILE A 698 30.70 34.13 11.18
N GLU A 699 29.64 34.91 10.92
CA GLU A 699 29.74 36.36 10.68
C GLU A 699 30.38 37.10 11.88
N MET A 700 30.19 36.59 13.10
CA MET A 700 30.81 37.10 14.33
C MET A 700 32.21 36.52 14.62
N GLY A 701 32.74 35.63 13.77
CA GLY A 701 34.05 35.01 13.95
C GLY A 701 34.12 33.94 15.05
N HIS A 702 32.97 33.41 15.50
CA HIS A 702 32.90 32.26 16.41
C HIS A 702 33.11 30.94 15.66
N GLY A 703 33.35 29.84 16.38
CA GLY A 703 33.28 28.50 15.80
C GLY A 703 31.81 28.07 15.69
N ALA A 704 31.41 27.40 14.61
CA ALA A 704 30.04 26.91 14.48
C ALA A 704 30.01 25.53 13.82
N TYR A 705 29.09 24.70 14.29
CA TYR A 705 28.96 23.30 13.89
C TYR A 705 27.49 23.03 13.57
N LEU A 706 27.19 22.61 12.35
CA LEU A 706 25.85 22.30 11.87
C LEU A 706 25.80 20.85 11.38
N MET A 707 24.80 20.09 11.79
CA MET A 707 24.50 18.79 11.19
C MET A 707 23.08 18.79 10.64
N ASP A 708 22.99 18.66 9.32
CA ASP A 708 21.77 18.64 8.52
C ASP A 708 21.52 17.24 7.95
N GLN A 709 20.24 16.90 7.74
CA GLN A 709 19.83 15.79 6.89
C GLN A 709 19.32 16.37 5.56
N ASP A 710 19.98 16.06 4.45
CA ASP A 710 19.63 16.56 3.11
C ASP A 710 18.83 15.53 2.29
N ALA A 711 19.00 14.24 2.58
CA ALA A 711 18.21 13.11 2.11
C ALA A 711 18.13 12.04 3.22
N PRO A 712 17.24 11.03 3.14
CA PRO A 712 17.06 10.05 4.22
C PRO A 712 18.36 9.37 4.69
N ASP A 713 19.24 9.07 3.76
CA ASP A 713 20.54 8.38 3.90
C ASP A 713 21.76 9.34 3.98
N VAL A 714 21.56 10.65 3.81
CA VAL A 714 22.63 11.65 3.65
C VAL A 714 22.60 12.68 4.77
N PHE A 715 23.59 12.58 5.66
CA PHE A 715 23.82 13.53 6.74
C PHE A 715 25.05 14.38 6.45
N THR A 716 24.90 15.70 6.48
CA THR A 716 25.97 16.67 6.19
C THR A 716 26.39 17.38 7.48
N ILE A 717 27.64 17.21 7.89
CA ILE A 717 28.27 17.94 9.00
C ILE A 717 29.09 19.09 8.41
N SER A 718 28.81 20.32 8.83
CA SER A 718 29.58 21.53 8.48
C SER A 718 30.26 22.09 9.73
N VAL A 719 31.59 22.17 9.69
CA VAL A 719 32.47 22.68 10.75
C VAL A 719 33.07 24.00 10.28
N GLY A 720 32.48 25.11 10.71
CA GLY A 720 32.91 26.46 10.32
C GLY A 720 33.97 27.03 11.26
N ASN A 721 34.96 27.71 10.67
CA ASN A 721 35.97 28.51 11.37
C ASN A 721 36.86 27.68 12.33
N LEU A 722 37.36 26.54 11.86
CA LEU A 722 38.34 25.69 12.54
C LEU A 722 39.74 26.38 12.50
N PRO A 723 40.36 26.74 13.65
CA PRO A 723 41.60 27.53 13.65
C PRO A 723 42.83 26.78 13.08
N PRO A 724 43.91 27.52 12.73
CA PRO A 724 45.21 26.93 12.37
C PRO A 724 45.74 26.00 13.46
N GLY A 725 46.33 24.85 13.08
CA GLY A 725 46.92 23.89 14.02
C GLY A 725 45.95 23.15 14.96
N ALA A 726 44.68 23.58 15.06
CA ALA A 726 43.71 23.05 16.01
C ALA A 726 43.36 21.58 15.72
N THR A 727 43.16 20.80 16.78
CA THR A 727 42.66 19.42 16.69
C THR A 727 41.22 19.38 17.19
N VAL A 728 40.33 18.83 16.36
CA VAL A 728 38.92 18.61 16.68
C VAL A 728 38.62 17.12 16.76
N LEU A 729 37.98 16.72 17.85
CA LEU A 729 37.37 15.40 18.01
C LEU A 729 35.87 15.56 17.76
N ILE A 730 35.36 14.89 16.73
CA ILE A 730 33.93 14.82 16.44
C ILE A 730 33.38 13.52 17.02
N LYS A 731 32.32 13.62 17.83
CA LYS A 731 31.58 12.48 18.38
C LYS A 731 30.17 12.47 17.79
N VAL A 732 29.88 11.48 16.96
CA VAL A 732 28.55 11.25 16.38
C VAL A 732 27.93 10.03 17.06
N THR A 733 26.70 10.17 17.55
CA THR A 733 25.91 9.07 18.11
C THR A 733 24.69 8.82 17.25
N PHE A 734 24.61 7.63 16.67
CA PHE A 734 23.44 7.18 15.91
C PHE A 734 23.00 5.79 16.35
N ILE A 735 21.83 5.37 15.87
CA ILE A 735 21.28 4.03 16.09
C ILE A 735 20.90 3.48 14.71
N THR A 736 21.18 2.21 14.41
CA THR A 736 20.73 1.56 13.17
C THR A 736 20.01 0.23 13.44
N GLU A 737 19.19 -0.19 12.49
CA GLU A 737 18.45 -1.46 12.49
C GLU A 737 19.23 -2.52 11.69
N LEU A 738 19.50 -3.69 12.28
CA LEU A 738 20.34 -4.73 11.69
C LEU A 738 19.57 -5.61 10.71
N VAL A 739 20.25 -5.98 9.62
CA VAL A 739 19.71 -6.91 8.63
C VAL A 739 19.91 -8.35 9.08
N VAL A 740 18.87 -9.17 8.94
CA VAL A 740 18.95 -10.63 9.10
C VAL A 740 19.07 -11.25 7.70
N ARG A 741 20.15 -11.98 7.43
CA ARG A 741 20.38 -12.72 6.17
C ARG A 741 20.57 -14.20 6.49
N SER A 742 19.74 -15.06 5.90
CA SER A 742 19.83 -16.53 6.03
C SER A 742 19.91 -17.04 7.48
N GLY A 743 19.17 -16.42 8.42
CA GLY A 743 19.17 -16.77 9.84
C GLY A 743 20.32 -16.17 10.67
N SER A 744 21.22 -15.39 10.07
CA SER A 744 22.28 -14.65 10.76
C SER A 744 21.99 -13.15 10.78
N ILE A 745 22.18 -12.54 11.96
CA ILE A 745 22.14 -11.10 12.19
C ILE A 745 23.50 -10.53 11.78
N ILE A 746 23.49 -9.45 11.00
CA ILE A 746 24.71 -8.83 10.46
C ILE A 746 24.75 -7.36 10.89
N PHE A 747 25.86 -6.97 11.52
CA PHE A 747 26.26 -5.58 11.71
C PHE A 747 27.34 -5.24 10.69
N SER A 748 27.16 -4.12 9.98
CA SER A 748 28.13 -3.55 9.04
C SER A 748 28.46 -2.11 9.41
N LEU A 749 29.74 -1.75 9.30
CA LEU A 749 30.20 -0.37 9.42
C LEU A 749 31.13 -0.06 8.23
N SER A 750 30.65 0.79 7.32
CA SER A 750 31.37 1.19 6.10
C SER A 750 32.66 1.94 6.41
N GLY A 751 33.73 1.66 5.66
CA GLY A 751 35.01 2.37 5.75
C GLY A 751 35.10 3.66 4.90
N SER A 752 34.10 3.93 4.05
CA SER A 752 34.16 5.00 3.03
C SER A 752 32.79 5.66 2.73
N VAL A 753 32.81 6.71 1.90
CA VAL A 753 31.65 7.61 1.61
C VAL A 753 31.37 7.75 0.11
N ALA A 754 30.09 7.84 -0.28
CA ALA A 754 29.64 7.90 -1.67
C ALA A 754 29.75 9.32 -2.33
N PRO A 755 30.32 9.45 -3.55
CA PRO A 755 30.67 10.75 -4.14
C PRO A 755 29.58 11.44 -4.99
N TRP A 756 28.56 10.76 -5.53
CA TRP A 756 27.53 11.48 -6.31
C TRP A 756 26.60 12.33 -5.43
N GLN A 757 26.44 11.97 -4.15
CA GLN A 757 25.73 12.79 -3.16
C GLN A 757 26.59 14.00 -2.73
N GLN A 758 27.91 13.82 -2.72
CA GLN A 758 28.91 14.84 -2.41
C GLN A 758 28.83 16.05 -3.36
N SER A 759 28.61 15.83 -4.66
CA SER A 759 28.51 16.90 -5.66
C SER A 759 27.32 17.84 -5.42
N ALA A 760 26.19 17.32 -4.96
CA ALA A 760 25.01 18.13 -4.63
C ALA A 760 25.15 18.85 -3.28
N ALA A 761 25.71 18.18 -2.27
CA ALA A 761 25.90 18.73 -0.92
C ALA A 761 26.98 19.84 -0.86
N LEU A 762 28.11 19.66 -1.56
CA LEU A 762 29.17 20.67 -1.64
C LEU A 762 28.74 21.95 -2.40
N ASN A 763 27.82 21.82 -3.35
CA ASN A 763 27.35 22.94 -4.17
C ASN A 763 26.33 23.84 -3.44
N GLN A 764 25.72 23.42 -2.32
CA GLN A 764 24.87 24.31 -1.51
C GLN A 764 25.71 25.38 -0.80
N THR A 765 25.45 26.64 -1.14
CA THR A 765 26.20 27.80 -0.63
C THR A 765 25.67 28.21 0.75
N THR A 766 26.34 27.74 1.80
CA THR A 766 26.06 28.12 3.20
C THR A 766 26.69 29.45 3.60
N GLN A 767 27.84 29.81 3.02
CA GLN A 767 28.57 31.06 3.27
C GLN A 767 29.17 31.66 1.98
N ALA A 768 29.53 32.94 2.03
CA ALA A 768 30.09 33.69 0.90
C ALA A 768 31.47 34.35 1.20
N THR A 769 32.00 34.20 2.41
CA THR A 769 33.12 35.01 2.95
C THR A 769 34.42 34.23 3.20
N VAL A 770 34.43 32.90 3.05
CA VAL A 770 35.61 32.04 3.23
C VAL A 770 35.75 31.08 2.04
N GLU A 771 36.97 30.66 1.70
CA GLU A 771 37.21 29.73 0.59
C GLU A 771 36.55 28.37 0.81
N LYS A 772 35.92 27.83 -0.24
CA LYS A 772 35.24 26.54 -0.22
C LYS A 772 36.20 25.38 -0.47
N ILE A 773 35.86 24.23 0.11
CA ILE A 773 36.73 23.05 0.21
C ILE A 773 35.96 21.81 -0.27
N GLY A 774 36.54 21.03 -1.18
CA GLY A 774 35.93 19.81 -1.77
C GLY A 774 36.91 18.64 -1.79
N VAL A 775 36.41 17.40 -1.64
CA VAL A 775 37.20 16.25 -1.17
C VAL A 775 37.33 15.11 -2.18
N MET A 776 38.57 14.67 -2.46
CA MET A 776 38.90 13.42 -3.15
C MET A 776 40.14 12.73 -2.52
N GLU A 777 39.99 11.44 -2.22
CA GLU A 777 41.06 10.46 -1.90
C GLU A 777 41.62 10.32 -0.46
N LEU A 778 41.80 9.08 0.02
CA LEU A 778 42.31 8.70 1.35
C LEU A 778 43.63 7.93 1.20
N GLN A 779 44.56 8.11 2.12
CA GLN A 779 45.60 7.12 2.40
C GLN A 779 45.51 6.76 3.88
N SER A 780 45.28 5.49 4.17
CA SER A 780 44.93 5.00 5.51
C SER A 780 46.17 4.78 6.39
N VAL A 781 46.52 5.79 7.18
CA VAL A 781 47.49 5.70 8.28
C VAL A 781 46.85 6.21 9.57
N GLY A 782 45.69 5.65 9.93
CA GLY A 782 44.94 5.99 11.13
C GLY A 782 44.64 4.75 11.97
N GLU A 783 44.74 4.88 13.30
CA GLU A 783 44.44 3.78 14.22
C GLU A 783 42.92 3.53 14.26
N PHE A 784 42.51 2.27 14.13
CA PHE A 784 41.11 1.85 14.28
C PHE A 784 40.93 0.99 15.54
N SER A 785 39.89 1.30 16.32
CA SER A 785 39.47 0.44 17.43
C SER A 785 37.95 0.34 17.54
N LEU A 786 37.43 -0.88 17.65
CA LEU A 786 36.05 -1.18 18.02
C LEU A 786 35.99 -1.70 19.45
N SER A 787 34.97 -1.30 20.20
CA SER A 787 34.41 -2.10 21.30
C SER A 787 32.91 -2.20 21.13
N MET A 788 32.36 -3.41 21.21
CA MET A 788 30.94 -3.65 21.02
C MET A 788 30.41 -4.57 22.12
N SER A 789 29.31 -4.19 22.77
CA SER A 789 28.46 -5.12 23.51
C SER A 789 27.32 -5.63 22.64
N ILE A 790 26.92 -6.88 22.89
CA ILE A 790 25.80 -7.59 22.25
C ILE A 790 24.94 -8.16 23.37
N GLU A 791 23.66 -7.81 23.40
CA GLU A 791 22.69 -8.28 24.38
C GLU A 791 21.45 -8.84 23.67
N MET A 792 21.09 -10.08 24.01
CA MET A 792 20.05 -10.88 23.34
C MET A 792 19.08 -11.51 24.33
N HIS A 793 17.87 -11.85 23.87
CA HIS A 793 16.92 -12.66 24.63
C HIS A 793 17.21 -14.16 24.61
N HIS A 794 17.98 -14.62 23.62
CA HIS A 794 18.28 -16.03 23.38
C HIS A 794 19.79 -16.21 23.18
N GLU A 795 20.23 -17.46 23.26
CA GLU A 795 21.64 -17.83 23.09
C GLU A 795 22.18 -17.36 21.72
N ILE A 796 23.27 -16.59 21.77
CA ILE A 796 24.10 -16.19 20.64
C ILE A 796 24.85 -17.44 20.15
N ILE A 797 24.92 -17.65 18.84
CA ILE A 797 25.64 -18.76 18.19
C ILE A 797 26.46 -18.19 17.01
N ASN A 798 27.54 -18.86 16.57
CA ASN A 798 28.30 -18.52 15.35
C ASN A 798 28.79 -17.07 15.25
N LEU A 799 29.18 -16.46 16.37
CA LEU A 799 29.75 -15.11 16.40
C LEU A 799 31.08 -15.07 15.65
N SER A 800 31.17 -14.22 14.62
CA SER A 800 32.33 -14.02 13.74
C SER A 800 32.50 -12.54 13.37
N SER A 801 33.69 -12.16 12.90
CA SER A 801 34.03 -10.79 12.52
C SER A 801 35.00 -10.79 11.34
N SER A 802 34.94 -9.77 10.47
CA SER A 802 35.92 -9.55 9.40
C SER A 802 37.29 -9.09 9.92
N HIS A 803 37.33 -8.60 11.16
CA HIS A 803 38.53 -8.12 11.85
C HIS A 803 38.91 -9.05 13.01
N ARG A 804 40.21 -9.09 13.35
CA ARG A 804 40.70 -9.87 14.48
C ARG A 804 40.20 -9.28 15.79
N ILE A 805 39.43 -10.05 16.54
CA ILE A 805 38.80 -9.65 17.80
C ILE A 805 39.23 -10.53 18.97
N ARG A 806 39.19 -9.95 20.16
CA ARG A 806 39.10 -10.67 21.44
C ARG A 806 37.65 -10.60 21.92
N THR A 807 37.17 -11.65 22.59
CA THR A 807 35.76 -11.78 22.99
C THR A 807 35.61 -12.10 24.48
N LYS A 808 34.58 -11.56 25.13
CA LYS A 808 33.99 -12.07 26.37
C LYS A 808 32.58 -12.52 26.04
N ARG A 809 32.10 -13.65 26.58
CA ARG A 809 30.76 -14.15 26.23
C ARG A 809 30.14 -15.02 27.31
N THR A 810 28.83 -14.83 27.49
CA THR A 810 27.86 -15.74 28.08
C THR A 810 26.86 -16.15 26.99
N ASP A 811 25.91 -17.03 27.29
CA ASP A 811 24.91 -17.49 26.32
C ASP A 811 24.22 -16.32 25.61
N CYS A 812 23.69 -15.35 26.37
CA CYS A 812 22.87 -14.24 25.86
C CYS A 812 23.59 -12.88 25.76
N LYS A 813 24.87 -12.79 26.17
CA LYS A 813 25.64 -11.53 26.15
C LYS A 813 27.05 -11.76 25.61
N ALA A 814 27.52 -10.88 24.75
CA ALA A 814 28.93 -10.85 24.32
C ALA A 814 29.50 -9.43 24.37
N VAL A 815 30.81 -9.34 24.56
CA VAL A 815 31.60 -8.11 24.39
C VAL A 815 32.76 -8.45 23.48
N ILE A 816 32.88 -7.76 22.34
CA ILE A 816 33.98 -7.92 21.40
C ILE A 816 34.82 -6.65 21.33
N HIS A 817 36.11 -6.80 21.08
CA HIS A 817 37.05 -5.69 20.95
C HIS A 817 38.11 -6.05 19.92
N THR A 818 38.41 -5.15 18.97
CA THR A 818 39.45 -5.41 17.96
C THR A 818 40.84 -5.47 18.59
N LEU A 819 41.73 -6.29 18.04
CA LEU A 819 43.13 -6.28 18.47
C LEU A 819 43.84 -4.97 18.05
N PRO A 820 44.93 -4.56 18.74
CA PRO A 820 45.71 -3.40 18.33
C PRO A 820 46.31 -3.54 16.93
N GLY A 821 46.54 -2.41 16.24
CA GLY A 821 47.15 -2.39 14.91
C GLY A 821 46.23 -2.81 13.75
N GLN A 822 44.93 -2.98 13.99
CA GLN A 822 43.93 -3.09 12.93
C GLN A 822 43.66 -1.71 12.29
N THR A 823 43.31 -1.68 11.01
CA THR A 823 42.93 -0.49 10.25
C THR A 823 41.58 -0.71 9.57
N LEU A 824 40.77 0.33 9.44
CA LEU A 824 39.49 0.27 8.72
C LEU A 824 39.75 0.46 7.22
N GLY A 825 39.68 -0.63 6.44
CA GLY A 825 39.82 -0.62 4.98
C GLY A 825 38.54 -0.18 4.24
N SER A 826 38.60 -0.16 2.90
CA SER A 826 37.44 0.08 2.01
C SER A 826 36.25 -0.83 2.34
N GLU A 827 36.53 -2.11 2.55
CA GLU A 827 35.58 -3.18 2.90
C GLU A 827 34.81 -2.93 4.20
N GLY A 828 35.29 -2.01 5.06
CA GLY A 828 34.71 -1.74 6.37
C GLY A 828 34.81 -2.92 7.35
N LEU A 829 34.04 -2.84 8.42
CA LEU A 829 33.92 -3.87 9.44
C LEU A 829 32.58 -4.61 9.28
N GLN A 830 32.62 -5.94 9.36
CA GLN A 830 31.42 -6.78 9.48
C GLN A 830 31.53 -7.65 10.74
N VAL A 831 30.41 -7.78 11.46
CA VAL A 831 30.24 -8.73 12.56
C VAL A 831 28.95 -9.51 12.30
N SER A 832 28.98 -10.84 12.41
CA SER A 832 27.79 -11.67 12.20
C SER A 832 27.64 -12.73 13.29
N PHE A 833 26.39 -13.06 13.63
CA PHE A 833 26.04 -14.10 14.58
C PHE A 833 24.61 -14.60 14.35
N SER A 834 24.28 -15.78 14.85
CA SER A 834 22.95 -16.39 14.80
C SER A 834 22.35 -16.48 16.22
N LEU A 835 21.08 -16.85 16.35
CA LEU A 835 20.41 -17.09 17.64
C LEU A 835 19.80 -18.49 17.69
N SER A 836 19.81 -19.15 18.85
CA SER A 836 19.20 -20.48 19.03
C SER A 836 17.71 -20.52 18.70
N ASN A 837 17.00 -19.41 18.93
CA ASN A 837 15.55 -19.27 18.70
C ASN A 837 15.25 -17.93 17.99
N ILE A 838 15.82 -17.72 16.80
CA ILE A 838 15.70 -16.43 16.07
C ILE A 838 14.24 -16.06 15.73
N HIS A 839 13.37 -17.04 15.49
CA HIS A 839 11.97 -16.81 15.09
C HIS A 839 11.00 -16.57 16.25
N MET A 840 11.41 -16.82 17.50
CA MET A 840 10.58 -16.55 18.66
C MET A 840 10.37 -15.04 18.81
N PRO A 841 9.10 -14.54 18.88
CA PRO A 841 8.82 -13.13 19.08
C PRO A 841 9.33 -12.61 20.42
N ARG A 842 9.88 -11.39 20.43
CA ARG A 842 10.57 -10.79 21.59
C ARG A 842 9.96 -9.44 21.96
N MET A 843 10.10 -9.06 23.23
CA MET A 843 9.58 -7.81 23.79
C MET A 843 10.62 -7.17 24.71
N TRP A 844 11.04 -5.95 24.38
CA TRP A 844 11.88 -5.10 25.21
C TRP A 844 11.07 -3.94 25.77
N VAL A 845 11.36 -3.54 27.01
CA VAL A 845 10.79 -2.35 27.65
C VAL A 845 11.90 -1.59 28.36
N GLU A 846 11.95 -0.28 28.11
CA GLU A 846 12.88 0.64 28.77
C GLU A 846 12.09 1.62 29.64
N ASN A 847 12.56 1.85 30.86
CA ASN A 847 12.09 2.94 31.73
C ASN A 847 12.97 4.19 31.51
N HIS A 848 12.33 5.35 31.31
CA HIS A 848 13.08 6.61 31.25
C HIS A 848 13.78 6.90 32.60
N PRO A 849 15.02 7.41 32.63
CA PRO A 849 15.73 7.65 33.87
C PRO A 849 15.04 8.63 34.82
N ASP A 850 14.55 9.76 34.28
CA ASP A 850 14.05 10.91 35.05
C ASP A 850 12.54 11.20 34.87
N LYS A 851 11.82 10.41 34.07
CA LYS A 851 10.41 10.64 33.73
C LYS A 851 9.61 9.36 33.97
N ASN A 852 8.33 9.48 34.33
CA ASN A 852 7.42 8.33 34.38
C ASN A 852 6.93 7.94 32.98
N SER A 853 7.86 7.48 32.14
CA SER A 853 7.61 7.04 30.76
C SER A 853 8.25 5.68 30.50
N GLN A 854 7.62 4.90 29.62
CA GLN A 854 8.07 3.58 29.19
C GLN A 854 7.99 3.48 27.67
N ALA A 855 9.12 3.14 27.06
CA ALA A 855 9.23 2.82 25.65
C ALA A 855 9.30 1.30 25.48
N CYS A 856 8.49 0.76 24.57
CA CYS A 856 8.39 -0.67 24.29
C CYS A 856 8.81 -0.94 22.85
N MET A 857 9.48 -2.07 22.62
CA MET A 857 9.81 -2.60 21.29
C MET A 857 9.39 -4.07 21.21
N LEU A 858 8.64 -4.42 20.17
CA LEU A 858 8.34 -5.80 19.80
C LEU A 858 9.16 -6.17 18.57
N VAL A 859 9.74 -7.37 18.59
CA VAL A 859 10.52 -7.92 17.48
C VAL A 859 9.84 -9.18 16.98
N PHE A 860 9.38 -9.15 15.73
CA PHE A 860 8.78 -10.29 15.04
C PHE A 860 9.69 -10.72 13.88
N TYR A 861 10.01 -12.01 13.81
CA TYR A 861 10.77 -12.62 12.71
C TYR A 861 10.16 -13.98 12.35
N PRO A 862 8.92 -14.02 11.83
CA PRO A 862 8.17 -15.26 11.71
C PRO A 862 8.79 -16.22 10.68
N ASP A 863 8.59 -17.51 10.91
CA ASP A 863 8.70 -18.54 9.87
C ASP A 863 7.38 -19.30 9.73
N PHE A 864 6.63 -18.96 8.68
CA PHE A 864 5.39 -19.64 8.31
C PHE A 864 5.62 -20.94 7.53
N LYS A 865 6.85 -21.26 7.10
CA LYS A 865 7.18 -22.47 6.31
C LYS A 865 7.32 -23.70 7.22
N SER A 866 7.98 -23.58 8.36
CA SER A 866 8.14 -24.70 9.32
C SER A 866 6.89 -25.00 10.16
N SER A 867 5.93 -24.08 10.24
CA SER A 867 4.78 -24.13 11.16
C SER A 867 3.75 -25.25 10.90
N GLY A 868 4.02 -26.21 10.00
CA GLY A 868 3.14 -27.35 9.75
C GLY A 868 1.82 -27.03 9.04
N VAL A 869 1.57 -25.75 8.71
CA VAL A 869 0.47 -25.29 7.84
C VAL A 869 0.76 -25.61 6.36
N SER A 870 1.50 -26.69 6.12
CA SER A 870 1.57 -27.36 4.83
C SER A 870 0.15 -27.77 4.46
N THR A 871 -0.34 -27.30 3.32
CA THR A 871 -1.62 -27.74 2.78
C THR A 871 -1.61 -29.26 2.68
N SER A 872 -2.65 -29.91 3.20
CA SER A 872 -2.89 -31.34 3.02
C SER A 872 -3.20 -31.60 1.54
N GLY A 873 -2.14 -31.80 0.76
CA GLY A 873 -2.13 -31.71 -0.70
C GLY A 873 -0.99 -30.79 -1.16
N GLY A 874 0.09 -31.39 -1.68
CA GLY A 874 1.30 -30.65 -2.05
C GLY A 874 1.14 -29.88 -3.35
N LEU A 875 1.16 -28.54 -3.24
CA LEU A 875 1.66 -27.58 -4.23
C LEU A 875 1.89 -26.25 -3.50
N SER A 876 2.72 -25.35 -4.06
CA SER A 876 2.95 -24.02 -3.45
C SER A 876 1.64 -23.25 -3.29
N SER A 877 1.52 -22.42 -2.26
CA SER A 877 0.34 -21.55 -2.04
C SER A 877 0.23 -20.40 -3.06
N VAL A 878 1.24 -20.22 -3.91
CA VAL A 878 1.29 -19.24 -5.00
C VAL A 878 0.96 -19.95 -6.30
N ASN A 879 -0.10 -19.50 -6.97
CA ASN A 879 -0.59 -20.14 -8.21
C ASN A 879 -0.09 -19.45 -9.48
N ASP A 880 0.06 -18.12 -9.45
CA ASP A 880 0.61 -17.32 -10.55
C ASP A 880 1.19 -15.98 -10.07
N VAL A 881 2.07 -15.41 -10.89
CA VAL A 881 2.64 -14.06 -10.75
C VAL A 881 2.26 -13.23 -11.97
N VAL A 882 1.77 -12.00 -11.75
CA VAL A 882 1.43 -11.06 -12.82
C VAL A 882 2.25 -9.79 -12.65
N ILE A 883 3.09 -9.48 -13.63
CA ILE A 883 3.86 -8.21 -13.66
C ILE A 883 3.03 -7.16 -14.39
N LEU A 884 2.62 -6.10 -13.70
CA LEU A 884 1.98 -4.93 -14.30
C LEU A 884 3.03 -3.87 -14.61
N LEU A 885 3.23 -3.56 -15.88
CA LEU A 885 4.12 -2.51 -16.37
C LEU A 885 3.31 -1.27 -16.72
N ASP A 886 3.58 -0.18 -16.02
CA ASP A 886 3.04 1.13 -16.37
C ASP A 886 3.77 1.67 -17.61
N SER A 887 3.01 1.86 -18.70
CA SER A 887 3.46 2.42 -19.98
C SER A 887 2.86 3.80 -20.27
N SER A 888 2.30 4.46 -19.26
CA SER A 888 1.89 5.87 -19.33
C SER A 888 3.09 6.79 -19.61
N LYS A 889 2.83 8.01 -20.09
CA LYS A 889 3.93 8.92 -20.49
C LYS A 889 4.71 9.49 -19.30
N SER A 890 4.22 9.44 -18.07
CA SER A 890 5.03 9.82 -16.91
C SER A 890 6.20 8.85 -16.68
N MET A 891 6.10 7.63 -17.22
CA MET A 891 7.18 6.64 -17.26
C MET A 891 8.17 6.87 -18.41
N GLN A 892 7.99 7.88 -19.28
CA GLN A 892 8.87 8.12 -20.43
C GLN A 892 10.34 8.38 -20.01
N GLY A 893 11.29 7.85 -20.78
CA GLY A 893 12.73 7.94 -20.50
C GLY A 893 13.19 6.94 -19.43
N ASP A 894 14.01 7.41 -18.49
CA ASP A 894 14.67 6.56 -17.49
C ASP A 894 13.71 5.66 -16.70
N ALA A 895 12.52 6.14 -16.34
CA ALA A 895 11.57 5.38 -15.51
C ALA A 895 11.13 4.07 -16.18
N MET A 896 10.79 4.10 -17.48
CA MET A 896 10.47 2.91 -18.29
C MET A 896 11.69 2.00 -18.46
N LEU A 897 12.88 2.55 -18.71
CA LEU A 897 14.10 1.74 -18.82
C LEU A 897 14.40 0.99 -17.52
N ASN A 898 14.24 1.67 -16.38
CA ASN A 898 14.38 1.07 -15.05
C ASN A 898 13.27 0.04 -14.77
N ALA A 899 12.02 0.30 -15.19
CA ALA A 899 10.92 -0.65 -15.10
C ALA A 899 11.23 -1.96 -15.82
N ARG A 900 11.70 -1.88 -17.09
CA ARG A 900 12.11 -3.05 -17.88
C ARG A 900 13.25 -3.80 -17.20
N ARG A 901 14.31 -3.10 -16.76
CA ARG A 901 15.47 -3.71 -16.07
C ARG A 901 15.05 -4.46 -14.79
N ILE A 902 14.16 -3.88 -13.98
CA ILE A 902 13.64 -4.50 -12.76
C ILE A 902 12.72 -5.70 -13.09
N ALA A 903 11.82 -5.58 -14.08
CA ALA A 903 10.98 -6.68 -14.52
C ALA A 903 11.80 -7.89 -15.02
N LEU A 904 12.86 -7.64 -15.79
CA LEU A 904 13.79 -8.68 -16.24
C LEU A 904 14.57 -9.33 -15.09
N GLN A 905 14.97 -8.55 -14.08
CA GLN A 905 15.62 -9.10 -12.88
C GLN A 905 14.65 -9.95 -12.04
N VAL A 906 13.38 -9.56 -11.96
CA VAL A 906 12.32 -10.38 -11.35
C VAL A 906 12.12 -11.69 -12.11
N LEU A 907 12.03 -11.65 -13.46
CA LEU A 907 11.95 -12.87 -14.29
C LEU A 907 13.12 -13.84 -14.06
N LYS A 908 14.34 -13.32 -13.84
CA LYS A 908 15.52 -14.15 -13.53
C LYS A 908 15.49 -14.74 -12.11
N SER A 909 14.77 -14.11 -11.18
CA SER A 909 14.83 -14.42 -9.74
C SER A 909 13.69 -15.32 -9.26
N LEU A 910 12.59 -15.41 -10.02
CA LEU A 910 11.41 -16.24 -9.71
C LEU A 910 11.67 -17.73 -9.92
N ASP A 911 11.04 -18.57 -9.09
CA ASP A 911 10.97 -20.02 -9.31
C ASP A 911 10.31 -20.38 -10.67
N ARG A 912 10.97 -21.25 -11.44
CA ARG A 912 10.56 -21.70 -12.79
C ARG A 912 9.24 -22.47 -12.82
N SER A 913 8.83 -23.06 -11.71
CA SER A 913 7.56 -23.79 -11.58
C SER A 913 6.33 -22.88 -11.51
N LEU A 914 6.51 -21.58 -11.30
CA LEU A 914 5.43 -20.61 -11.24
C LEU A 914 4.86 -20.30 -12.64
N LYS A 915 3.54 -20.05 -12.68
CA LYS A 915 2.90 -19.47 -13.87
C LYS A 915 3.08 -17.95 -13.86
N ILE A 916 3.25 -17.36 -15.03
CA ILE A 916 3.45 -15.93 -15.20
C ILE A 916 2.53 -15.32 -16.27
N ASN A 917 2.11 -14.09 -16.04
CA ASN A 917 1.65 -13.19 -17.11
C ASN A 917 2.30 -11.81 -16.95
N ILE A 918 2.39 -11.05 -18.04
CA ILE A 918 2.87 -9.67 -18.03
C ILE A 918 1.81 -8.83 -18.72
N ILE A 919 1.45 -7.71 -18.11
CA ILE A 919 0.44 -6.79 -18.63
C ILE A 919 1.05 -5.40 -18.68
N SER A 920 1.13 -4.82 -19.88
CA SER A 920 1.46 -3.40 -20.05
C SER A 920 0.17 -2.59 -20.03
N PHE A 921 0.14 -1.46 -19.31
CA PHE A 921 -1.07 -0.63 -19.23
C PHE A 921 -0.75 0.88 -19.30
N SER A 922 -1.64 1.63 -19.95
CA SER A 922 -1.71 3.10 -19.88
C SER A 922 -3.18 3.53 -19.80
N THR A 923 -3.78 4.08 -20.87
CA THR A 923 -5.24 4.31 -20.98
C THR A 923 -6.01 3.01 -21.33
N ASP A 924 -5.28 2.04 -21.86
CA ASP A 924 -5.72 0.70 -22.21
C ASP A 924 -4.65 -0.30 -21.77
N TYR A 925 -4.90 -1.61 -21.85
CA TYR A 925 -3.93 -2.63 -21.42
C TYR A 925 -3.75 -3.76 -22.43
N GLN A 926 -2.54 -4.31 -22.47
CA GLN A 926 -2.16 -5.45 -23.31
C GLN A 926 -1.55 -6.55 -22.46
N GLU A 927 -2.11 -7.75 -22.54
CA GLU A 927 -1.58 -8.95 -21.91
C GLU A 927 -0.59 -9.64 -22.86
N ALA A 928 0.58 -10.04 -22.35
CA ALA A 928 1.55 -10.84 -23.10
C ALA A 928 0.99 -12.23 -23.46
N PHE A 929 0.20 -12.80 -22.56
CA PHE A 929 -0.47 -14.08 -22.72
C PHE A 929 -1.95 -13.96 -22.32
N PRO A 930 -2.90 -14.58 -23.05
CA PRO A 930 -4.33 -14.53 -22.68
C PRO A 930 -4.68 -15.19 -21.33
N ALA A 931 -3.77 -16.01 -20.81
CA ALA A 931 -3.83 -16.72 -19.54
C ALA A 931 -2.39 -16.88 -19.00
N PRO A 932 -2.18 -17.05 -17.68
CA PRO A 932 -0.85 -17.31 -17.12
C PRO A 932 -0.23 -18.63 -17.63
N VAL A 933 1.02 -18.56 -18.11
CA VAL A 933 1.78 -19.67 -18.72
C VAL A 933 2.96 -20.05 -17.82
N SER A 934 3.43 -21.31 -17.85
CA SER A 934 4.64 -21.73 -17.10
C SER A 934 5.85 -20.84 -17.43
N LEU A 935 6.62 -20.40 -16.42
CA LEU A 935 7.77 -19.51 -16.62
C LEU A 935 8.84 -20.13 -17.55
N ASP A 936 9.06 -21.45 -17.48
CA ASP A 936 9.99 -22.16 -18.38
C ASP A 936 9.58 -22.06 -19.87
N GLU A 937 8.27 -22.07 -20.17
CA GLU A 937 7.75 -21.93 -21.53
C GLU A 937 7.66 -20.46 -21.96
N ALA A 938 7.32 -19.56 -21.02
CA ALA A 938 7.02 -18.17 -21.29
C ALA A 938 8.27 -17.27 -21.39
N SER A 939 9.39 -17.63 -20.76
CA SER A 939 10.54 -16.74 -20.50
C SER A 939 11.00 -15.89 -21.69
N GLU A 940 11.18 -16.49 -22.88
CA GLU A 940 11.66 -15.75 -24.05
C GLU A 940 10.59 -14.83 -24.67
N ALA A 941 9.33 -15.25 -24.67
CA ALA A 941 8.21 -14.43 -25.14
C ALA A 941 7.92 -13.27 -24.15
N ALA A 942 7.99 -13.55 -22.86
CA ALA A 942 7.93 -12.58 -21.76
C ALA A 942 9.03 -11.52 -21.89
N ARG A 943 10.28 -11.94 -22.08
CA ARG A 943 11.43 -11.04 -22.30
C ARG A 943 11.21 -10.13 -23.52
N LYS A 944 10.78 -10.68 -24.65
CA LYS A 944 10.47 -9.91 -25.86
C LYS A 944 9.33 -8.91 -25.63
N PHE A 945 8.27 -9.32 -24.94
CA PHE A 945 7.15 -8.43 -24.62
C PHE A 945 7.60 -7.24 -23.76
N ILE A 946 8.35 -7.47 -22.67
CA ILE A 946 8.89 -6.41 -21.81
C ILE A 946 9.75 -5.42 -22.61
N MET A 947 10.64 -5.92 -23.48
CA MET A 947 11.48 -5.05 -24.31
C MET A 947 10.66 -4.24 -25.34
N SER A 948 9.56 -4.81 -25.85
CA SER A 948 8.65 -4.13 -26.78
C SER A 948 7.70 -3.11 -26.13
N CYS A 949 7.56 -3.13 -24.79
CA CYS A 949 6.70 -2.20 -24.05
C CYS A 949 7.26 -0.78 -24.06
N GLY A 950 6.94 -0.01 -25.11
CA GLY A 950 7.22 1.43 -25.19
C GLY A 950 6.35 2.28 -24.26
N SER A 951 6.69 3.55 -24.09
CA SER A 951 5.80 4.57 -23.50
C SER A 951 4.69 4.91 -24.50
N SER A 952 3.68 4.04 -24.60
CA SER A 952 2.47 4.26 -25.40
C SER A 952 1.61 5.35 -24.75
N GLY A 953 1.84 6.61 -25.17
CA GLY A 953 1.30 7.81 -24.57
C GLY A 953 -0.21 7.75 -24.27
N GLY A 954 -0.57 8.09 -23.04
CA GLY A 954 -1.91 7.93 -22.49
C GLY A 954 -1.90 8.10 -20.97
N GLY A 955 -3.08 7.96 -20.35
CA GLY A 955 -3.26 8.01 -18.90
C GLY A 955 -2.75 6.75 -18.18
N THR A 956 -3.19 6.57 -16.94
CA THR A 956 -2.69 5.52 -16.02
C THR A 956 -3.89 4.80 -15.37
N ASP A 957 -4.69 4.10 -16.19
CA ASP A 957 -5.94 3.42 -15.82
C ASP A 957 -5.71 2.02 -15.22
N LEU A 958 -4.92 1.95 -14.14
CA LEU A 958 -4.58 0.71 -13.41
C LEU A 958 -5.82 -0.11 -12.98
N TRP A 959 -6.96 0.55 -12.74
CA TRP A 959 -8.20 -0.12 -12.38
C TRP A 959 -8.71 -1.08 -13.47
N ARG A 960 -8.39 -0.87 -14.76
CA ARG A 960 -8.81 -1.74 -15.88
C ARG A 960 -8.18 -3.15 -15.79
N PRO A 961 -6.84 -3.33 -15.78
CA PRO A 961 -6.24 -4.66 -15.63
C PRO A 961 -6.58 -5.29 -14.27
N LEU A 962 -6.69 -4.51 -13.19
CA LEU A 962 -7.13 -5.04 -11.89
C LEU A 962 -8.57 -5.55 -11.91
N ARG A 963 -9.50 -4.84 -12.59
CA ARG A 963 -10.88 -5.32 -12.82
C ARG A 963 -10.87 -6.64 -13.59
N SER A 964 -10.14 -6.71 -14.71
CA SER A 964 -10.01 -7.94 -15.52
C SER A 964 -9.51 -9.14 -14.70
N LEU A 965 -8.43 -8.95 -13.93
CA LEU A 965 -7.87 -9.98 -13.05
C LEU A 965 -8.81 -10.38 -11.89
N SER A 966 -9.59 -9.44 -11.34
CA SER A 966 -10.59 -9.70 -10.29
C SER A 966 -11.83 -10.46 -10.77
N LEU A 967 -12.14 -10.38 -12.07
CA LEU A 967 -13.22 -11.16 -12.68
C LEU A 967 -12.79 -12.60 -13.00
N LEU A 968 -11.49 -12.90 -12.94
CA LEU A 968 -10.86 -14.19 -13.19
C LEU A 968 -9.89 -14.60 -12.04
N PRO A 969 -10.38 -14.71 -10.79
CA PRO A 969 -9.56 -15.15 -9.65
C PRO A 969 -9.06 -16.59 -9.84
N PRO A 970 -7.86 -16.95 -9.36
CA PRO A 970 -7.36 -18.32 -9.45
C PRO A 970 -8.24 -19.28 -8.62
N SER A 971 -8.46 -20.51 -9.11
CA SER A 971 -9.27 -21.54 -8.42
C SER A 971 -8.68 -22.03 -7.10
N ARG A 972 -7.37 -21.84 -6.89
CA ARG A 972 -6.60 -22.23 -5.71
C ARG A 972 -5.50 -21.19 -5.45
N GLY A 973 -4.96 -21.20 -4.22
CA GLY A 973 -3.82 -20.35 -3.86
C GLY A 973 -4.11 -18.85 -3.97
N MET A 974 -3.03 -18.08 -4.15
CA MET A 974 -3.06 -16.63 -4.34
C MET A 974 -2.38 -16.24 -5.66
N ARG A 975 -2.90 -15.20 -6.31
CA ARG A 975 -2.26 -14.47 -7.39
C ARG A 975 -1.38 -13.36 -6.83
N ASN A 976 -0.08 -13.38 -7.11
CA ASN A 976 0.80 -12.26 -6.78
C ASN A 976 0.84 -11.27 -7.94
N ILE A 977 0.60 -9.99 -7.67
CA ILE A 977 0.73 -8.91 -8.64
C ILE A 977 1.90 -8.03 -8.25
N LEU A 978 2.81 -7.78 -9.18
CA LEU A 978 3.92 -6.83 -9.03
C LEU A 978 3.69 -5.63 -9.94
N LEU A 979 3.36 -4.48 -9.34
CA LEU A 979 3.15 -3.21 -10.05
C LEU A 979 4.44 -2.41 -10.13
N LEU A 980 4.90 -2.15 -11.35
CA LEU A 980 6.02 -1.27 -11.67
C LEU A 980 5.47 0.05 -12.24
N SER A 981 5.45 1.13 -11.44
CA SER A 981 4.77 2.39 -11.77
C SER A 981 5.38 3.58 -11.03
N ASP A 982 5.02 4.80 -11.43
CA ASP A 982 5.26 6.02 -10.65
C ASP A 982 4.11 6.35 -9.68
N GLY A 983 2.98 5.63 -9.74
CA GLY A 983 1.87 5.77 -8.79
C GLY A 983 0.81 6.83 -9.12
N HIS A 984 0.87 7.51 -10.27
CA HIS A 984 -0.14 8.51 -10.68
C HIS A 984 -1.43 7.87 -11.21
N VAL A 985 -2.07 7.04 -10.38
CA VAL A 985 -3.20 6.19 -10.76
C VAL A 985 -4.50 6.97 -10.93
N GLN A 986 -5.20 6.70 -12.03
CA GLN A 986 -6.52 7.25 -12.33
C GLN A 986 -7.64 6.50 -11.60
N ASN A 987 -8.67 7.25 -11.18
CA ASN A 987 -9.79 6.75 -10.38
C ASN A 987 -9.32 6.02 -9.09
N GLN A 988 -8.63 6.79 -8.23
CA GLN A 988 -8.04 6.32 -6.98
C GLN A 988 -9.02 5.52 -6.07
N PRO A 989 -10.28 5.97 -5.83
CA PRO A 989 -11.20 5.27 -4.94
C PRO A 989 -11.60 3.88 -5.48
N LEU A 990 -11.95 3.80 -6.78
CA LEU A 990 -12.30 2.54 -7.43
C LEU A 990 -11.13 1.56 -7.42
N THR A 991 -9.91 2.03 -7.70
CA THR A 991 -8.71 1.19 -7.68
C THR A 991 -8.49 0.59 -6.29
N LEU A 992 -8.54 1.40 -5.23
CA LEU A 992 -8.39 0.92 -3.85
C LEU A 992 -9.53 -0.01 -3.43
N GLN A 993 -10.76 0.23 -3.88
CA GLN A 993 -11.90 -0.67 -3.63
C GLN A 993 -11.68 -2.04 -4.30
N LEU A 994 -11.33 -2.07 -5.59
CA LEU A 994 -11.04 -3.30 -6.32
C LEU A 994 -9.92 -4.11 -5.66
N VAL A 995 -8.86 -3.46 -5.18
CA VAL A 995 -7.79 -4.18 -4.46
C VAL A 995 -8.28 -4.76 -3.14
N ARG A 996 -9.04 -4.00 -2.34
CA ARG A 996 -9.57 -4.45 -1.03
C ARG A 996 -10.53 -5.63 -1.16
N GLU A 997 -11.50 -5.56 -2.08
CA GLU A 997 -12.50 -6.62 -2.30
C GLU A 997 -11.87 -7.96 -2.71
N ASN A 998 -10.74 -7.92 -3.39
CA ASN A 998 -10.10 -9.09 -4.01
C ASN A 998 -8.84 -9.57 -3.25
N SER A 999 -8.50 -8.93 -2.13
CA SER A 999 -7.39 -9.26 -1.21
C SER A 999 -7.42 -10.69 -0.61
N CYS A 1000 -8.45 -11.49 -0.91
CA CYS A 1000 -8.60 -12.89 -0.51
C CYS A 1000 -8.04 -13.90 -1.53
N HIS A 1001 -7.76 -13.48 -2.76
CA HIS A 1001 -7.17 -14.31 -3.82
C HIS A 1001 -6.07 -13.58 -4.62
N MET A 1002 -5.79 -12.33 -4.28
CA MET A 1002 -4.82 -11.44 -4.94
C MET A 1002 -3.97 -10.73 -3.89
N ARG A 1003 -2.65 -10.73 -4.07
CA ARG A 1003 -1.71 -9.90 -3.30
C ARG A 1003 -1.04 -8.86 -4.20
N LEU A 1004 -1.00 -7.60 -3.78
CA LEU A 1004 -0.43 -6.51 -4.59
C LEU A 1004 0.87 -5.99 -3.97
N PHE A 1005 1.97 -6.16 -4.69
CA PHE A 1005 3.28 -5.59 -4.40
C PHE A 1005 3.52 -4.40 -5.33
N THR A 1006 4.08 -3.31 -4.83
CA THR A 1006 4.25 -2.08 -5.60
C THR A 1006 5.69 -1.58 -5.56
N CYS A 1007 6.18 -1.11 -6.70
CA CYS A 1007 7.55 -0.62 -6.88
C CYS A 1007 7.51 0.78 -7.49
N GLY A 1008 7.99 1.78 -6.75
CA GLY A 1008 8.09 3.17 -7.22
C GLY A 1008 9.37 3.41 -8.02
N LEU A 1009 9.24 3.96 -9.23
CA LEU A 1009 10.32 4.02 -10.24
C LEU A 1009 10.73 5.44 -10.71
N SER A 1010 10.22 6.49 -10.07
CA SER A 1010 10.54 7.89 -10.39
C SER A 1010 10.80 8.72 -9.13
N SER A 1011 11.63 9.76 -9.24
CA SER A 1011 11.77 10.78 -8.18
C SER A 1011 10.47 11.53 -7.90
N THR A 1012 9.58 11.65 -8.89
CA THR A 1012 8.25 12.28 -8.78
C THR A 1012 7.15 11.32 -8.34
N ALA A 1013 7.46 10.05 -8.04
CA ALA A 1013 6.45 9.02 -7.82
C ALA A 1013 5.51 9.34 -6.62
N ASN A 1014 4.19 9.11 -6.79
CA ASN A 1014 3.21 9.20 -5.70
C ASN A 1014 3.35 7.99 -4.77
N ARG A 1015 4.26 8.14 -3.79
CA ARG A 1015 4.60 7.09 -2.81
C ARG A 1015 3.43 6.75 -1.89
N HIS A 1016 2.58 7.73 -1.55
CA HIS A 1016 1.38 7.52 -0.73
C HIS A 1016 0.44 6.52 -1.40
N MET A 1017 0.09 6.76 -2.66
CA MET A 1017 -0.77 5.87 -3.43
C MET A 1017 -0.18 4.45 -3.57
N LEU A 1018 1.11 4.33 -3.94
CA LEU A 1018 1.74 3.02 -4.08
C LEU A 1018 1.80 2.23 -2.75
N ARG A 1019 2.04 2.92 -1.62
CA ARG A 1019 1.96 2.32 -0.27
C ARG A 1019 0.52 1.89 0.06
N ALA A 1020 -0.47 2.75 -0.18
CA ALA A 1020 -1.88 2.47 0.06
C ALA A 1020 -2.39 1.26 -0.72
N LEU A 1021 -1.98 1.13 -1.99
CA LEU A 1021 -2.28 -0.02 -2.85
C LEU A 1021 -1.65 -1.31 -2.34
N ALA A 1022 -0.36 -1.29 -1.99
CA ALA A 1022 0.31 -2.47 -1.45
C ALA A 1022 -0.33 -2.95 -0.14
N GLN A 1023 -0.61 -2.03 0.78
CA GLN A 1023 -1.23 -2.34 2.06
C GLN A 1023 -2.66 -2.87 1.89
N ALA A 1024 -3.47 -2.23 1.03
CA ALA A 1024 -4.81 -2.68 0.69
C ALA A 1024 -4.84 -4.09 0.09
N GLY A 1025 -3.80 -4.45 -0.66
CA GLY A 1025 -3.63 -5.78 -1.26
C GLY A 1025 -2.81 -6.76 -0.43
N GLY A 1026 -2.45 -6.45 0.82
CA GLY A 1026 -1.67 -7.36 1.67
C GLY A 1026 -0.26 -7.71 1.15
N GLY A 1027 0.35 -6.83 0.34
CA GLY A 1027 1.73 -6.95 -0.13
C GLY A 1027 2.65 -5.91 0.52
N THR A 1028 3.72 -5.53 -0.18
CA THR A 1028 4.73 -4.57 0.30
C THR A 1028 5.13 -3.59 -0.80
N TYR A 1029 5.36 -2.34 -0.40
CA TYR A 1029 5.89 -1.25 -1.23
C TYR A 1029 7.42 -1.20 -1.15
N GLU A 1030 8.09 -1.02 -2.29
CA GLU A 1030 9.52 -0.72 -2.37
C GLU A 1030 9.77 0.51 -3.25
N PHE A 1031 10.79 1.30 -2.91
CA PHE A 1031 11.23 2.44 -3.72
C PHE A 1031 12.61 2.19 -4.33
N PHE A 1032 12.71 2.36 -5.65
CA PHE A 1032 13.92 2.17 -6.44
C PHE A 1032 14.50 3.52 -6.85
N ASP A 1033 15.24 4.16 -5.92
CA ASP A 1033 15.92 5.41 -6.22
C ASP A 1033 17.04 5.18 -7.25
N THR A 1034 17.05 5.97 -8.33
CA THR A 1034 18.07 5.92 -9.39
C THR A 1034 19.46 6.31 -8.90
N LYS A 1035 19.57 7.00 -7.76
CA LYS A 1035 20.82 7.28 -7.04
C LYS A 1035 21.37 6.05 -6.30
N MET A 1036 20.53 5.05 -6.01
CA MET A 1036 20.89 3.87 -5.19
C MET A 1036 20.81 2.55 -5.98
N LYS A 1037 21.17 2.55 -7.27
CA LYS A 1037 21.09 1.38 -8.17
C LYS A 1037 21.74 0.10 -7.63
N HIS A 1038 22.82 0.21 -6.85
CA HIS A 1038 23.48 -0.95 -6.23
C HIS A 1038 22.57 -1.73 -5.26
N THR A 1039 21.62 -1.07 -4.59
CA THR A 1039 20.65 -1.72 -3.67
C THR A 1039 19.55 -2.51 -4.39
N TRP A 1040 19.35 -2.27 -5.69
CA TRP A 1040 18.17 -2.74 -6.42
C TRP A 1040 18.12 -4.26 -6.54
N ALA A 1041 19.25 -4.93 -6.71
CA ALA A 1041 19.31 -6.39 -6.78
C ALA A 1041 18.86 -7.04 -5.46
N GLU A 1042 19.19 -6.43 -4.31
CA GLU A 1042 18.72 -6.90 -3.00
C GLU A 1042 17.24 -6.61 -2.78
N LYS A 1043 16.75 -5.41 -3.17
CA LYS A 1043 15.33 -5.05 -3.11
C LYS A 1043 14.45 -5.95 -3.97
N VAL A 1044 14.90 -6.30 -5.19
CA VAL A 1044 14.20 -7.27 -6.06
C VAL A 1044 14.14 -8.65 -5.39
N ARG A 1045 15.27 -9.14 -4.87
CA ARG A 1045 15.34 -10.44 -4.18
C ARG A 1045 14.39 -10.50 -2.97
N ALA A 1046 14.34 -9.42 -2.17
CA ALA A 1046 13.42 -9.30 -1.04
C ALA A 1046 11.94 -9.34 -1.47
N GLN A 1047 11.54 -8.62 -2.52
CA GLN A 1047 10.17 -8.69 -3.04
C GLN A 1047 9.82 -10.08 -3.58
N VAL A 1048 10.73 -10.75 -4.28
CA VAL A 1048 10.51 -12.12 -4.77
C VAL A 1048 10.32 -13.10 -3.60
N GLN A 1049 11.16 -13.02 -2.56
CA GLN A 1049 11.02 -13.84 -1.35
C GLN A 1049 9.68 -13.58 -0.61
N ARG A 1050 9.19 -12.33 -0.56
CA ARG A 1050 7.87 -12.00 -0.02
C ARG A 1050 6.72 -12.55 -0.90
N MET A 1051 6.87 -12.49 -2.22
CA MET A 1051 5.90 -13.10 -3.15
C MET A 1051 5.82 -14.63 -2.97
N GLU A 1052 6.95 -15.32 -2.85
CA GLU A 1052 7.00 -16.78 -2.72
C GLU A 1052 6.57 -17.29 -1.32
N SER A 1053 6.69 -16.47 -0.28
CA SER A 1053 6.31 -16.84 1.08
C SER A 1053 4.81 -16.66 1.39
N PRO A 1054 4.25 -17.44 2.33
CA PRO A 1054 2.93 -17.17 2.91
C PRO A 1054 2.91 -15.79 3.59
N GLY A 1055 1.87 -14.99 3.32
CA GLY A 1055 1.69 -13.67 3.90
C GLY A 1055 0.62 -13.67 4.99
N CYS A 1056 0.96 -13.22 6.20
CA CYS A 1056 0.02 -12.98 7.28
C CYS A 1056 -0.48 -11.53 7.18
N ARG A 1057 -1.78 -11.34 6.91
CA ARG A 1057 -2.44 -10.04 6.67
C ARG A 1057 -3.24 -9.55 7.88
N SER A 1058 -3.81 -8.35 7.80
CA SER A 1058 -4.65 -7.75 8.86
C SER A 1058 -3.96 -7.72 10.23
N VAL A 1059 -2.66 -7.45 10.21
CA VAL A 1059 -1.78 -7.58 11.36
C VAL A 1059 -2.06 -6.45 12.34
N THR A 1060 -2.30 -6.78 13.61
CA THR A 1060 -2.57 -5.80 14.66
C THR A 1060 -1.90 -6.18 15.97
N VAL A 1061 -1.45 -5.20 16.73
CA VAL A 1061 -0.87 -5.38 18.07
C VAL A 1061 -1.83 -4.82 19.10
N LYS A 1062 -2.21 -5.64 20.07
CA LYS A 1062 -2.89 -5.21 21.29
C LYS A 1062 -1.90 -5.16 22.45
N TRP A 1063 -1.50 -3.94 22.82
CA TRP A 1063 -0.80 -3.68 24.06
C TRP A 1063 -1.72 -3.93 25.26
N GLN A 1064 -1.20 -4.56 26.31
CA GLN A 1064 -1.97 -4.81 27.53
C GLN A 1064 -1.47 -3.88 28.64
N GLN A 1065 -2.28 -2.85 28.92
CA GLN A 1065 -2.09 -1.95 30.06
C GLN A 1065 -2.99 -2.42 31.20
N PHE A 1066 -2.40 -2.73 32.36
CA PHE A 1066 -3.14 -3.18 33.54
C PHE A 1066 -3.72 -2.02 34.36
N ASN A 1067 -3.35 -0.77 34.05
CA ASN A 1067 -3.92 0.43 34.66
C ASN A 1067 -4.95 1.08 33.70
N PRO A 1068 -6.26 1.10 34.04
CA PRO A 1068 -7.30 1.70 33.20
C PRO A 1068 -7.27 3.24 33.16
N THR A 1069 -6.46 3.91 33.98
CA THR A 1069 -6.25 5.37 33.91
C THR A 1069 -5.01 5.77 33.12
N ALA A 1070 -4.27 4.82 32.56
CA ALA A 1070 -3.12 5.11 31.70
C ALA A 1070 -3.55 5.77 30.37
N PRO A 1071 -2.71 6.65 29.79
CA PRO A 1071 -2.93 7.18 28.45
C PRO A 1071 -2.88 6.05 27.42
N LEU A 1072 -3.60 6.25 26.30
CA LEU A 1072 -3.64 5.29 25.20
C LEU A 1072 -2.22 5.03 24.63
N PRO A 1073 -1.91 3.79 24.20
CA PRO A 1073 -0.64 3.47 23.57
C PRO A 1073 -0.42 4.30 22.32
N VAL A 1074 0.73 4.98 22.22
CA VAL A 1074 1.18 5.62 20.98
C VAL A 1074 2.14 4.65 20.29
N GLN A 1075 1.74 4.09 19.15
CA GLN A 1075 2.47 3.04 18.42
C GLN A 1075 2.99 3.55 17.07
N ALA A 1076 4.19 3.09 16.69
CA ALA A 1076 4.71 3.14 15.33
C ALA A 1076 5.29 1.76 14.92
N PRO A 1077 4.91 1.17 13.77
CA PRO A 1077 3.95 1.69 12.80
C PRO A 1077 2.51 1.74 13.32
N SER A 1078 1.82 2.84 13.04
CA SER A 1078 0.41 3.09 13.37
C SER A 1078 -0.54 2.13 12.64
N GLN A 1079 -0.14 1.68 11.45
CA GLN A 1079 -0.76 0.58 10.73
C GLN A 1079 0.33 -0.42 10.34
N LEU A 1080 0.13 -1.71 10.67
CA LEU A 1080 1.09 -2.76 10.36
C LEU A 1080 0.82 -3.34 8.97
N ASN A 1081 1.89 -3.57 8.22
CA ASN A 1081 1.84 -4.25 6.92
C ASN A 1081 1.69 -5.77 7.10
N ALA A 1082 1.50 -6.49 5.99
CA ALA A 1082 1.54 -7.94 6.00
C ALA A 1082 2.93 -8.45 6.43
N LEU A 1083 2.95 -9.50 7.25
CA LEU A 1083 4.18 -10.18 7.67
C LEU A 1083 4.47 -11.34 6.71
N PHE A 1084 5.74 -11.56 6.42
CA PHE A 1084 6.25 -12.60 5.50
C PHE A 1084 7.31 -13.44 6.22
N SER A 1085 7.49 -14.70 5.82
CA SER A 1085 8.57 -15.53 6.37
C SER A 1085 9.93 -14.87 6.17
N ASP A 1086 10.82 -15.02 7.15
CA ASP A 1086 12.21 -14.57 7.11
C ASP A 1086 12.37 -13.04 6.94
N CYS A 1087 11.29 -12.27 7.09
CA CYS A 1087 11.28 -10.81 7.12
C CYS A 1087 11.06 -10.33 8.55
N HIS A 1088 11.92 -9.45 9.07
CA HIS A 1088 11.71 -8.89 10.40
C HIS A 1088 10.66 -7.76 10.37
N SER A 1089 10.01 -7.52 11.50
CA SER A 1089 9.13 -6.38 11.71
C SER A 1089 9.24 -5.90 13.14
N LEU A 1090 9.58 -4.62 13.28
CA LEU A 1090 9.77 -3.94 14.54
C LEU A 1090 8.54 -3.07 14.83
N VAL A 1091 8.00 -3.17 16.03
CA VAL A 1091 6.86 -2.35 16.47
C VAL A 1091 7.22 -1.64 17.76
N TYR A 1092 7.28 -0.33 17.71
CA TYR A 1092 7.63 0.55 18.82
C TYR A 1092 6.37 1.15 19.44
N GLY A 1093 6.42 1.50 20.72
CA GLY A 1093 5.36 2.32 21.31
C GLY A 1093 5.66 2.88 22.69
N PHE A 1094 5.13 4.07 22.96
CA PHE A 1094 5.06 4.63 24.31
C PHE A 1094 3.85 4.04 25.02
N VAL A 1095 4.11 3.14 25.97
CA VAL A 1095 3.07 2.35 26.66
C VAL A 1095 3.37 2.27 28.15
N GLN A 1096 2.69 3.09 28.94
CA GLN A 1096 2.85 3.07 30.39
C GLN A 1096 2.35 1.75 31.00
N HIS A 1097 3.16 1.20 31.91
CA HIS A 1097 2.93 -0.03 32.67
C HIS A 1097 2.72 -1.28 31.79
N CYS A 1098 3.44 -1.34 30.67
CA CYS A 1098 3.36 -2.49 29.77
C CYS A 1098 4.29 -3.62 30.21
N THR A 1099 3.75 -4.83 30.31
CA THR A 1099 4.49 -6.09 30.52
C THR A 1099 4.12 -7.15 29.48
N GLN A 1100 3.10 -6.90 28.66
CA GLN A 1100 2.54 -7.89 27.74
C GLN A 1100 1.93 -7.21 26.50
N ALA A 1101 2.15 -7.80 25.34
CA ALA A 1101 1.48 -7.45 24.09
C ALA A 1101 0.96 -8.72 23.40
N THR A 1102 0.05 -8.55 22.44
CA THR A 1102 -0.50 -9.67 21.67
C THR A 1102 -0.66 -9.27 20.22
N LEU A 1103 0.05 -9.98 19.35
CA LEU A 1103 -0.08 -9.91 17.91
C LEU A 1103 -1.29 -10.73 17.47
N PHE A 1104 -2.09 -10.17 16.57
CA PHE A 1104 -3.13 -10.84 15.81
C PHE A 1104 -2.83 -10.68 14.32
N GLY A 1105 -3.24 -11.64 13.51
CA GLY A 1105 -3.20 -11.56 12.04
C GLY A 1105 -3.95 -12.74 11.41
N ASP A 1106 -4.07 -12.72 10.09
CA ASP A 1106 -4.74 -13.75 9.29
C ASP A 1106 -3.75 -14.38 8.31
N LEU A 1107 -3.47 -15.67 8.47
CA LEU A 1107 -2.66 -16.45 7.53
C LEU A 1107 -3.57 -17.39 6.74
N ASN A 1108 -3.78 -17.11 5.45
CA ASN A 1108 -4.58 -17.92 4.53
C ASN A 1108 -6.00 -18.27 5.04
N GLY A 1109 -6.66 -17.35 5.76
CA GLY A 1109 -7.99 -17.54 6.35
C GLY A 1109 -8.00 -18.09 7.78
N GLN A 1110 -6.83 -18.25 8.41
CA GLN A 1110 -6.68 -18.70 9.80
C GLN A 1110 -6.17 -17.56 10.68
N GLU A 1111 -6.92 -17.22 11.74
CA GLU A 1111 -6.47 -16.24 12.74
C GLU A 1111 -5.27 -16.78 13.54
N ILE A 1112 -4.13 -16.12 13.38
CA ILE A 1112 -2.95 -16.30 14.23
C ILE A 1112 -3.04 -15.33 15.41
N LYS A 1113 -2.73 -15.84 16.60
CA LYS A 1113 -2.61 -15.04 17.82
C LYS A 1113 -1.35 -15.43 18.59
N THR A 1114 -0.41 -14.49 18.70
CA THR A 1114 0.86 -14.71 19.41
C THR A 1114 1.03 -13.70 20.52
N MET A 1115 1.24 -14.18 21.74
CA MET A 1115 1.46 -13.37 22.93
C MET A 1115 2.96 -13.21 23.17
N VAL A 1116 3.38 -12.01 23.55
CA VAL A 1116 4.73 -11.70 24.04
C VAL A 1116 4.63 -11.00 25.38
N SER A 1117 5.60 -11.25 26.26
CA SER A 1117 5.66 -10.67 27.60
C SER A 1117 7.10 -10.45 28.04
N THR A 1118 7.30 -9.45 28.89
CA THR A 1118 8.57 -9.18 29.56
C THR A 1118 8.37 -9.11 31.08
N THR A 1119 9.43 -9.33 31.85
CA THR A 1119 9.40 -9.24 33.32
C THR A 1119 10.00 -7.91 33.81
N GLU A 1120 9.64 -7.46 35.02
CA GLU A 1120 10.23 -6.22 35.59
C GLU A 1120 11.76 -6.26 35.69
N LEU A 1121 12.36 -7.45 35.86
CA LEU A 1121 13.81 -7.66 35.92
C LEU A 1121 14.50 -7.52 34.55
N GLN A 1122 13.76 -7.66 33.45
CA GLN A 1122 14.26 -7.51 32.08
C GLN A 1122 14.08 -6.08 31.54
N LYS A 1123 13.43 -5.19 32.30
CA LYS A 1123 13.27 -3.80 31.86
C LYS A 1123 14.58 -3.05 31.99
N SER A 1124 15.05 -2.50 30.87
CA SER A 1124 16.21 -1.62 30.87
C SER A 1124 15.85 -0.25 31.50
N LYS A 1125 16.87 0.53 31.86
CA LYS A 1125 16.72 1.92 32.27
C LYS A 1125 17.62 2.78 31.36
N GLY A 1126 17.05 3.78 30.72
CA GLY A 1126 17.76 4.57 29.70
C GLY A 1126 16.82 5.38 28.81
N THR A 1127 17.38 5.91 27.73
CA THR A 1127 16.65 6.67 26.70
C THR A 1127 16.85 6.10 25.29
N PHE A 1128 17.42 4.90 25.17
CA PHE A 1128 17.75 4.27 23.89
C PHE A 1128 16.49 3.90 23.12
N LEU A 1129 15.62 3.06 23.70
CA LEU A 1129 14.33 2.70 23.10
C LEU A 1129 13.37 3.89 23.02
N HIS A 1130 13.50 4.88 23.93
CA HIS A 1130 12.72 6.11 23.84
C HIS A 1130 13.04 6.92 22.58
N LYS A 1131 14.34 7.10 22.27
CA LYS A 1131 14.79 7.77 21.04
C LYS A 1131 14.34 7.04 19.78
N LEU A 1132 14.42 5.71 19.78
CA LEU A 1132 13.93 4.87 18.69
C LEU A 1132 12.41 4.97 18.50
N THR A 1133 11.65 4.89 19.58
CA THR A 1133 10.18 5.03 19.55
C THR A 1133 9.77 6.41 19.01
N ALA A 1134 10.45 7.46 19.47
CA ALA A 1134 10.24 8.81 18.95
C ALA A 1134 10.58 8.92 17.45
N ARG A 1135 11.72 8.36 16.99
CA ARG A 1135 12.06 8.34 15.55
C ARG A 1135 11.07 7.52 14.73
N ALA A 1136 10.61 6.38 15.23
CA ALA A 1136 9.62 5.56 14.54
C ALA A 1136 8.31 6.34 14.34
N ILE A 1137 7.85 7.08 15.36
CA ILE A 1137 6.68 7.98 15.27
C ILE A 1137 6.92 9.13 14.27
N ILE A 1138 8.14 9.69 14.22
CA ILE A 1138 8.51 10.71 13.23
C ILE A 1138 8.48 10.12 11.81
N ARG A 1139 9.09 8.95 11.60
CA ARG A 1139 9.09 8.24 10.30
C ARG A 1139 7.67 7.87 9.85
N ASP A 1140 6.81 7.48 10.76
CA ASP A 1140 5.39 7.21 10.49
C ASP A 1140 4.63 8.43 9.94
N TYR A 1141 5.07 9.64 10.25
CA TYR A 1141 4.56 10.87 9.65
C TYR A 1141 5.29 11.25 8.36
N GLU A 1142 6.61 11.04 8.30
CA GLU A 1142 7.42 11.37 7.12
C GLU A 1142 7.03 10.47 5.93
N ASP A 1143 6.73 9.20 6.20
CA ASP A 1143 6.49 8.15 5.19
C ASP A 1143 5.16 7.37 5.33
N GLY A 1144 4.49 7.39 6.48
CA GLY A 1144 3.29 6.58 6.72
C GLY A 1144 1.99 7.16 6.15
N ILE A 1145 0.88 6.43 6.34
CA ILE A 1145 -0.44 6.79 5.79
C ILE A 1145 -1.32 7.40 6.90
N LEU A 1146 -1.19 8.72 7.10
CA LEU A 1146 -1.96 9.46 8.11
C LEU A 1146 -3.48 9.52 7.85
N ALA A 1147 -3.92 9.41 6.59
CA ALA A 1147 -5.32 9.40 6.19
C ALA A 1147 -5.52 8.67 4.85
N ASN A 1148 -6.79 8.29 4.58
CA ASN A 1148 -7.19 7.57 3.37
C ASN A 1148 -7.16 8.44 2.10
N SER A 1149 -7.37 9.75 2.24
CA SER A 1149 -7.27 10.71 1.14
C SER A 1149 -6.00 11.55 1.25
N GLU A 1150 -5.44 11.92 0.11
CA GLU A 1150 -4.20 12.72 0.01
C GLU A 1150 -4.34 14.11 0.67
N ALA A 1151 -5.48 14.79 0.47
CA ALA A 1151 -5.74 16.09 1.07
C ALA A 1151 -5.87 16.05 2.60
N GLU A 1152 -6.52 15.02 3.16
CA GLU A 1152 -6.55 14.81 4.62
C GLU A 1152 -5.20 14.36 5.17
N HIS A 1153 -4.42 13.62 4.39
CA HIS A 1153 -3.08 13.18 4.77
C HIS A 1153 -2.16 14.40 4.94
N GLU A 1154 -2.10 15.28 3.95
CA GLU A 1154 -1.33 16.54 4.02
C GLU A 1154 -1.92 17.52 5.05
N GLY A 1155 -3.23 17.56 5.25
CA GLY A 1155 -3.86 18.34 6.32
C GLY A 1155 -3.42 17.89 7.73
N LYS A 1156 -3.47 16.57 8.01
CA LYS A 1156 -2.95 16.02 9.28
C LYS A 1156 -1.44 16.20 9.42
N LYS A 1157 -0.70 16.19 8.31
CA LYS A 1157 0.73 16.48 8.29
C LYS A 1157 0.99 17.92 8.76
N ALA A 1158 0.28 18.90 8.21
CA ALA A 1158 0.35 20.28 8.69
C ALA A 1158 -0.01 20.41 10.19
N GLU A 1159 -1.07 19.74 10.64
CA GLU A 1159 -1.50 19.73 12.06
C GLU A 1159 -0.41 19.12 13.00
N LEU A 1160 0.25 18.03 12.60
CA LEU A 1160 1.24 17.30 13.42
C LEU A 1160 2.69 17.81 13.30
N LYS A 1161 2.99 18.74 12.37
CA LYS A 1161 4.34 19.32 12.17
C LYS A 1161 4.93 19.86 13.48
N SER A 1162 4.15 20.60 14.26
CA SER A 1162 4.59 21.21 15.53
C SER A 1162 4.93 20.15 16.58
N TYR A 1163 4.08 19.13 16.74
CA TYR A 1163 4.30 17.99 17.62
C TYR A 1163 5.61 17.27 17.29
N ILE A 1164 5.94 17.10 16.01
CA ILE A 1164 7.17 16.45 15.56
C ILE A 1164 8.41 17.28 15.82
N ILE A 1165 8.36 18.59 15.60
CA ILE A 1165 9.48 19.48 15.94
C ILE A 1165 9.76 19.42 17.45
N GLU A 1166 8.73 19.42 18.30
CA GLU A 1166 8.91 19.26 19.75
C GLU A 1166 9.42 17.86 20.13
N LEU A 1167 8.91 16.78 19.52
CA LEU A 1167 9.37 15.41 19.78
C LEU A 1167 10.85 15.22 19.37
N SER A 1168 11.25 15.78 18.21
CA SER A 1168 12.64 15.84 17.76
C SER A 1168 13.53 16.63 18.71
N LYS A 1169 13.05 17.75 19.28
CA LYS A 1169 13.79 18.54 20.27
C LYS A 1169 13.89 17.83 21.62
N GLU A 1170 12.84 17.13 22.07
CA GLU A 1170 12.81 16.41 23.34
C GLU A 1170 13.81 15.25 23.39
N PHE A 1171 13.88 14.46 22.31
CA PHE A 1171 14.75 13.28 22.23
C PHE A 1171 16.07 13.52 21.49
N SER A 1172 16.32 14.75 21.05
CA SER A 1172 17.48 15.15 20.22
C SER A 1172 17.64 14.31 18.96
N ILE A 1173 16.61 14.29 18.10
CA ILE A 1173 16.53 13.49 16.87
C ILE A 1173 16.45 14.40 15.63
N LEU A 1174 17.28 14.11 14.62
CA LEU A 1174 17.16 14.73 13.29
C LEU A 1174 15.88 14.27 12.56
N SER A 1175 15.27 15.21 11.84
CA SER A 1175 14.10 15.00 11.00
C SER A 1175 14.19 15.90 9.77
N GLN A 1176 13.26 15.76 8.82
CA GLN A 1176 13.17 16.70 7.70
C GLN A 1176 13.01 18.18 8.12
N PHE A 1177 12.54 18.47 9.34
CA PHE A 1177 12.31 19.81 9.87
C PHE A 1177 13.34 20.29 10.90
N THR A 1178 14.26 19.44 11.36
CA THR A 1178 15.16 19.77 12.49
C THR A 1178 16.62 19.46 12.19
N SER A 1179 17.51 20.28 12.75
CA SER A 1179 18.96 20.22 12.57
C SER A 1179 19.68 20.38 13.90
N PHE A 1180 20.86 19.79 14.05
CA PHE A 1180 21.74 20.11 15.18
C PHE A 1180 22.55 21.36 14.88
N VAL A 1181 22.55 22.32 15.80
CA VAL A 1181 23.50 23.46 15.78
C VAL A 1181 24.26 23.54 17.10
N ALA A 1182 25.56 23.76 17.00
CA ALA A 1182 26.49 23.96 18.10
C ALA A 1182 27.32 25.22 17.81
N ILE A 1183 27.52 26.09 18.80
CA ILE A 1183 28.26 27.34 18.67
C ILE A 1183 29.35 27.36 19.74
N GLU A 1184 30.56 27.68 19.31
CA GLU A 1184 31.73 27.91 20.15
C GLU A 1184 31.99 29.41 20.23
N GLU A 1185 31.47 30.06 21.27
CA GLU A 1185 31.73 31.47 21.54
C GLU A 1185 33.22 31.69 21.81
N ARG A 1186 33.81 32.67 21.10
CA ARG A 1186 35.22 33.07 21.22
C ARG A 1186 35.30 34.53 21.58
N GLN A 1187 36.08 34.88 22.60
CA GLN A 1187 36.36 36.26 22.96
C GLN A 1187 37.59 36.76 22.21
N GLN A 1188 37.56 38.03 21.76
CA GLN A 1188 38.75 38.69 21.21
C GLN A 1188 39.83 38.77 22.30
N ASN A 1189 40.93 38.02 22.10
CA ASN A 1189 42.10 37.83 22.99
C ASN A 1189 42.14 36.56 23.88
N GLU A 1190 41.26 35.56 23.71
CA GLU A 1190 41.57 34.21 24.25
C GLU A 1190 42.71 33.57 23.44
N LEU A 1191 43.73 33.04 24.13
CA LEU A 1191 44.74 32.17 23.53
C LEU A 1191 44.16 30.75 23.39
N ASP A 1192 44.17 30.19 22.19
CA ASP A 1192 43.74 28.83 21.86
C ASP A 1192 44.70 27.76 22.44
N THR A 1193 44.75 27.61 23.76
CA THR A 1193 45.75 26.81 24.50
C THR A 1193 45.16 25.70 25.38
N GLY A 1194 43.90 25.31 25.15
CA GLY A 1194 43.31 24.15 25.84
C GLY A 1194 43.70 22.82 25.20
N PHE A 1195 44.06 21.83 26.03
CA PHE A 1195 44.36 20.47 25.62
C PHE A 1195 43.14 19.55 25.77
N THR A 1196 42.81 18.80 24.72
CA THR A 1196 41.72 17.79 24.74
C THR A 1196 42.30 16.40 24.99
N ASP A 1197 42.01 15.81 26.15
CA ASP A 1197 42.40 14.43 26.49
C ASP A 1197 41.48 13.41 25.79
N ILE A 1198 41.79 13.13 24.53
CA ILE A 1198 41.01 12.24 23.65
C ILE A 1198 40.88 10.81 24.24
N PRO A 1199 41.95 10.14 24.72
CA PRO A 1199 41.83 8.82 25.34
C PRO A 1199 40.86 8.80 26.55
N LYS A 1200 40.89 9.83 27.39
CA LYS A 1200 39.98 9.94 28.53
C LYS A 1200 38.53 10.07 28.09
N ILE A 1201 38.22 10.89 27.08
CA ILE A 1201 36.86 11.01 26.53
C ILE A 1201 36.37 9.66 25.98
N ILE A 1202 37.21 8.94 25.24
CA ILE A 1202 36.87 7.60 24.70
C ILE A 1202 36.66 6.58 25.83
N SER A 1203 37.38 6.70 26.95
CA SER A 1203 37.22 5.82 28.12
C SER A 1203 35.96 6.07 28.95
N GLN A 1204 35.31 7.23 28.81
CA GLN A 1204 34.05 7.54 29.51
C GLN A 1204 32.86 6.78 28.90
N GLU A 1205 32.89 6.53 27.59
CA GLU A 1205 31.94 5.67 26.89
C GLU A 1205 32.39 4.20 26.99
N ASP A 1206 32.26 3.60 28.18
CA ASP A 1206 32.47 2.17 28.37
C ASP A 1206 31.23 1.35 27.96
N VAL A 1207 31.48 0.26 27.23
CA VAL A 1207 30.47 -0.67 26.72
C VAL A 1207 30.70 -2.10 27.22
N ASP A 1208 31.66 -2.33 28.12
CA ASP A 1208 31.91 -3.66 28.69
C ASP A 1208 30.82 -4.06 29.69
N ILE A 1209 29.80 -4.75 29.20
CA ILE A 1209 28.73 -5.34 30.03
C ILE A 1209 29.14 -6.64 30.73
N LEU A 1210 30.39 -7.10 30.56
CA LEU A 1210 30.96 -8.31 31.18
C LEU A 1210 32.31 -8.02 31.87
N PRO A 1211 32.42 -7.00 32.75
CA PRO A 1211 33.70 -6.59 33.36
C PRO A 1211 34.31 -7.69 34.24
N TYR A 1212 33.46 -8.59 34.74
CA TYR A 1212 33.84 -9.74 35.58
C TYR A 1212 34.37 -10.96 34.80
N MET A 1213 34.37 -10.93 33.46
CA MET A 1213 34.90 -12.03 32.62
C MET A 1213 36.26 -11.68 32.00
N GLY A 1214 37.12 -12.68 31.86
CA GLY A 1214 38.36 -12.59 31.08
C GLY A 1214 38.11 -12.66 29.58
N TRP A 1215 39.09 -12.20 28.80
CA TRP A 1215 39.07 -12.27 27.33
C TRP A 1215 39.47 -13.66 26.84
N THR A 1216 38.79 -14.16 25.81
CA THR A 1216 39.24 -15.29 24.98
C THR A 1216 39.76 -14.79 23.64
N GLU A 1217 40.86 -15.40 23.19
CA GLU A 1217 41.50 -15.13 21.89
C GLU A 1217 41.26 -16.33 20.95
N GLU A 1218 41.07 -16.04 19.66
CA GLU A 1218 40.98 -17.09 18.62
C GLU A 1218 42.35 -17.76 18.43
N LYS A 1219 42.39 -19.09 18.63
CA LYS A 1219 43.56 -19.90 18.27
C LYS A 1219 43.50 -20.24 16.79
N LEU A 1220 44.53 -19.86 16.05
CA LEU A 1220 44.76 -20.30 14.68
C LEU A 1220 45.18 -21.78 14.68
N GLU A 1221 44.37 -22.66 14.09
CA GLU A 1221 44.87 -23.91 13.53
C GLU A 1221 45.57 -23.57 12.21
N ALA A 1222 46.89 -23.73 12.17
CA ALA A 1222 47.66 -23.54 10.95
C ALA A 1222 47.44 -24.73 10.01
N LEU A 1223 46.73 -24.48 8.91
CA LEU A 1223 46.73 -25.38 7.76
C LEU A 1223 48.07 -25.23 7.04
N ASP A 1224 49.02 -26.11 7.36
CA ASP A 1224 50.28 -26.26 6.63
C ASP A 1224 49.99 -26.71 5.19
N ILE A 1225 50.08 -25.77 4.25
CA ILE A 1225 50.01 -26.07 2.81
C ILE A 1225 51.43 -26.32 2.31
N SER A 1226 51.80 -27.60 2.19
CA SER A 1226 52.95 -28.01 1.38
C SER A 1226 52.67 -29.30 0.59
N SER A 1227 52.95 -29.24 -0.72
CA SER A 1227 53.01 -30.34 -1.69
C SER A 1227 51.81 -31.29 -1.84
N ALA A 1228 51.10 -31.18 -2.97
CA ALA A 1228 50.79 -32.30 -3.87
C ALA A 1228 50.37 -31.76 -5.25
N GLU A 1229 50.50 -32.59 -6.29
CA GLU A 1229 50.47 -32.19 -7.71
C GLU A 1229 49.09 -32.30 -8.39
N TYR A 1230 49.04 -31.88 -9.66
CA TYR A 1230 47.94 -32.09 -10.60
C TYR A 1230 47.50 -33.56 -10.70
N ASP A 1231 46.18 -33.80 -10.78
CA ASP A 1231 45.62 -34.71 -11.80
C ASP A 1231 44.09 -34.53 -12.00
N ASP A 1232 43.58 -34.99 -13.14
CA ASP A 1232 42.27 -34.64 -13.71
C ASP A 1232 41.03 -35.37 -13.14
N VAL A 1233 39.89 -34.67 -13.21
CA VAL A 1233 38.50 -35.12 -13.43
C VAL A 1233 38.10 -36.55 -12.99
N TRP A 1234 37.19 -36.66 -12.00
CA TRP A 1234 35.92 -37.42 -12.10
C TRP A 1234 34.94 -37.02 -10.97
N VAL A 1235 33.90 -36.26 -11.31
CA VAL A 1235 32.81 -35.94 -10.37
C VAL A 1235 31.86 -37.14 -10.27
N THR A 1236 31.88 -37.86 -9.15
CA THR A 1236 30.78 -38.76 -8.76
C THR A 1236 30.36 -38.54 -7.31
N THR A 1237 29.05 -38.36 -7.13
CA THR A 1237 28.39 -38.01 -5.88
C THR A 1237 28.58 -39.09 -4.81
N LYS A 1238 29.20 -38.75 -3.68
CA LYS A 1238 29.14 -39.55 -2.44
C LYS A 1238 28.80 -38.68 -1.23
N VAL A 1239 27.49 -38.62 -0.94
CA VAL A 1239 26.93 -38.12 0.31
C VAL A 1239 27.55 -38.92 1.47
N SER A 1240 28.33 -38.26 2.33
CA SER A 1240 28.90 -38.89 3.52
C SER A 1240 27.96 -38.73 4.71
N ILE A 1241 27.28 -39.82 5.05
CA ILE A 1241 26.58 -39.99 6.31
C ILE A 1241 27.61 -39.94 7.45
N LYS A 1242 27.66 -38.82 8.19
CA LYS A 1242 28.42 -38.67 9.44
C LYS A 1242 27.55 -38.05 10.53
N ALA A 1243 26.37 -38.65 10.75
CA ALA A 1243 25.40 -38.23 11.77
C ALA A 1243 24.72 -39.41 12.50
N VAL A 1244 25.27 -40.64 12.43
CA VAL A 1244 24.79 -41.80 13.21
C VAL A 1244 25.98 -42.68 13.64
N MET A 1245 26.77 -42.21 14.63
CA MET A 1245 27.64 -43.04 15.49
C MET A 1245 28.37 -42.19 16.55
N SER A 1246 27.61 -41.61 17.48
CA SER A 1246 28.16 -41.10 18.77
C SER A 1246 27.03 -40.96 19.81
N CYS A 1247 26.28 -42.03 20.02
CA CYS A 1247 25.24 -42.07 21.05
C CYS A 1247 25.03 -43.50 21.55
N ASN A 1248 26.08 -44.13 22.09
CA ASN A 1248 25.93 -45.35 22.89
C ASN A 1248 27.09 -45.61 23.87
N ASP A 1249 27.60 -44.58 24.56
CA ASP A 1249 28.63 -44.76 25.59
C ASP A 1249 28.57 -43.76 26.76
N LYS A 1250 27.35 -43.46 27.23
CA LYS A 1250 27.10 -42.75 28.51
C LYS A 1250 25.96 -43.37 29.34
N CYS A 1251 25.83 -44.70 29.31
CA CYS A 1251 24.96 -45.46 30.21
C CYS A 1251 25.70 -46.17 31.36
N LEU A 1252 27.01 -45.91 31.56
CA LEU A 1252 27.81 -46.58 32.58
C LEU A 1252 28.67 -45.64 33.45
N GLN A 1253 28.14 -44.48 33.84
CA GLN A 1253 28.80 -43.63 34.85
C GLN A 1253 27.84 -42.84 35.76
N LEU A 1254 26.63 -43.37 36.01
CA LEU A 1254 25.65 -42.79 36.94
C LEU A 1254 25.09 -43.80 37.97
N LEU A 1255 25.91 -44.77 38.40
CA LEU A 1255 25.53 -45.78 39.40
C LEU A 1255 26.47 -45.87 40.63
N VAL A 1256 27.24 -44.81 40.90
CA VAL A 1256 28.15 -44.73 42.07
C VAL A 1256 27.93 -43.47 42.93
N PHE A 1257 27.14 -42.50 42.47
CA PHE A 1257 26.83 -41.26 43.20
C PHE A 1257 25.46 -41.25 43.91
N THR A 1258 24.94 -42.42 44.29
CA THR A 1258 23.70 -42.57 45.08
C THR A 1258 23.93 -43.26 46.43
N THR A 1259 25.19 -43.32 46.89
CA THR A 1259 25.56 -43.95 48.18
C THR A 1259 26.52 -43.08 49.00
N MET A 1260 26.46 -41.75 48.88
CA MET A 1260 27.28 -40.85 49.69
C MET A 1260 26.66 -39.46 50.00
N ILE A 1261 25.32 -39.35 50.01
CA ILE A 1261 24.58 -38.21 50.60
C ILE A 1261 23.46 -38.74 51.53
N PHE A 1262 23.83 -39.73 52.33
CA PHE A 1262 23.24 -40.05 53.63
C PHE A 1262 24.44 -40.47 54.49
N ILE A 1263 24.47 -40.03 55.76
CA ILE A 1263 25.65 -39.96 56.66
C ILE A 1263 26.40 -38.61 56.52
N LEU A 1264 26.42 -37.86 57.63
CA LEU A 1264 27.07 -36.56 57.90
C LEU A 1264 26.29 -35.24 57.64
N PHE A 1265 25.05 -35.21 58.15
CA PHE A 1265 24.66 -34.13 59.06
C PHE A 1265 24.36 -34.73 60.46
N SER A 1266 25.41 -35.24 61.11
CA SER A 1266 25.47 -35.55 62.55
C SER A 1266 26.94 -35.70 62.92
N ASP A 1267 27.41 -34.92 63.91
CA ASP A 1267 28.64 -35.12 64.71
C ASP A 1267 29.97 -35.30 63.94
N GLY A 1268 30.92 -34.37 63.95
CA GLY A 1268 31.60 -33.88 65.14
C GLY A 1268 33.06 -34.40 65.21
N ILE A 1269 34.00 -33.52 65.61
CA ILE A 1269 35.33 -33.83 66.18
C ILE A 1269 36.54 -34.06 65.22
N ARG A 1270 37.49 -33.11 65.29
CA ARG A 1270 38.97 -33.19 65.13
C ARG A 1270 39.59 -34.01 63.98
N GLY A 1271 39.94 -33.31 62.90
CA GLY A 1271 41.29 -32.79 62.62
C GLY A 1271 42.50 -33.73 62.51
N MET A 1272 43.22 -33.63 61.38
CA MET A 1272 44.68 -33.38 61.33
C MET A 1272 45.11 -32.90 59.92
N VAL A 1273 45.99 -31.89 59.90
CA VAL A 1273 47.06 -31.56 58.92
C VAL A 1273 47.06 -32.37 57.61
N GLN A 1274 47.02 -31.77 56.41
CA GLN A 1274 47.87 -30.65 55.95
C GLN A 1274 47.21 -29.80 54.85
#